data_AF-A0A944X9Y8-F1
#
_entry.id   AF-A0A944X9Y8-F1
#
_cell.length_a   1.000
_cell.length_b   1.000
_cell.length_c   1.000
_cell.angle_alpha   90.00
_cell.angle_beta   90.00
_cell.angle_gamma   90.00
#
_symmetry.space_group_name_H-M   'P 1'
#
loop_
_entity.id
_entity.type
_entity.pdbx_description
1 polymer ?
#
loop_
_entity_poly.entity_id
_entity_poly.type
_entity_poly.pdbx_seq_one_letter_code
_entity_poly.pdbx_strand_id
1 'polypeptide(L)'
;MATMATAADVPALLPSVCTEAPTLDGRLEDPCWQDATWITDFTLPGRLDAPAKSIRAAIGYDADRLYLAFRCEEPSPEHLRLRHTSDHPDIWQDDVIEVFLRTGTDRMAIEQLLVNAAGARWSLRRRPGGYLPWPPDWPAAAQIEADHWAVELAVPWTDIGVDSASAGRLVEVKFGREDYTAQQTRLSVWPPGTVYAGIDDYGRLYLNPANRFTYAAWDMSADGHPPAAIESGDEVTLGSTLRLTTGERAVTRIQIRPETPHELEVTALGSGTVMLNVDGAQMTRIITGSDTLHWNGVTDDQRELPVEVIVERGTLDLSLRLVEAPRLPVAGPAIPLRGGDELVIEHVAVKDARAVRGFIGTPFDGSVASRSWNGQVWEYPQAGAGAGVGYAYHNNDGLHVQFADDGGFDAAQIRGGIRADLHVPAISYSDDSDSPPRYRFAGRTLRSRALFADRVQTSSLSLTHVTDGVIADAAFYRLHKQIPETAGGRWPLGQTWTPDRQMGIDAVGISFDAQRAPRELTLIVDDAFDPRLQLMTVDVEISGSGPTLVVLDHIDQVIPAGKSVSIRAIDAQGNPWTAGAEVHLYTTTPLAALQQALPHRKFLVKTLFACLSEPRPWTGLPREGSIEAWFQQHRMGNQLEQLFTAVDDALRLDPVDEQMQQYEQWLYRARIRPELKTPILSDDSPDAPQWARWARAAWLTARRVPAWWLDHRLVETGEFGGAVGDDTDLYQNFVDFAYFESGGVAARLQEAAARLAHLAELTTLTGGINRSTMDPLHAYEEGLNQEALMAAWTYGDPVYLERCMAAARSVADVTVVTDRGHRHFRSQLIGEDARADTTTDVDGQAHPSMWHPALEVLWYNEHPVISQWLQEWADGWLDHFEPGRYAHAVDVASERVEGANQRPLYGGYGGQGSAFAFLATITGDRDYAAPFFEAYSAGQTSTSPADLILDLLHRFGADAFGGHLETLPLQGPAAAVVHGDLDALVEALQQDVAEIETFERMYTSAEPFTDRIFLSAIRNASICYTGGYASRNKFNRSHAVSWSGFSTDYAAFVERAGPESFRARLYNFSKARRLGAARFWQLAHGRYRIHRGPDADDDGRIDGQAETEDVIIRRGEPIDIDLQPGGSVIEVELLEALPSLQSEADLALSPLDITIVGDAILGSVHNIGRKSAHAVVTLTPAGGGAAQQIDLGQIDPPDDLVPRRQAFRFDGLSRSDLDGIIEVDAQHVVSEITELNNVVDLRQIHQTLRWQGEVETAIAPQRTD
;
A
#
# COMPACT_ATOMS: atom_id res chain seq x y z
N MET A 1 28.91 -12.03 -10.62
CA MET A 1 27.85 -11.15 -10.12
C MET A 1 27.00 -10.76 -11.31
N ALA A 2 25.85 -11.44 -11.47
CA ALA A 2 24.90 -11.14 -12.52
C ALA A 2 24.08 -9.92 -12.11
N THR A 3 24.04 -8.93 -12.98
CA THR A 3 23.13 -7.79 -12.97
C THR A 3 21.68 -8.29 -12.94
N MET A 4 20.90 -7.92 -11.92
CA MET A 4 19.45 -8.10 -11.95
C MET A 4 18.88 -7.20 -13.05
N ALA A 5 18.13 -7.80 -13.96
CA ALA A 5 17.41 -7.10 -15.01
C ALA A 5 16.37 -6.18 -14.38
N THR A 6 16.39 -4.90 -14.77
CA THR A 6 15.25 -3.99 -14.63
C THR A 6 14.04 -4.60 -15.34
N ALA A 7 12.84 -4.44 -14.78
CA ALA A 7 11.59 -4.83 -15.43
C ALA A 7 11.59 -4.34 -16.89
N ALA A 8 11.70 -5.27 -17.83
CA ALA A 8 11.48 -4.96 -19.24
C ALA A 8 10.00 -4.57 -19.39
N ASP A 9 9.70 -3.54 -20.17
CA ASP A 9 8.34 -3.20 -20.53
C ASP A 9 7.63 -4.47 -21.03
N VAL A 10 6.49 -4.80 -20.43
CA VAL A 10 5.68 -5.96 -20.83
C VAL A 10 5.33 -5.80 -22.33
N PRO A 11 5.75 -6.72 -23.22
CA PRO A 11 5.57 -6.52 -24.66
C PRO A 11 4.08 -6.43 -25.02
N ALA A 12 3.70 -5.32 -25.64
CA ALA A 12 2.36 -5.12 -26.18
C ALA A 12 2.36 -5.35 -27.70
N LEU A 13 1.49 -6.23 -28.19
CA LEU A 13 1.33 -6.57 -29.59
C LEU A 13 -0.06 -6.16 -30.10
N LEU A 14 -0.12 -5.81 -31.39
CA LEU A 14 -1.36 -5.72 -32.15
C LEU A 14 -1.44 -6.90 -33.11
N PRO A 15 -2.30 -7.90 -32.87
CA PRO A 15 -2.48 -9.01 -33.79
C PRO A 15 -3.09 -8.52 -35.11
N SER A 16 -2.75 -9.18 -36.21
CA SER A 16 -3.24 -8.79 -37.54
C SER A 16 -4.69 -9.21 -37.76
N VAL A 17 -5.50 -8.38 -38.43
CA VAL A 17 -6.86 -8.79 -38.81
C VAL A 17 -6.78 -9.75 -39.99
N CYS A 18 -7.28 -10.97 -39.81
CA CYS A 18 -7.41 -11.96 -40.87
C CYS A 18 -8.67 -11.67 -41.67
N THR A 19 -8.53 -11.15 -42.89
CA THR A 19 -9.67 -10.93 -43.80
C THR A 19 -10.24 -12.23 -44.36
N GLU A 20 -9.41 -13.28 -44.40
CA GLU A 20 -9.77 -14.64 -44.72
C GLU A 20 -9.19 -15.54 -43.62
N ALA A 21 -10.02 -16.45 -43.08
CA ALA A 21 -9.58 -17.40 -42.06
C ALA A 21 -8.53 -18.36 -42.64
N PRO A 22 -7.40 -18.62 -41.96
CA PRO A 22 -6.41 -19.59 -42.41
C PRO A 22 -6.99 -21.00 -42.54
N THR A 23 -6.53 -21.72 -43.54
CA THR A 23 -6.71 -23.17 -43.62
C THR A 23 -5.75 -23.81 -42.63
N LEU A 24 -6.26 -24.35 -41.52
CA LEU A 24 -5.43 -25.00 -40.51
C LEU A 24 -4.88 -26.34 -41.05
N ASP A 25 -3.75 -26.28 -41.75
CA ASP A 25 -3.04 -27.43 -42.32
C ASP A 25 -1.57 -27.52 -41.90
N GLY A 26 -1.06 -26.50 -41.19
CA GLY A 26 0.29 -26.42 -40.65
C GLY A 26 1.32 -25.90 -41.64
N ARG A 27 0.93 -25.38 -42.82
CA ARG A 27 1.87 -24.93 -43.86
C ARG A 27 2.28 -23.48 -43.78
N LEU A 28 1.52 -22.64 -43.08
CA LEU A 28 1.78 -21.20 -42.94
C LEU A 28 1.75 -20.45 -44.30
N GLU A 29 1.05 -21.00 -45.30
CA GLU A 29 0.97 -20.43 -46.64
C GLU A 29 -0.19 -19.43 -46.80
N ASP A 30 -1.14 -19.41 -45.85
CA ASP A 30 -2.31 -18.54 -45.92
C ASP A 30 -1.95 -17.04 -45.91
N PRO A 31 -2.74 -16.19 -46.59
CA PRO A 31 -2.51 -14.75 -46.66
C PRO A 31 -2.33 -14.08 -45.29
N CYS A 32 -3.06 -14.56 -44.27
CA CYS A 32 -2.98 -14.01 -42.92
C CYS A 32 -1.58 -14.13 -42.29
N TRP A 33 -0.76 -15.11 -42.69
CA TRP A 33 0.59 -15.32 -42.14
C TRP A 33 1.67 -14.61 -42.92
N GLN A 34 1.42 -14.33 -44.19
CA GLN A 34 2.32 -13.54 -45.04
C GLN A 34 2.31 -12.06 -44.62
N ASP A 35 1.16 -11.56 -44.18
CA ASP A 35 0.98 -10.17 -43.72
C ASP A 35 1.16 -9.99 -42.19
N ALA A 36 1.29 -11.08 -41.43
CA ALA A 36 1.40 -11.02 -39.97
C ALA A 36 2.80 -10.58 -39.49
N THR A 37 2.82 -9.85 -38.38
CA THR A 37 4.08 -9.60 -37.65
C THR A 37 4.50 -10.86 -36.90
N TRP A 38 5.72 -11.34 -37.19
CA TRP A 38 6.31 -12.50 -36.53
C TRP A 38 7.08 -12.08 -35.27
N ILE A 39 6.73 -12.70 -34.15
CA ILE A 39 7.40 -12.65 -32.86
C ILE A 39 8.63 -13.55 -32.94
N THR A 40 9.82 -13.01 -32.71
CA THR A 40 11.10 -13.75 -32.88
C THR A 40 12.02 -13.69 -31.66
N ASP A 41 11.68 -12.89 -30.66
CA ASP A 41 12.49 -12.58 -29.47
C ASP A 41 12.32 -13.59 -28.33
N PHE A 42 12.06 -14.86 -28.65
CA PHE A 42 11.98 -15.91 -27.64
C PHE A 42 13.32 -16.06 -26.90
N THR A 43 13.28 -16.39 -25.62
CA THR A 43 14.48 -16.64 -24.80
C THR A 43 14.36 -17.91 -23.97
N LEU A 44 15.45 -18.32 -23.33
CA LEU A 44 15.41 -19.36 -22.30
C LEU A 44 14.62 -18.86 -21.07
N PRO A 45 13.81 -19.71 -20.39
CA PRO A 45 13.05 -19.28 -19.22
C PRO A 45 13.91 -18.62 -18.15
N GLY A 46 13.47 -17.47 -17.64
CA GLY A 46 14.18 -16.70 -16.61
C GLY A 46 15.49 -16.06 -17.06
N ARG A 47 15.82 -16.08 -18.36
CA ARG A 47 17.06 -15.54 -18.93
C ARG A 47 16.78 -14.80 -20.23
N LEU A 48 17.67 -13.87 -20.59
CA LEU A 48 17.58 -13.12 -21.86
C LEU A 48 18.33 -13.78 -23.03
N ASP A 49 18.89 -14.98 -22.82
CA ASP A 49 19.58 -15.74 -23.86
C ASP A 49 18.59 -16.28 -24.90
N ALA A 50 18.85 -16.08 -26.20
CA ALA A 50 18.05 -16.65 -27.28
C ALA A 50 18.18 -18.20 -27.32
N PRO A 51 17.12 -18.94 -27.71
CA PRO A 51 17.17 -20.39 -27.82
C PRO A 51 18.08 -20.83 -28.96
N ALA A 52 18.71 -21.99 -28.80
CA ALA A 52 19.64 -22.53 -29.80
C ALA A 52 18.97 -22.86 -31.15
N LYS A 53 17.65 -23.13 -31.14
CA LYS A 53 16.83 -23.26 -32.34
C LYS A 53 15.80 -22.16 -32.31
N SER A 54 15.73 -21.37 -33.38
CA SER A 54 14.78 -20.28 -33.44
C SER A 54 13.35 -20.82 -33.51
N ILE A 55 12.47 -20.10 -32.82
CA ILE A 55 11.04 -20.22 -32.92
C ILE A 55 10.52 -18.84 -33.28
N ARG A 56 9.48 -18.80 -34.11
CA ARG A 56 8.72 -17.59 -34.34
C ARG A 56 7.23 -17.88 -34.25
N ALA A 57 6.48 -16.91 -33.73
CA ALA A 57 5.03 -16.98 -33.60
C ALA A 57 4.36 -15.82 -34.33
N ALA A 58 3.20 -16.05 -34.92
CA ALA A 58 2.37 -15.02 -35.52
C ALA A 58 0.96 -15.09 -34.94
N ILE A 59 0.33 -13.94 -34.77
CA ILE A 59 -1.00 -13.82 -34.17
C ILE A 59 -1.90 -13.05 -35.12
N GLY A 60 -3.02 -13.65 -35.46
CA GLY A 60 -4.09 -13.05 -36.25
C GLY A 60 -5.43 -13.19 -35.57
N TYR A 61 -6.45 -12.46 -36.01
CA TYR A 61 -7.82 -12.67 -35.55
C TYR A 61 -8.86 -12.21 -36.57
N ASP A 62 -10.06 -12.75 -36.45
CA ASP A 62 -11.26 -12.20 -37.08
C ASP A 62 -12.37 -11.95 -36.03
N ALA A 63 -13.60 -11.70 -36.49
CA ALA A 63 -14.73 -11.44 -35.60
C ALA A 63 -15.04 -12.61 -34.65
N ASP A 64 -14.68 -13.84 -35.02
CA ASP A 64 -15.13 -15.07 -34.38
C ASP A 64 -14.00 -15.83 -33.68
N ARG A 65 -12.74 -15.70 -34.14
CA ARG A 65 -11.60 -16.51 -33.68
C ARG A 65 -10.30 -15.72 -33.55
N LEU A 66 -9.48 -16.15 -32.58
CA LEU A 66 -8.05 -15.85 -32.49
C LEU A 66 -7.27 -16.93 -33.24
N TYR A 67 -6.39 -16.54 -34.15
CA TYR A 67 -5.51 -17.43 -34.91
C TYR A 67 -4.07 -17.32 -34.41
N LEU A 68 -3.41 -18.45 -34.23
CA LEU A 68 -1.99 -18.51 -33.86
C LEU A 68 -1.24 -19.44 -34.82
N ALA A 69 -0.06 -18.99 -35.22
CA ALA A 69 0.87 -19.75 -36.03
C ALA A 69 2.23 -19.82 -35.35
N PHE A 70 2.87 -20.98 -35.42
CA PHE A 70 4.24 -21.17 -34.92
C PHE A 70 5.08 -21.83 -36.01
N ARG A 71 6.31 -21.35 -36.18
CA ARG A 71 7.34 -22.03 -36.95
C ARG A 71 8.52 -22.32 -36.02
N CYS A 72 8.84 -23.59 -35.89
CA CYS A 72 9.86 -24.11 -35.00
C CYS A 72 10.98 -24.70 -35.83
N GLU A 73 12.13 -24.03 -35.91
CA GLU A 73 13.28 -24.59 -36.63
C GLU A 73 13.70 -25.89 -35.96
N GLU A 74 13.94 -26.90 -36.79
CA GLU A 74 14.28 -28.26 -36.40
C GLU A 74 15.16 -28.89 -37.50
N PRO A 75 16.49 -28.73 -37.43
CA PRO A 75 17.40 -29.24 -38.46
C PRO A 75 17.53 -30.78 -38.45
N SER A 76 16.92 -31.47 -37.49
CA SER A 76 16.91 -32.93 -37.39
C SER A 76 15.52 -33.45 -37.00
N PRO A 77 14.50 -33.27 -37.87
CA PRO A 77 13.11 -33.62 -37.57
C PRO A 77 12.92 -35.12 -37.30
N GLU A 78 13.85 -35.98 -37.76
CA GLU A 78 13.88 -37.41 -37.44
C GLU A 78 14.11 -37.72 -35.95
N HIS A 79 14.54 -36.74 -35.16
CA HIS A 79 14.75 -36.85 -33.72
C HIS A 79 13.61 -36.25 -32.89
N LEU A 80 12.56 -35.72 -33.52
CA LEU A 80 11.37 -35.26 -32.81
C LEU A 80 10.77 -36.39 -31.97
N ARG A 81 10.45 -36.08 -30.72
CA ARG A 81 9.77 -36.97 -29.80
C ARG A 81 8.26 -36.82 -30.02
N LEU A 82 7.65 -37.86 -30.57
CA LEU A 82 6.22 -37.93 -30.90
C LEU A 82 5.58 -39.19 -30.29
N ARG A 83 5.53 -39.28 -28.95
CA ARG A 83 4.91 -40.41 -28.23
C ARG A 83 3.40 -40.42 -28.41
N HIS A 84 2.79 -39.26 -28.64
CA HIS A 84 1.34 -39.09 -28.76
C HIS A 84 1.00 -38.50 -30.14
N THR A 85 0.38 -39.30 -31.00
CA THR A 85 -0.04 -38.88 -32.35
C THR A 85 -1.54 -38.55 -32.45
N SER A 86 -2.22 -38.50 -31.30
CA SER A 86 -3.63 -38.12 -31.13
C SER A 86 -3.79 -37.39 -29.80
N ASP A 87 -4.82 -36.53 -29.67
CA ASP A 87 -5.11 -35.74 -28.46
C ASP A 87 -4.94 -36.55 -27.16
N HIS A 88 -4.10 -36.04 -26.24
CA HIS A 88 -3.71 -36.76 -25.03
C HIS A 88 -3.22 -35.80 -23.92
N PRO A 89 -3.54 -36.02 -22.63
CA PRO A 89 -3.08 -35.16 -21.53
C PRO A 89 -1.57 -35.04 -21.39
N ASP A 90 -0.84 -36.09 -21.78
CA ASP A 90 0.62 -36.16 -21.63
C ASP A 90 1.40 -35.69 -22.86
N ILE A 91 0.78 -34.97 -23.80
CA ILE A 91 1.50 -34.45 -24.98
C ILE A 91 2.61 -33.44 -24.64
N TRP A 92 2.61 -32.88 -23.42
CA TRP A 92 3.71 -32.04 -22.92
C TRP A 92 5.05 -32.79 -22.84
N GLN A 93 5.04 -34.14 -22.87
CA GLN A 93 6.26 -34.96 -22.92
C GLN A 93 6.86 -35.13 -24.32
N ASP A 94 6.22 -34.55 -25.35
CA ASP A 94 6.64 -34.53 -26.75
C ASP A 94 7.17 -33.15 -27.14
N ASP A 95 7.75 -33.02 -28.34
CA ASP A 95 8.06 -31.70 -28.89
C ASP A 95 6.77 -30.90 -29.12
N VAL A 96 6.55 -29.87 -28.29
CA VAL A 96 5.25 -29.23 -28.10
C VAL A 96 5.34 -27.70 -28.08
N ILE A 97 4.28 -27.05 -28.57
CA ILE A 97 3.98 -25.66 -28.32
C ILE A 97 2.89 -25.55 -27.26
N GLU A 98 3.13 -24.68 -26.30
CA GLU A 98 2.16 -24.30 -25.28
C GLU A 98 1.78 -22.83 -25.42
N VAL A 99 0.49 -22.57 -25.31
CA VAL A 99 -0.11 -21.23 -25.37
C VAL A 99 -0.89 -21.02 -24.09
N PHE A 100 -0.57 -19.96 -23.36
CA PHE A 100 -1.30 -19.52 -22.18
C PHE A 100 -2.02 -18.23 -22.50
N LEU A 101 -3.33 -18.17 -22.26
CA LEU A 101 -4.19 -17.01 -22.52
C LEU A 101 -4.83 -16.55 -21.21
N ARG A 102 -5.03 -15.23 -21.07
CA ARG A 102 -5.83 -14.60 -20.01
C ARG A 102 -6.67 -13.47 -20.59
N THR A 103 -7.96 -13.46 -20.29
CA THR A 103 -8.96 -12.55 -20.92
C THR A 103 -9.78 -11.72 -19.93
N GLY A 104 -9.52 -11.84 -18.62
CA GLY A 104 -10.20 -11.14 -17.53
C GLY A 104 -9.23 -10.57 -16.48
N THR A 105 -9.78 -9.97 -15.41
CA THR A 105 -8.98 -9.34 -14.34
C THR A 105 -8.40 -10.33 -13.33
N ASP A 106 -8.93 -11.55 -13.28
CA ASP A 106 -8.40 -12.64 -12.46
C ASP A 106 -7.10 -13.17 -13.08
N ARG A 107 -5.98 -12.90 -12.40
CA ARG A 107 -4.63 -13.29 -12.85
C ARG A 107 -4.41 -14.81 -12.79
N MET A 108 -5.22 -15.55 -12.03
CA MET A 108 -5.16 -17.01 -11.90
C MET A 108 -6.00 -17.75 -12.95
N ALA A 109 -6.94 -17.07 -13.60
CA ALA A 109 -7.72 -17.61 -14.70
C ALA A 109 -6.86 -17.68 -15.98
N ILE A 110 -6.26 -18.85 -16.22
CA ILE A 110 -5.38 -19.07 -17.38
C ILE A 110 -5.93 -20.22 -18.22
N GLU A 111 -6.11 -19.96 -19.51
CA GLU A 111 -6.47 -20.93 -20.52
C GLU A 111 -5.19 -21.44 -21.19
N GLN A 112 -4.85 -22.71 -20.99
CA GLN A 112 -3.65 -23.33 -21.55
C GLN A 112 -4.03 -24.27 -22.71
N LEU A 113 -3.38 -24.10 -23.86
CA LEU A 113 -3.55 -24.92 -25.05
C LEU A 113 -2.19 -25.52 -25.42
N LEU A 114 -2.15 -26.82 -25.69
CA LEU A 114 -0.94 -27.55 -26.05
C LEU A 114 -1.14 -28.23 -27.40
N VAL A 115 -0.17 -28.12 -28.29
CA VAL A 115 -0.16 -28.85 -29.57
C VAL A 115 1.24 -29.31 -29.91
N ASN A 116 1.39 -30.62 -30.15
CA ASN A 116 2.69 -31.20 -30.47
C ASN A 116 2.96 -31.23 -31.98
N ALA A 117 4.19 -31.56 -32.36
CA ALA A 117 4.60 -31.61 -33.77
C ALA A 117 3.85 -32.67 -34.62
N ALA A 118 3.11 -33.60 -34.01
CA ALA A 118 2.21 -34.52 -34.71
C ALA A 118 0.77 -34.00 -34.85
N GLY A 119 0.47 -32.81 -34.32
CA GLY A 119 -0.86 -32.20 -34.33
C GLY A 119 -1.79 -32.72 -33.24
N ALA A 120 -1.30 -33.50 -32.27
CA ALA A 120 -2.07 -33.91 -31.10
C ALA A 120 -2.26 -32.73 -30.15
N ARG A 121 -3.46 -32.60 -29.57
CA ARG A 121 -3.87 -31.46 -28.76
C ARG A 121 -4.20 -31.83 -27.32
N TRP A 122 -4.05 -30.87 -26.44
CA TRP A 122 -4.59 -30.90 -25.09
C TRP A 122 -4.86 -29.50 -24.58
N SER A 123 -5.77 -29.35 -23.63
CA SER A 123 -6.11 -28.05 -23.09
C SER A 123 -6.57 -28.15 -21.64
N LEU A 124 -6.18 -27.14 -20.88
CA LEU A 124 -6.39 -27.05 -19.44
C LEU A 124 -6.87 -25.62 -19.13
N ARG A 125 -7.70 -25.48 -18.11
CA ARG A 125 -7.92 -24.19 -17.45
C ARG A 125 -7.29 -24.24 -16.08
N ARG A 126 -6.41 -23.30 -15.82
CA ARG A 126 -6.01 -22.97 -14.47
C ARG A 126 -7.06 -22.06 -13.87
N ARG A 127 -7.45 -22.37 -12.64
CA ARG A 127 -8.27 -21.55 -11.76
C ARG A 127 -7.62 -21.59 -10.37
N PRO A 128 -8.09 -20.76 -9.42
CA PRO A 128 -7.80 -20.99 -8.01
C PRO A 128 -8.10 -22.46 -7.65
N GLY A 129 -7.11 -23.20 -7.13
CA GLY A 129 -7.19 -24.64 -6.86
C GLY A 129 -6.60 -25.60 -7.91
N GLY A 130 -6.01 -25.09 -9.01
CA GLY A 130 -5.15 -25.89 -9.91
C GLY A 130 -5.64 -25.96 -11.37
N TYR A 131 -5.10 -26.94 -12.11
CA TYR A 131 -5.44 -27.17 -13.51
C TYR A 131 -6.57 -28.19 -13.65
N LEU A 132 -7.61 -27.81 -14.38
CA LEU A 132 -8.72 -28.68 -14.75
C LEU A 132 -8.70 -28.93 -16.26
N PRO A 133 -8.97 -30.17 -16.72
CA PRO A 133 -9.24 -30.43 -18.12
C PRO A 133 -10.32 -29.50 -18.64
N TRP A 134 -10.01 -28.81 -19.73
CA TRP A 134 -10.92 -27.89 -20.37
C TRP A 134 -10.97 -28.27 -21.85
N PRO A 135 -12.12 -28.72 -22.38
CA PRO A 135 -12.25 -29.11 -23.79
C PRO A 135 -12.97 -28.03 -24.62
N PRO A 136 -12.33 -26.91 -24.98
CA PRO A 136 -12.89 -25.95 -25.92
C PRO A 136 -12.89 -26.52 -27.35
N ASP A 137 -13.67 -25.89 -28.23
CA ASP A 137 -13.74 -26.26 -29.65
C ASP A 137 -12.70 -25.49 -30.48
N TRP A 138 -11.41 -25.81 -30.26
CA TRP A 138 -10.28 -25.15 -30.91
C TRP A 138 -9.57 -26.10 -31.90
N PRO A 139 -9.76 -25.95 -33.22
CA PRO A 139 -9.01 -26.74 -34.19
C PRO A 139 -7.53 -26.32 -34.23
N ALA A 140 -6.65 -27.29 -34.45
CA ALA A 140 -5.24 -27.09 -34.71
C ALA A 140 -4.70 -28.13 -35.69
N ALA A 141 -3.65 -27.78 -36.42
CA ALA A 141 -2.91 -28.67 -37.30
C ALA A 141 -1.41 -28.40 -37.17
N ALA A 142 -0.60 -29.43 -37.40
CA ALA A 142 0.85 -29.32 -37.45
C ALA A 142 1.40 -30.04 -38.68
N GLN A 143 2.46 -29.48 -39.26
CA GLN A 143 3.19 -30.09 -40.37
C GLN A 143 4.69 -30.12 -40.06
N ILE A 144 5.29 -31.30 -40.23
CA ILE A 144 6.73 -31.49 -40.11
C ILE A 144 7.34 -31.42 -41.52
N GLU A 145 8.35 -30.57 -41.67
CA GLU A 145 9.10 -30.33 -42.90
C GLU A 145 10.56 -30.77 -42.72
N ALA A 146 11.39 -30.55 -43.76
CA ALA A 146 12.77 -31.02 -43.78
C ALA A 146 13.69 -30.34 -42.74
N ASP A 147 13.40 -29.09 -42.36
CA ASP A 147 14.24 -28.25 -41.50
C ASP A 147 13.46 -27.52 -40.39
N HIS A 148 12.15 -27.75 -40.29
CA HIS A 148 11.29 -27.15 -39.29
C HIS A 148 10.02 -27.99 -39.11
N TRP A 149 9.24 -27.64 -38.11
CA TRP A 149 7.83 -27.99 -38.05
C TRP A 149 7.03 -26.74 -37.75
N ALA A 150 5.77 -26.74 -38.17
CA ALA A 150 4.88 -25.61 -38.03
C ALA A 150 3.54 -26.05 -37.47
N VAL A 151 2.87 -25.11 -36.81
CA VAL A 151 1.58 -25.28 -36.14
C VAL A 151 0.69 -24.12 -36.54
N GLU A 152 -0.58 -24.41 -36.78
CA GLU A 152 -1.65 -23.42 -36.86
C GLU A 152 -2.79 -23.85 -35.95
N LEU A 153 -3.35 -22.91 -35.19
CA LEU A 153 -4.54 -23.17 -34.38
C LEU A 153 -5.50 -21.97 -34.37
N ALA A 154 -6.78 -22.26 -34.16
CA ALA A 154 -7.82 -21.24 -34.07
C ALA A 154 -8.65 -21.43 -32.79
N VAL A 155 -8.73 -20.38 -31.98
CA VAL A 155 -9.45 -20.36 -30.70
C VAL A 155 -10.70 -19.51 -30.84
N PRO A 156 -11.92 -20.06 -30.68
CA PRO A 156 -13.13 -19.24 -30.64
C PRO A 156 -13.09 -18.25 -29.47
N TRP A 157 -13.45 -17.00 -29.72
CA TRP A 157 -13.46 -15.97 -28.66
C TRP A 157 -14.32 -16.35 -27.46
N THR A 158 -15.48 -16.94 -27.73
CA THR A 158 -16.45 -17.37 -26.71
C THR A 158 -15.87 -18.43 -25.78
N ASP A 159 -14.97 -19.27 -26.26
CA ASP A 159 -14.39 -20.36 -25.46
C ASP A 159 -13.42 -19.82 -24.41
N ILE A 160 -12.76 -18.69 -24.70
CA ILE A 160 -11.89 -17.98 -23.75
C ILE A 160 -12.63 -16.85 -23.01
N GLY A 161 -13.97 -16.89 -22.96
CA GLY A 161 -14.77 -15.92 -22.19
C GLY A 161 -14.81 -14.51 -22.77
N VAL A 162 -14.62 -14.38 -24.09
CA VAL A 162 -14.69 -13.11 -24.82
C VAL A 162 -15.89 -13.13 -25.76
N ASP A 163 -16.86 -12.24 -25.53
CA ASP A 163 -18.12 -12.22 -26.30
C ASP A 163 -17.94 -11.83 -27.77
N SER A 164 -16.92 -11.02 -28.09
CA SER A 164 -16.53 -10.66 -29.46
C SER A 164 -15.16 -9.97 -29.48
N ALA A 165 -14.47 -10.00 -30.63
CA ALA A 165 -13.28 -9.18 -30.86
C ALA A 165 -13.65 -7.68 -30.95
N SER A 166 -13.66 -6.99 -29.82
CA SER A 166 -13.92 -5.55 -29.75
C SER A 166 -12.63 -4.72 -29.66
N ALA A 167 -12.62 -3.55 -30.31
CA ALA A 167 -11.57 -2.53 -30.21
C ALA A 167 -11.13 -2.25 -28.76
N GLY A 168 -9.83 -2.30 -28.50
CA GLY A 168 -9.22 -2.06 -27.19
C GLY A 168 -9.31 -3.24 -26.21
N ARG A 169 -9.86 -4.39 -26.61
CA ARG A 169 -9.88 -5.59 -25.77
C ARG A 169 -8.45 -6.10 -25.57
N LEU A 170 -8.07 -6.25 -24.30
CA LEU A 170 -6.81 -6.86 -23.90
C LEU A 170 -6.98 -8.38 -23.80
N VAL A 171 -6.06 -9.12 -24.42
CA VAL A 171 -5.83 -10.55 -24.18
C VAL A 171 -4.36 -10.69 -23.82
N GLU A 172 -4.08 -11.24 -22.66
CA GLU A 172 -2.72 -11.50 -22.23
C GLU A 172 -2.28 -12.89 -22.68
N VAL A 173 -1.10 -13.00 -23.29
CA VAL A 173 -0.61 -14.26 -23.87
C VAL A 173 0.83 -14.56 -23.51
N LYS A 174 1.13 -15.85 -23.37
CA LYS A 174 2.48 -16.38 -23.21
C LYS A 174 2.63 -17.62 -24.08
N PHE A 175 3.81 -17.77 -24.68
CA PHE A 175 4.13 -18.89 -25.56
C PHE A 175 5.32 -19.66 -25.04
N GLY A 176 5.22 -20.98 -25.06
CA GLY A 176 6.28 -21.91 -24.68
C GLY A 176 6.56 -22.90 -25.80
N ARG A 177 7.83 -23.27 -25.98
CA ARG A 177 8.25 -24.46 -26.74
C ARG A 177 9.05 -25.38 -25.84
N GLU A 178 8.66 -26.64 -25.73
CA GLU A 178 9.53 -27.70 -25.23
C GLU A 178 10.18 -28.45 -26.40
N ASP A 179 11.51 -28.47 -26.44
CA ASP A 179 12.31 -29.21 -27.43
C ASP A 179 12.98 -30.41 -26.75
N TYR A 180 12.63 -31.61 -27.19
CA TYR A 180 13.08 -32.89 -26.65
C TYR A 180 14.10 -33.62 -27.53
N THR A 181 14.53 -33.02 -28.63
CA THR A 181 15.48 -33.61 -29.59
C THR A 181 16.92 -33.67 -29.06
N ALA A 182 17.26 -32.87 -28.06
CA ALA A 182 18.57 -32.87 -27.41
C ALA A 182 18.61 -33.84 -26.21
N GLN A 183 19.82 -34.16 -25.71
CA GLN A 183 19.99 -35.04 -24.53
C GLN A 183 19.33 -34.49 -23.24
N GLN A 184 19.03 -33.20 -23.20
CA GLN A 184 18.27 -32.52 -22.15
C GLN A 184 17.16 -31.71 -22.81
N THR A 185 15.98 -31.67 -22.20
CA THR A 185 14.85 -30.83 -22.65
C THR A 185 15.26 -29.36 -22.66
N ARG A 186 14.96 -28.66 -23.75
CA ARG A 186 15.23 -27.23 -23.92
C ARG A 186 13.92 -26.48 -23.99
N LEU A 187 13.78 -25.49 -23.13
CA LEU A 187 12.59 -24.64 -23.06
C LEU A 187 12.88 -23.30 -23.71
N SER A 188 11.91 -22.77 -24.45
CA SER A 188 11.93 -21.40 -24.98
C SER A 188 10.62 -20.71 -24.63
N VAL A 189 10.67 -19.44 -24.26
CA VAL A 189 9.51 -18.66 -23.79
C VAL A 189 9.39 -17.34 -24.54
N TRP A 190 8.16 -16.86 -24.64
CA TRP A 190 7.85 -15.47 -24.92
C TRP A 190 6.67 -15.03 -24.02
N PRO A 191 6.71 -13.85 -23.36
CA PRO A 191 7.69 -12.76 -23.48
C PRO A 191 9.15 -13.11 -23.07
N PRO A 192 10.16 -12.36 -23.56
CA PRO A 192 11.57 -12.59 -23.24
C PRO A 192 11.85 -12.51 -21.73
N GLY A 193 12.65 -13.43 -21.20
CA GLY A 193 13.11 -13.43 -19.81
C GLY A 193 12.12 -14.00 -18.79
N THR A 194 10.95 -14.47 -19.23
CA THR A 194 9.86 -14.87 -18.34
C THR A 194 9.97 -16.33 -17.87
N VAL A 195 9.21 -16.69 -16.83
CA VAL A 195 9.07 -18.08 -16.40
C VAL A 195 8.04 -18.80 -17.29
N TYR A 196 8.39 -20.00 -17.78
CA TYR A 196 7.65 -20.75 -18.81
C TYR A 196 6.14 -20.89 -18.54
N ALA A 197 5.77 -21.37 -17.35
CA ALA A 197 4.38 -21.50 -16.90
C ALA A 197 4.05 -20.54 -15.73
N GLY A 198 4.82 -19.45 -15.59
CA GLY A 198 4.60 -18.44 -14.55
C GLY A 198 3.29 -17.68 -14.75
N ILE A 199 2.70 -17.22 -13.65
CA ILE A 199 1.45 -16.42 -13.61
C ILE A 199 1.65 -14.94 -13.99
N ASP A 200 2.90 -14.49 -13.95
CA ASP A 200 3.31 -13.12 -14.25
C ASP A 200 3.94 -13.01 -15.64
N ASP A 201 4.16 -11.76 -16.06
CA ASP A 201 4.90 -11.40 -17.28
C ASP A 201 4.31 -11.97 -18.58
N TYR A 202 3.01 -11.77 -18.80
CA TYR A 202 2.34 -12.11 -20.06
C TYR A 202 2.46 -10.97 -21.05
N GLY A 203 2.64 -11.28 -22.33
CA GLY A 203 2.55 -10.28 -23.39
C GLY A 203 1.11 -9.79 -23.52
N ARG A 204 0.91 -8.55 -23.95
CA ARG A 204 -0.40 -7.90 -24.01
C ARG A 204 -0.86 -7.78 -25.46
N LEU A 205 -1.93 -8.46 -25.86
CA LEU A 205 -2.56 -8.30 -27.17
C LEU A 205 -3.70 -7.31 -27.07
N TYR A 206 -3.64 -6.21 -27.82
CA TYR A 206 -4.76 -5.29 -27.94
C TYR A 206 -5.47 -5.50 -29.28
N LEU A 207 -6.75 -5.88 -29.26
CA LEU A 207 -7.53 -6.07 -30.49
C LEU A 207 -8.04 -4.72 -31.00
N ASN A 208 -7.68 -4.26 -32.21
CA ASN A 208 -8.36 -3.16 -32.93
C ASN A 208 -7.96 -3.13 -34.44
N PRO A 209 -8.89 -2.92 -35.41
CA PRO A 209 -8.63 -3.15 -36.83
C PRO A 209 -8.22 -1.88 -37.61
N ALA A 210 -7.29 -1.07 -37.11
CA ALA A 210 -6.83 0.12 -37.85
C ALA A 210 -5.31 0.33 -37.92
N ASN A 211 -4.52 -0.14 -36.95
CA ASN A 211 -3.17 0.40 -36.79
C ASN A 211 -2.06 -0.47 -37.42
N ARG A 212 -1.59 -0.13 -38.63
CA ARG A 212 -0.31 -0.63 -39.15
C ARG A 212 0.83 0.29 -38.68
N PHE A 213 1.56 -0.09 -37.64
CA PHE A 213 2.76 0.64 -37.21
C PHE A 213 3.85 0.58 -38.29
N THR A 214 4.46 1.72 -38.60
CA THR A 214 5.63 1.78 -39.47
C THR A 214 6.81 2.24 -38.62
N TYR A 215 7.86 1.44 -38.52
CA TYR A 215 9.07 1.79 -37.79
C TYR A 215 10.02 2.50 -38.74
N ALA A 216 10.61 3.61 -38.32
CA ALA A 216 11.66 4.28 -39.07
C ALA A 216 13.02 3.83 -38.54
N ALA A 217 13.90 3.40 -39.42
CA ALA A 217 15.29 3.14 -39.08
C ALA A 217 16.11 4.44 -39.07
N TRP A 218 17.10 4.53 -38.18
CA TRP A 218 18.07 5.61 -38.17
C TRP A 218 19.12 5.38 -39.27
N ASP A 219 19.32 6.35 -40.17
CA ASP A 219 20.45 6.31 -41.12
C ASP A 219 21.64 7.08 -40.53
N MET A 220 22.74 6.36 -40.30
CA MET A 220 23.98 6.88 -39.73
C MET A 220 25.06 6.93 -40.81
N SER A 221 25.39 8.13 -41.31
CA SER A 221 26.71 8.32 -41.94
C SER A 221 27.74 8.64 -40.85
N ALA A 222 28.77 7.82 -40.72
CA ALA A 222 29.80 7.95 -39.67
C ALA A 222 30.64 9.26 -39.72
N ASP A 223 30.52 10.07 -40.79
CA ASP A 223 31.44 11.19 -41.05
C ASP A 223 30.75 12.56 -41.27
N GLY A 224 29.52 12.76 -40.79
CA GLY A 224 28.92 14.10 -40.66
C GLY A 224 28.62 14.88 -41.96
N HIS A 225 28.53 14.23 -43.13
CA HIS A 225 28.08 14.83 -44.41
C HIS A 225 26.98 13.98 -45.08
N PRO A 226 26.01 14.59 -45.80
CA PRO A 226 24.77 13.91 -46.20
C PRO A 226 24.98 12.89 -47.34
N PRO A 227 24.44 11.66 -47.26
CA PRO A 227 24.34 10.81 -48.43
C PRO A 227 23.20 11.30 -49.34
N ALA A 228 23.52 11.39 -50.62
CA ALA A 228 22.55 11.45 -51.71
C ALA A 228 22.05 10.04 -51.99
N ALA A 229 20.73 9.85 -51.97
CA ALA A 229 19.90 8.79 -52.55
C ALA A 229 20.35 7.31 -52.37
N ILE A 230 19.47 6.50 -51.78
CA ILE A 230 19.47 5.04 -51.97
C ILE A 230 18.23 4.68 -52.79
N GLU A 231 18.47 4.23 -54.03
CA GLU A 231 17.54 3.43 -54.83
C GLU A 231 17.64 1.95 -54.41
N SER A 232 16.49 1.34 -54.14
CA SER A 232 16.14 -0.10 -54.05
C SER A 232 17.13 -1.09 -53.41
N GLY A 233 16.65 -1.83 -52.39
CA GLY A 233 16.88 -3.27 -52.37
C GLY A 233 17.06 -3.99 -51.03
N ASP A 234 17.37 -3.32 -49.92
CA ASP A 234 17.70 -3.99 -48.66
C ASP A 234 16.76 -3.57 -47.50
N GLU A 235 16.21 -4.56 -46.82
CA GLU A 235 15.31 -4.46 -45.66
C GLU A 235 16.10 -4.07 -44.39
N VAL A 236 15.69 -3.00 -43.69
CA VAL A 236 16.29 -2.57 -42.42
C VAL A 236 15.45 -3.07 -41.23
N THR A 237 16.12 -3.64 -40.22
CA THR A 237 15.53 -4.33 -39.06
C THR A 237 14.87 -3.39 -38.04
N LEU A 238 13.76 -3.87 -37.47
CA LEU A 238 12.99 -3.30 -36.35
C LEU A 238 13.79 -3.25 -35.02
N GLY A 239 13.74 -2.13 -34.27
CA GLY A 239 14.17 -2.08 -32.85
C GLY A 239 15.52 -1.42 -32.52
N SER A 240 16.03 -0.48 -33.32
CA SER A 240 17.31 0.18 -33.03
C SER A 240 17.17 1.39 -32.09
N THR A 241 17.86 1.33 -30.93
CA THR A 241 18.08 2.46 -30.02
C THR A 241 19.38 3.18 -30.37
N LEU A 242 19.35 4.51 -30.44
CA LEU A 242 20.47 5.37 -30.78
C LEU A 242 21.01 6.10 -29.54
N ARG A 243 22.23 5.79 -29.12
CA ARG A 243 22.91 6.51 -28.05
C ARG A 243 23.52 7.81 -28.58
N LEU A 244 23.12 8.95 -28.03
CA LEU A 244 23.69 10.28 -28.29
C LEU A 244 24.21 10.92 -26.99
N THR A 245 25.29 11.68 -27.10
CA THR A 245 25.93 12.43 -26.01
C THR A 245 25.96 13.93 -26.30
N THR A 246 26.40 14.73 -25.32
CA THR A 246 26.38 16.20 -25.39
C THR A 246 27.04 16.74 -26.66
N GLY A 247 26.26 17.45 -27.49
CA GLY A 247 26.67 18.07 -28.74
C GLY A 247 26.47 17.20 -29.99
N GLU A 248 26.06 15.94 -29.83
CA GLU A 248 25.77 15.05 -30.95
C GLU A 248 24.34 15.25 -31.47
N ARG A 249 24.15 15.00 -32.77
CA ARG A 249 22.86 15.07 -33.44
C ARG A 249 22.63 13.89 -34.37
N ALA A 250 21.37 13.54 -34.56
CA ALA A 250 20.92 12.54 -35.50
C ALA A 250 19.78 13.08 -36.36
N VAL A 251 19.73 12.69 -37.63
CA VAL A 251 18.69 13.13 -38.57
C VAL A 251 18.14 11.90 -39.29
N THR A 252 16.83 11.79 -39.38
CA THR A 252 16.15 10.76 -40.16
C THR A 252 14.94 11.33 -40.90
N ARG A 253 14.40 10.56 -41.85
CA ARG A 253 13.15 10.88 -42.56
C ARG A 253 12.21 9.70 -42.44
N ILE A 254 11.00 9.96 -41.95
CA ILE A 254 9.97 8.95 -41.71
C ILE A 254 8.96 9.01 -42.85
N GLN A 255 8.75 7.91 -43.56
CA GLN A 255 7.69 7.81 -44.58
C GLN A 255 6.35 7.59 -43.88
N ILE A 256 5.36 8.42 -44.19
CA ILE A 256 4.02 8.38 -43.57
C ILE A 256 3.00 7.90 -44.60
N ARG A 257 2.06 7.06 -44.17
CA ARG A 257 0.90 6.70 -44.97
C ARG A 257 -0.10 7.87 -44.96
N PRO A 258 -0.48 8.40 -46.13
CA PRO A 258 -1.55 9.39 -46.18
C PRO A 258 -2.85 8.82 -45.59
N GLU A 259 -3.68 9.70 -45.01
CA GLU A 259 -5.07 9.44 -44.55
C GLU A 259 -5.28 8.86 -43.13
N THR A 260 -4.23 8.59 -42.35
CA THR A 260 -4.36 8.28 -40.92
C THR A 260 -3.56 9.23 -40.03
N PRO A 261 -4.12 9.72 -38.91
CA PRO A 261 -3.37 10.53 -37.95
C PRO A 261 -2.34 9.67 -37.23
N HIS A 262 -1.09 10.12 -37.26
CA HIS A 262 0.01 9.47 -36.58
C HIS A 262 0.58 10.38 -35.49
N GLU A 263 1.07 9.77 -34.44
CA GLU A 263 1.82 10.35 -33.35
C GLU A 263 3.25 9.85 -33.44
N LEU A 264 4.22 10.76 -33.51
CA LEU A 264 5.63 10.41 -33.42
C LEU A 264 6.02 10.37 -31.94
N GLU A 265 6.36 9.19 -31.46
CA GLU A 265 6.95 8.94 -30.15
C GLU A 265 8.48 8.95 -30.27
N VAL A 266 9.15 9.74 -29.44
CA VAL A 266 10.60 9.71 -29.25
C VAL A 266 10.87 9.29 -27.83
N THR A 267 11.19 8.02 -27.60
CA THR A 267 11.56 7.56 -26.26
C THR A 267 13.03 7.86 -26.02
N ALA A 268 13.32 8.56 -24.94
CA ALA A 268 14.66 8.90 -24.52
C ALA A 268 14.92 8.28 -23.14
N LEU A 269 15.97 7.48 -23.06
CA LEU A 269 16.41 6.80 -21.86
C LEU A 269 17.77 7.37 -21.42
N GLY A 270 17.85 7.89 -20.20
CA GLY A 270 19.04 8.48 -19.62
C GLY A 270 18.75 9.84 -18.97
N SER A 271 19.79 10.66 -18.80
CA SER A 271 19.64 11.99 -18.20
C SER A 271 20.31 13.03 -19.08
N GLY A 272 19.54 14.01 -19.53
CA GLY A 272 20.03 15.02 -20.46
C GLY A 272 18.97 15.99 -20.93
N THR A 273 19.37 16.92 -21.78
CA THR A 273 18.47 17.82 -22.50
C THR A 273 18.50 17.41 -23.97
N VAL A 274 17.34 17.08 -24.52
CA VAL A 274 17.17 16.73 -25.92
C VAL A 274 16.39 17.83 -26.62
N MET A 275 16.88 18.25 -27.78
CA MET A 275 16.15 19.11 -28.70
C MET A 275 15.71 18.25 -29.89
N LEU A 276 14.40 18.15 -30.06
CA LEU A 276 13.74 17.49 -31.18
C LEU A 276 13.30 18.56 -32.18
N ASN A 277 13.56 18.35 -33.45
CA ASN A 277 13.14 19.20 -34.55
C ASN A 277 12.39 18.35 -35.58
N VAL A 278 11.09 18.59 -35.72
CA VAL A 278 10.20 17.83 -36.60
C VAL A 278 9.60 18.78 -37.62
N ASP A 279 9.88 18.55 -38.90
CA ASP A 279 9.44 19.42 -40.01
C ASP A 279 9.72 20.92 -39.81
N GLY A 280 10.87 21.24 -39.20
CA GLY A 280 11.29 22.62 -38.94
C GLY A 280 10.72 23.24 -37.67
N ALA A 281 9.85 22.53 -36.93
CA ALA A 281 9.36 22.95 -35.63
C ALA A 281 10.19 22.31 -34.50
N GLN A 282 10.71 23.14 -33.60
CA GLN A 282 11.61 22.74 -32.54
C GLN A 282 10.90 22.57 -31.19
N MET A 283 11.28 21.53 -30.46
CA MET A 283 10.86 21.25 -29.09
C MET A 283 12.09 20.84 -28.30
N THR A 284 12.32 21.48 -27.15
CA THR A 284 13.39 21.09 -26.22
C THR A 284 12.77 20.48 -24.98
N ARG A 285 13.33 19.37 -24.51
CA ARG A 285 12.84 18.64 -23.34
C ARG A 285 14.01 18.19 -22.48
N ILE A 286 13.82 18.28 -21.16
CA ILE A 286 14.73 17.70 -20.19
C ILE A 286 14.24 16.28 -19.93
N ILE A 287 15.12 15.31 -20.16
CA ILE A 287 14.87 13.89 -20.01
C ILE A 287 15.55 13.43 -18.72
N THR A 288 14.80 12.76 -17.85
CA THR A 288 15.31 12.16 -16.62
C THR A 288 14.74 10.75 -16.45
N GLY A 289 15.56 9.73 -16.73
CA GLY A 289 15.12 8.34 -16.77
C GLY A 289 14.59 7.98 -18.16
N SER A 290 13.38 7.43 -18.25
CA SER A 290 12.69 7.19 -19.51
C SER A 290 11.62 8.25 -19.70
N ASP A 291 11.68 9.04 -20.77
CA ASP A 291 10.62 9.98 -21.15
C ASP A 291 10.29 9.74 -22.62
N THR A 292 9.00 9.74 -22.96
CA THR A 292 8.55 9.62 -24.35
C THR A 292 8.01 10.97 -24.77
N LEU A 293 8.66 11.60 -25.75
CA LEU A 293 8.15 12.79 -26.38
C LEU A 293 7.13 12.40 -27.43
N HIS A 294 5.95 12.98 -27.33
CA HIS A 294 4.86 12.77 -28.26
C HIS A 294 4.73 13.97 -29.20
N TRP A 295 4.73 13.72 -30.50
CA TRP A 295 4.52 14.73 -31.54
C TRP A 295 3.30 14.39 -32.39
N ASN A 296 2.21 15.14 -32.16
CA ASN A 296 0.91 14.95 -32.80
C ASN A 296 0.73 15.76 -34.09
N GLY A 297 1.75 16.51 -34.52
CA GLY A 297 1.69 17.44 -35.66
C GLY A 297 1.87 16.79 -37.02
N VAL A 298 1.60 15.49 -37.17
CA VAL A 298 1.70 14.79 -38.46
C VAL A 298 0.38 14.97 -39.22
N THR A 299 0.42 15.66 -40.35
CA THR A 299 -0.79 15.94 -41.13
C THR A 299 -1.09 14.84 -42.14
N ASP A 300 -2.38 14.59 -42.42
CA ASP A 300 -2.86 13.50 -43.28
C ASP A 300 -2.34 13.57 -44.73
N ASP A 301 -1.79 14.71 -45.16
CA ASP A 301 -1.25 14.98 -46.50
C ASP A 301 0.29 14.83 -46.61
N GLN A 302 0.99 14.71 -45.49
CA GLN A 302 2.44 14.50 -45.46
C GLN A 302 2.79 13.07 -45.86
N ARG A 303 3.69 12.93 -46.84
CA ARG A 303 4.25 11.63 -47.26
C ARG A 303 5.57 11.31 -46.58
N GLU A 304 6.25 12.33 -46.07
CA GLU A 304 7.59 12.22 -45.48
C GLU A 304 7.75 13.27 -44.36
N LEU A 305 8.28 12.86 -43.21
CA LEU A 305 8.50 13.70 -42.03
C LEU A 305 9.99 13.73 -41.68
N PRO A 306 10.67 14.87 -41.84
CA PRO A 306 12.05 15.01 -41.41
C PRO A 306 12.11 15.19 -39.89
N VAL A 307 12.97 14.42 -39.23
CA VAL A 307 13.19 14.45 -37.78
C VAL A 307 14.68 14.63 -37.50
N GLU A 308 15.03 15.64 -36.70
CA GLU A 308 16.38 15.87 -36.17
C GLU A 308 16.33 15.83 -34.64
N VAL A 309 17.25 15.12 -34.01
CA VAL A 309 17.40 15.04 -32.56
C VAL A 309 18.79 15.48 -32.17
N ILE A 310 18.92 16.37 -31.19
CA ILE A 310 20.18 16.91 -30.70
C ILE A 310 20.23 16.75 -29.19
N VAL A 311 21.31 16.18 -28.65
CA VAL A 311 21.51 16.14 -27.19
C VAL A 311 22.30 17.38 -26.77
N GLU A 312 21.61 18.37 -26.21
CA GLU A 312 22.23 19.62 -25.77
C GLU A 312 23.09 19.45 -24.51
N ARG A 313 22.71 18.51 -23.63
CA ARG A 313 23.45 18.11 -22.41
C ARG A 313 23.14 16.67 -22.05
N GLY A 314 24.10 15.95 -21.45
CA GLY A 314 23.93 14.58 -20.96
C GLY A 314 24.20 13.49 -22.00
N THR A 315 23.74 12.27 -21.69
CA THR A 315 23.82 11.07 -22.54
C THR A 315 22.46 10.40 -22.54
N LEU A 316 21.90 10.16 -23.73
CA LEU A 316 20.56 9.64 -23.93
C LEU A 316 20.57 8.52 -24.97
N ASP A 317 19.85 7.46 -24.68
CA ASP A 317 19.51 6.35 -25.57
C ASP A 317 18.12 6.62 -26.17
N LEU A 318 18.05 6.86 -27.47
CA LEU A 318 16.86 7.38 -28.16
C LEU A 318 16.26 6.32 -29.08
N SER A 319 14.95 6.13 -29.05
CA SER A 319 14.20 5.37 -30.05
C SER A 319 13.07 6.23 -30.63
N LEU A 320 12.75 6.00 -31.90
CA LEU A 320 11.65 6.67 -32.59
C LEU A 320 10.60 5.64 -32.97
N ARG A 321 9.33 5.96 -32.70
CA ARG A 321 8.18 5.15 -33.09
C ARG A 321 7.11 6.03 -33.68
N LEU A 322 6.56 5.65 -34.83
CA LEU A 322 5.37 6.28 -35.38
C LEU A 322 4.17 5.41 -35.03
N VAL A 323 3.28 5.94 -34.19
CA VAL A 323 2.10 5.26 -33.65
C VAL A 323 0.86 5.85 -34.31
N GLU A 324 -0.03 5.03 -34.84
CA GLU A 324 -1.32 5.53 -35.32
C GLU A 324 -2.18 5.91 -34.11
N ALA A 325 -2.58 7.19 -34.02
CA ALA A 325 -3.18 7.74 -32.81
C ALA A 325 -4.67 7.31 -32.71
N PRO A 326 -5.07 6.50 -31.71
CA PRO A 326 -6.49 6.25 -31.49
C PRO A 326 -7.14 7.55 -31.04
N ARG A 327 -7.99 8.13 -31.90
CA ARG A 327 -8.79 9.31 -31.55
C ARG A 327 -9.88 8.91 -30.55
N LEU A 328 -9.54 8.81 -29.26
CA LEU A 328 -10.56 8.73 -28.21
C LEU A 328 -11.42 9.99 -28.28
N PRO A 329 -12.76 9.86 -28.32
CA PRO A 329 -13.63 11.01 -28.49
C PRO A 329 -13.57 11.90 -27.25
N VAL A 330 -13.81 13.19 -27.43
CA VAL A 330 -14.18 14.11 -26.33
C VAL A 330 -15.70 14.07 -26.20
N ALA A 331 -16.22 13.86 -24.99
CA ALA A 331 -17.65 13.79 -24.73
C ALA A 331 -18.19 15.07 -24.06
N GLY A 332 -19.45 15.40 -24.37
CA GLY A 332 -20.14 16.56 -23.81
C GLY A 332 -19.78 17.89 -24.50
N PRO A 333 -20.54 18.96 -24.20
CA PRO A 333 -20.38 20.26 -24.84
C PRO A 333 -19.13 21.01 -24.34
N ALA A 334 -18.41 21.66 -25.25
CA ALA A 334 -17.40 22.66 -24.92
C ALA A 334 -18.05 24.00 -24.54
N ILE A 335 -17.28 24.92 -23.95
CA ILE A 335 -17.78 26.26 -23.62
C ILE A 335 -17.98 27.08 -24.92
N PRO A 336 -19.17 27.59 -25.21
CA PRO A 336 -19.43 28.30 -26.46
C PRO A 336 -18.83 29.70 -26.45
N LEU A 337 -18.12 30.06 -27.53
CA LEU A 337 -17.51 31.37 -27.74
C LEU A 337 -17.85 31.89 -29.15
N ARG A 338 -18.64 32.96 -29.24
CA ARG A 338 -19.07 33.53 -30.52
C ARG A 338 -18.15 34.66 -30.99
N GLY A 339 -18.06 34.86 -32.30
CA GLY A 339 -17.40 36.02 -32.89
C GLY A 339 -17.97 37.33 -32.34
N GLY A 340 -17.12 38.16 -31.74
CA GLY A 340 -17.54 39.38 -31.04
C GLY A 340 -17.73 39.23 -29.53
N ASP A 341 -17.61 38.01 -28.98
CA ASP A 341 -17.72 37.78 -27.53
C ASP A 341 -16.46 38.23 -26.79
N GLU A 342 -16.72 38.68 -25.56
CA GLU A 342 -15.76 38.98 -24.50
C GLU A 342 -16.16 38.11 -23.30
N LEU A 343 -15.40 37.05 -23.03
CA LEU A 343 -15.74 36.02 -22.04
C LEU A 343 -14.59 35.80 -21.06
N VAL A 344 -14.88 35.81 -19.76
CA VAL A 344 -13.97 35.35 -18.72
C VAL A 344 -14.36 33.94 -18.32
N ILE A 345 -13.39 33.03 -18.32
CA ILE A 345 -13.51 31.67 -17.80
C ILE A 345 -12.61 31.61 -16.56
N GLU A 346 -13.22 31.54 -15.40
CA GLU A 346 -12.55 31.47 -14.10
C GLU A 346 -12.41 30.01 -13.66
N HIS A 347 -11.19 29.61 -13.25
CA HIS A 347 -10.92 28.31 -12.67
C HIS A 347 -11.30 28.30 -11.18
N VAL A 348 -12.23 27.43 -10.79
CA VAL A 348 -12.67 27.31 -9.40
C VAL A 348 -11.65 26.52 -8.60
N ALA A 349 -11.01 27.16 -7.63
CA ALA A 349 -10.00 26.54 -6.78
C ALA A 349 -10.57 25.42 -5.89
N VAL A 350 -9.89 24.26 -5.88
CA VAL A 350 -10.17 23.17 -4.94
C VAL A 350 -9.35 23.37 -3.67
N LYS A 351 -10.03 23.27 -2.52
CA LYS A 351 -9.43 23.39 -1.20
C LYS A 351 -9.06 22.03 -0.60
N ASP A 352 -9.92 21.02 -0.82
CA ASP A 352 -9.74 19.68 -0.26
C ASP A 352 -10.42 18.63 -1.15
N ALA A 353 -9.84 17.43 -1.18
CA ALA A 353 -10.32 16.32 -2.00
C ALA A 353 -10.13 14.99 -1.25
N ARG A 354 -11.24 14.30 -0.99
CA ARG A 354 -11.27 13.14 -0.09
C ARG A 354 -12.07 11.97 -0.62
N ALA A 355 -11.62 10.75 -0.34
CA ALA A 355 -12.44 9.54 -0.39
C ALA A 355 -12.90 9.24 1.03
N VAL A 356 -14.20 9.38 1.31
CA VAL A 356 -14.71 9.40 2.69
C VAL A 356 -13.92 10.42 3.55
N ARG A 357 -13.35 10.01 4.69
CA ARG A 357 -12.48 10.87 5.52
C ARG A 357 -11.01 10.84 5.04
N GLY A 358 -10.68 9.98 4.08
CA GLY A 358 -9.40 9.78 3.35
C GLY A 358 -8.94 10.97 2.52
N PHE A 359 -7.68 11.43 2.59
CA PHE A 359 -7.17 12.44 1.65
C PHE A 359 -6.68 11.80 0.33
N ILE A 360 -7.08 12.35 -0.81
CA ILE A 360 -6.78 11.78 -2.14
C ILE A 360 -5.96 12.74 -3.03
N GLY A 361 -6.18 14.06 -2.91
CA GLY A 361 -5.29 15.17 -3.32
C GLY A 361 -4.82 15.32 -4.78
N THR A 362 -4.79 14.25 -5.57
CA THR A 362 -4.00 14.11 -6.79
C THR A 362 -4.71 14.46 -8.10
N PRO A 363 -6.04 14.33 -8.26
CA PRO A 363 -6.68 14.61 -9.55
C PRO A 363 -7.01 16.10 -9.77
N PHE A 364 -6.29 17.02 -9.14
CA PHE A 364 -6.55 18.48 -9.19
C PHE A 364 -5.28 19.31 -9.37
N ASP A 365 -4.17 18.69 -9.82
CA ASP A 365 -2.89 19.36 -10.04
C ASP A 365 -2.67 19.76 -11.52
N GLY A 366 -3.66 19.53 -12.39
CA GLY A 366 -3.57 19.87 -13.80
C GLY A 366 -2.75 18.88 -14.64
N SER A 367 -2.38 17.72 -14.09
CA SER A 367 -1.59 16.70 -14.76
C SER A 367 -2.39 15.41 -14.95
N VAL A 368 -2.31 14.81 -16.15
CA VAL A 368 -2.82 13.45 -16.38
C VAL A 368 -1.78 12.36 -16.10
N ALA A 369 -0.56 12.77 -15.72
CA ALA A 369 0.56 11.89 -15.41
C ALA A 369 0.77 11.70 -13.89
N SER A 370 0.01 12.43 -13.08
CA SER A 370 -0.01 12.31 -11.63
C SER A 370 -0.86 11.11 -11.19
N ARG A 371 -0.87 10.81 -9.88
CA ARG A 371 -1.79 9.78 -9.36
C ARG A 371 -3.24 10.18 -9.64
N SER A 372 -4.09 9.18 -9.84
CA SER A 372 -5.47 9.35 -10.28
C SER A 372 -6.43 8.61 -9.35
N TRP A 373 -7.72 8.91 -9.43
CA TRP A 373 -8.76 8.23 -8.67
C TRP A 373 -9.55 7.28 -9.55
N ASN A 374 -9.62 6.00 -9.17
CA ASN A 374 -10.37 4.98 -9.90
C ASN A 374 -11.41 4.27 -9.01
N GLY A 375 -11.77 4.87 -7.87
CA GLY A 375 -12.55 4.23 -6.80
C GLY A 375 -11.67 3.56 -5.74
N GLN A 376 -10.37 3.46 -6.00
CA GLN A 376 -9.35 2.95 -5.10
C GLN A 376 -8.09 3.84 -5.24
N VAL A 377 -7.24 3.92 -4.21
CA VAL A 377 -5.88 4.47 -4.36
C VAL A 377 -4.90 3.35 -4.27
N TRP A 378 -3.92 3.32 -5.17
CA TRP A 378 -2.85 2.33 -5.13
C TRP A 378 -1.72 2.74 -4.19
N GLU A 379 -1.03 1.80 -3.57
CA GLU A 379 0.07 2.03 -2.63
C GLU A 379 1.32 2.55 -3.38
N TYR A 380 1.69 1.90 -4.49
CA TYR A 380 2.82 2.31 -5.33
C TYR A 380 2.37 2.85 -6.69
N PRO A 381 3.19 3.68 -7.37
CA PRO A 381 2.93 4.14 -8.74
C PRO A 381 3.13 3.02 -9.79
N GLN A 382 2.81 1.77 -9.44
CA GLN A 382 2.97 0.57 -10.23
C GLN A 382 1.63 -0.14 -10.33
N ALA A 383 1.30 -0.70 -11.48
CA ALA A 383 0.07 -1.46 -11.66
C ALA A 383 0.10 -2.74 -10.79
N GLY A 384 -0.88 -2.90 -9.89
CA GLY A 384 -1.04 -4.08 -9.04
C GLY A 384 -0.41 -4.01 -7.65
N ALA A 385 0.03 -2.83 -7.21
CA ALA A 385 0.72 -2.65 -5.94
C ALA A 385 -0.20 -1.95 -4.91
N GLY A 386 -0.83 -2.75 -4.03
CA GLY A 386 -1.60 -2.38 -2.80
C GLY A 386 -2.70 -1.32 -2.96
N ALA A 387 -3.73 -1.28 -2.11
CA ALA A 387 -4.79 -0.25 -2.18
C ALA A 387 -4.77 0.68 -0.96
N GLY A 388 -3.96 1.74 -0.92
CA GLY A 388 -3.75 2.51 0.32
C GLY A 388 -4.64 3.75 0.56
N VAL A 389 -5.73 3.95 -0.19
CA VAL A 389 -6.94 4.57 0.39
C VAL A 389 -8.16 3.81 -0.09
N GLY A 390 -8.76 3.06 0.83
CA GLY A 390 -9.98 2.31 0.65
C GLY A 390 -10.72 2.23 1.98
N TYR A 391 -12.05 2.36 1.94
CA TYR A 391 -12.91 2.08 3.08
C TYR A 391 -13.90 0.99 2.66
N ALA A 392 -14.02 -0.06 3.46
CA ALA A 392 -15.12 -1.02 3.32
C ALA A 392 -16.46 -0.37 3.69
N TYR A 393 -16.43 0.66 4.53
CA TYR A 393 -17.58 1.48 4.90
C TYR A 393 -18.37 1.97 3.68
N HIS A 394 -19.62 1.47 3.54
CA HIS A 394 -20.57 1.76 2.45
C HIS A 394 -20.06 1.49 1.02
N ASN A 395 -18.98 0.73 0.86
CA ASN A 395 -18.35 0.49 -0.46
C ASN A 395 -18.12 1.80 -1.24
N ASN A 396 -17.73 2.87 -0.53
CA ASN A 396 -17.76 4.22 -1.06
C ASN A 396 -16.59 4.45 -2.04
N ASP A 397 -16.93 4.57 -3.33
CA ASP A 397 -16.02 4.87 -4.44
C ASP A 397 -15.94 6.39 -4.76
N GLY A 398 -16.57 7.20 -3.90
CA GLY A 398 -16.78 8.62 -4.09
C GLY A 398 -15.56 9.48 -3.81
N LEU A 399 -15.22 10.35 -4.76
CA LEU A 399 -14.31 11.47 -4.54
C LEU A 399 -15.12 12.73 -4.18
N HIS A 400 -15.02 13.15 -2.93
CA HIS A 400 -15.69 14.32 -2.37
C HIS A 400 -14.77 15.54 -2.42
N VAL A 401 -15.23 16.62 -3.03
CA VAL A 401 -14.45 17.81 -3.32
C VAL A 401 -15.04 19.00 -2.58
N GLN A 402 -14.18 19.78 -1.93
CA GLN A 402 -14.52 21.07 -1.33
C GLN A 402 -13.85 22.20 -2.10
N PHE A 403 -14.61 23.20 -2.52
CA PHE A 403 -14.09 24.39 -3.18
C PHE A 403 -13.57 25.43 -2.17
N ALA A 404 -12.75 26.35 -2.64
CA ALA A 404 -12.21 27.45 -1.83
C ALA A 404 -13.28 28.50 -1.46
N ASP A 405 -14.36 28.59 -2.23
CA ASP A 405 -15.50 29.48 -1.99
C ASP A 405 -16.85 28.79 -2.30
N ASP A 406 -17.96 29.51 -2.07
CA ASP A 406 -19.33 29.04 -2.28
C ASP A 406 -19.98 29.56 -3.58
N GLY A 407 -19.18 30.14 -4.48
CA GLY A 407 -19.65 30.81 -5.70
C GLY A 407 -20.20 29.86 -6.79
N GLY A 408 -19.99 28.54 -6.64
CA GLY A 408 -20.44 27.51 -7.57
C GLY A 408 -19.64 27.43 -8.88
N PHE A 409 -20.18 26.71 -9.87
CA PHE A 409 -19.58 26.55 -11.21
C PHE A 409 -20.63 26.46 -12.32
N ASP A 410 -20.24 26.83 -13.53
CA ASP A 410 -21.06 26.82 -14.74
C ASP A 410 -20.67 25.67 -15.70
N ALA A 411 -19.43 25.19 -15.62
CA ALA A 411 -18.91 24.08 -16.41
C ALA A 411 -17.95 23.19 -15.61
N ALA A 412 -17.78 21.94 -16.04
CA ALA A 412 -16.86 20.98 -15.47
C ALA A 412 -16.19 20.14 -16.55
N GLN A 413 -14.96 19.70 -16.31
CA GLN A 413 -14.17 18.86 -17.20
C GLN A 413 -13.43 17.78 -16.41
N ILE A 414 -13.45 16.54 -16.90
CA ILE A 414 -12.69 15.42 -16.35
C ILE A 414 -11.80 14.82 -17.45
N ARG A 415 -10.54 14.55 -17.11
CA ARG A 415 -9.55 13.87 -17.95
C ARG A 415 -9.17 12.52 -17.32
N GLY A 416 -8.80 11.55 -18.16
CA GLY A 416 -8.50 10.16 -17.75
C GLY A 416 -9.59 9.15 -18.12
N GLY A 417 -10.63 9.61 -18.83
CA GLY A 417 -11.59 8.75 -19.52
C GLY A 417 -12.56 8.00 -18.63
N ILE A 418 -12.69 8.40 -17.37
CA ILE A 418 -13.61 7.75 -16.42
C ILE A 418 -15.07 8.15 -16.66
N ARG A 419 -15.95 7.18 -16.44
CA ARG A 419 -17.37 7.42 -16.17
C ARG A 419 -17.53 7.75 -14.70
N ALA A 420 -18.18 8.87 -14.40
CA ALA A 420 -18.43 9.29 -13.02
C ALA A 420 -19.77 10.02 -12.91
N ASP A 421 -20.47 9.82 -11.80
CA ASP A 421 -21.73 10.47 -11.47
C ASP A 421 -21.44 11.68 -10.54
N LEU A 422 -21.84 12.87 -10.97
CA LEU A 422 -21.66 14.12 -10.23
C LEU A 422 -22.87 14.41 -9.36
N HIS A 423 -22.67 14.52 -8.05
CA HIS A 423 -23.70 14.86 -7.08
C HIS A 423 -23.46 16.23 -6.43
N VAL A 424 -24.52 17.03 -6.32
CA VAL A 424 -24.49 18.38 -5.72
C VAL A 424 -25.74 18.61 -4.85
N PRO A 425 -25.59 19.08 -3.59
CA PRO A 425 -24.33 19.25 -2.87
C PRO A 425 -23.59 17.91 -2.68
N ALA A 426 -22.37 17.94 -2.15
CA ALA A 426 -21.65 16.70 -1.83
C ALA A 426 -22.54 15.77 -1.00
N ILE A 427 -22.52 14.48 -1.34
CA ILE A 427 -23.13 13.45 -0.51
C ILE A 427 -22.33 13.39 0.79
N SER A 428 -23.00 13.23 1.93
CA SER A 428 -22.29 12.98 3.19
C SER A 428 -21.39 11.76 3.03
N TYR A 429 -20.27 11.74 3.73
CA TYR A 429 -19.39 10.58 3.78
C TYR A 429 -20.11 9.29 4.24
N SER A 430 -21.29 9.44 4.85
CA SER A 430 -22.16 8.41 5.45
C SER A 430 -23.48 8.15 4.70
N ASP A 431 -23.76 8.81 3.58
CA ASP A 431 -25.08 8.73 2.93
C ASP A 431 -25.08 7.79 1.72
N ASP A 432 -25.89 6.73 1.76
CA ASP A 432 -26.30 5.90 0.61
C ASP A 432 -27.36 6.64 -0.24
N SER A 433 -27.01 7.81 -0.76
CA SER A 433 -27.99 8.64 -1.48
C SER A 433 -28.32 8.06 -2.86
N ASP A 434 -29.49 7.42 -2.98
CA ASP A 434 -30.19 7.10 -4.25
C ASP A 434 -30.61 8.35 -5.05
N SER A 435 -30.25 9.56 -4.62
CA SER A 435 -30.58 10.79 -5.33
C SER A 435 -29.93 10.78 -6.73
N PRO A 436 -30.69 11.08 -7.79
CA PRO A 436 -30.15 11.07 -9.14
C PRO A 436 -29.00 12.07 -9.26
N PRO A 437 -27.91 11.72 -9.97
CA PRO A 437 -26.79 12.62 -10.14
C PRO A 437 -27.20 13.87 -10.92
N ARG A 438 -26.57 14.99 -10.61
CA ARG A 438 -26.71 16.25 -11.33
C ARG A 438 -26.21 16.12 -12.77
N TYR A 439 -25.17 15.32 -12.99
CA TYR A 439 -24.62 15.01 -14.31
C TYR A 439 -23.92 13.65 -14.32
N ARG A 440 -23.87 12.99 -15.47
CA ARG A 440 -23.09 11.76 -15.66
C ARG A 440 -22.03 11.99 -16.73
N PHE A 441 -20.77 11.86 -16.35
CA PHE A 441 -19.65 11.92 -17.28
C PHE A 441 -19.52 10.59 -18.04
N ALA A 442 -19.16 10.65 -19.32
CA ALA A 442 -18.99 9.46 -20.14
C ALA A 442 -17.59 8.87 -19.94
N GLY A 443 -17.51 7.55 -19.83
CA GLY A 443 -16.25 6.82 -19.82
C GLY A 443 -15.70 6.56 -21.22
N ARG A 444 -14.45 6.07 -21.32
CA ARG A 444 -13.73 5.76 -22.56
C ARG A 444 -13.56 6.95 -23.50
N THR A 445 -13.35 8.13 -22.93
CA THR A 445 -13.16 9.40 -23.66
C THR A 445 -11.78 9.98 -23.36
N LEU A 446 -11.22 10.82 -24.24
CA LEU A 446 -10.02 11.57 -23.89
C LEU A 446 -10.30 12.56 -22.74
N ARG A 447 -11.43 13.27 -22.87
CA ARG A 447 -11.98 14.19 -21.87
C ARG A 447 -13.50 14.14 -21.88
N SER A 448 -14.09 14.40 -20.73
CA SER A 448 -15.53 14.43 -20.51
C SER A 448 -15.92 15.81 -19.97
N ARG A 449 -16.89 16.47 -20.61
CA ARG A 449 -17.28 17.86 -20.32
C ARG A 449 -18.74 17.96 -19.91
N ALA A 450 -19.04 18.95 -19.08
CA ALA A 450 -20.39 19.34 -18.71
C ALA A 450 -20.52 20.85 -18.78
N LEU A 451 -21.61 21.34 -19.38
CA LEU A 451 -22.02 22.74 -19.37
C LEU A 451 -23.44 22.82 -18.82
N PHE A 452 -23.64 23.64 -17.78
CA PHE A 452 -24.92 23.75 -17.11
C PHE A 452 -25.70 24.98 -17.60
N ALA A 453 -27.01 24.83 -17.72
CA ALA A 453 -27.89 25.93 -18.16
C ALA A 453 -27.94 27.07 -17.14
N ASP A 454 -27.90 26.72 -15.85
CA ASP A 454 -27.83 27.63 -14.72
C ASP A 454 -26.62 27.26 -13.85
N ARG A 455 -26.00 28.27 -13.23
CA ARG A 455 -24.86 28.07 -12.32
C ARG A 455 -25.22 27.08 -11.22
N VAL A 456 -24.41 26.06 -11.06
CA VAL A 456 -24.53 25.08 -9.99
C VAL A 456 -24.00 25.70 -8.70
N GLN A 457 -24.91 26.22 -7.87
CA GLN A 457 -24.59 26.86 -6.59
C GLN A 457 -24.25 25.81 -5.53
N THR A 458 -22.97 25.69 -5.20
CA THR A 458 -22.47 24.78 -4.16
C THR A 458 -21.05 25.16 -3.72
N SER A 459 -20.69 24.77 -2.51
CA SER A 459 -19.31 24.80 -1.99
C SER A 459 -18.63 23.41 -2.00
N SER A 460 -19.37 22.35 -2.37
CA SER A 460 -18.86 20.98 -2.41
C SER A 460 -19.64 20.08 -3.37
N LEU A 461 -19.00 19.00 -3.82
CA LEU A 461 -19.60 17.97 -4.67
C LEU A 461 -19.01 16.58 -4.39
N SER A 462 -19.66 15.55 -4.94
CA SER A 462 -19.14 14.17 -4.95
C SER A 462 -19.11 13.63 -6.38
N LEU A 463 -18.06 12.90 -6.71
CA LEU A 463 -17.94 12.09 -7.93
C LEU A 463 -17.95 10.62 -7.53
N THR A 464 -19.05 9.91 -7.76
CA THR A 464 -19.26 8.49 -7.38
C THR A 464 -19.47 7.62 -8.61
N HIS A 465 -19.65 6.31 -8.41
CA HIS A 465 -19.89 5.34 -9.48
C HIS A 465 -18.79 5.39 -10.55
N VAL A 466 -17.55 5.41 -10.09
CA VAL A 466 -16.37 5.63 -10.91
C VAL A 466 -15.99 4.35 -11.65
N THR A 467 -16.19 4.31 -12.97
CA THR A 467 -15.90 3.13 -13.83
C THR A 467 -15.26 3.52 -15.15
N ASP A 468 -14.81 2.54 -15.94
CA ASP A 468 -14.37 2.75 -17.34
C ASP A 468 -13.19 3.74 -17.53
N GLY A 469 -12.35 3.97 -16.52
CA GLY A 469 -11.17 4.85 -16.61
C GLY A 469 -10.68 5.32 -15.23
N VAL A 470 -9.98 6.45 -15.19
CA VAL A 470 -9.54 7.12 -13.95
C VAL A 470 -9.85 8.62 -13.99
N ILE A 471 -10.09 9.26 -12.85
CA ILE A 471 -10.07 10.72 -12.73
C ILE A 471 -8.58 11.07 -12.60
N ALA A 472 -7.94 11.38 -13.73
CA ALA A 472 -6.54 11.81 -13.75
C ALA A 472 -6.43 13.32 -13.45
N ASP A 473 -7.42 14.10 -13.92
CA ASP A 473 -7.54 15.51 -13.61
C ASP A 473 -9.01 15.94 -13.72
N ALA A 474 -9.47 16.80 -12.81
CA ALA A 474 -10.81 17.37 -12.83
C ALA A 474 -10.76 18.88 -12.56
N ALA A 475 -11.50 19.65 -13.35
CA ALA A 475 -11.52 21.11 -13.26
C ALA A 475 -12.95 21.65 -13.41
N PHE A 476 -13.22 22.76 -12.72
CA PHE A 476 -14.53 23.40 -12.66
C PHE A 476 -14.39 24.89 -13.01
N TYR A 477 -15.34 25.42 -13.78
CA TYR A 477 -15.23 26.77 -14.31
C TYR A 477 -16.45 27.63 -14.04
N ARG A 478 -16.23 28.93 -13.78
CA ARG A 478 -17.25 29.97 -13.78
C ARG A 478 -17.12 30.84 -15.02
N LEU A 479 -18.26 31.23 -15.60
CA LEU A 479 -18.32 32.05 -16.80
C LEU A 479 -18.81 33.46 -16.46
N HIS A 480 -18.06 34.48 -16.87
CA HIS A 480 -18.43 35.89 -16.67
C HIS A 480 -18.27 36.68 -17.98
N LYS A 481 -19.01 37.79 -18.11
CA LYS A 481 -18.93 38.69 -19.27
C LYS A 481 -18.20 40.00 -18.99
N GLN A 482 -17.87 40.26 -17.74
CA GLN A 482 -17.19 41.48 -17.33
C GLN A 482 -15.69 41.23 -17.34
N ILE A 483 -14.99 41.82 -18.31
CA ILE A 483 -13.53 41.71 -18.42
C ILE A 483 -12.86 42.58 -17.33
N PRO A 484 -11.79 42.10 -16.68
CA PRO A 484 -10.99 42.92 -15.77
C PRO A 484 -10.43 44.17 -16.47
N GLU A 485 -10.48 45.33 -15.81
CA GLU A 485 -9.87 46.54 -16.36
C GLU A 485 -8.34 46.46 -16.23
N THR A 486 -7.63 46.84 -17.30
CA THR A 486 -6.16 46.93 -17.47
C THR A 486 -5.36 45.63 -17.71
N ALA A 487 -5.15 45.30 -19.00
CA ALA A 487 -4.05 44.42 -19.44
C ALA A 487 -2.72 45.21 -19.48
N GLY A 488 -1.67 44.68 -18.85
CA GLY A 488 -0.36 45.33 -18.75
C GLY A 488 0.57 45.04 -19.93
N GLY A 489 0.63 43.78 -20.38
CA GLY A 489 1.55 43.31 -21.43
C GLY A 489 0.82 42.54 -22.53
N ARG A 490 1.38 42.58 -23.76
CA ARG A 490 0.87 41.84 -24.91
C ARG A 490 1.99 41.18 -25.70
N TRP A 491 1.79 39.95 -26.14
CA TRP A 491 2.71 39.24 -27.02
C TRP A 491 1.97 38.23 -27.90
N PRO A 492 2.56 37.77 -29.02
CA PRO A 492 1.94 36.75 -29.87
C PRO A 492 1.77 35.41 -29.15
N LEU A 493 0.63 34.72 -29.36
CA LEU A 493 0.40 33.37 -28.87
C LEU A 493 1.46 32.39 -29.41
N GLY A 494 1.93 31.48 -28.56
CA GLY A 494 3.02 30.55 -28.87
C GLY A 494 4.42 31.09 -28.56
N GLN A 495 4.55 32.35 -28.11
CA GLN A 495 5.78 32.87 -27.50
C GLN A 495 5.68 32.84 -25.98
N THR A 496 6.83 32.66 -25.34
CA THR A 496 6.98 32.70 -23.89
C THR A 496 7.20 34.14 -23.42
N TRP A 497 6.58 34.51 -22.29
CA TRP A 497 6.82 35.79 -21.65
C TRP A 497 7.59 35.63 -20.35
N THR A 498 8.54 36.52 -20.08
CA THR A 498 9.39 36.49 -18.88
C THR A 498 9.39 37.88 -18.23
N PRO A 499 8.99 38.01 -16.95
CA PRO A 499 9.03 39.28 -16.24
C PRO A 499 10.47 39.65 -15.83
N ASP A 500 10.75 40.95 -15.85
CA ASP A 500 12.02 41.54 -15.38
C ASP A 500 12.06 41.77 -13.86
N ARG A 501 10.91 41.69 -13.20
CA ARG A 501 10.72 41.84 -11.75
C ARG A 501 9.61 40.91 -11.24
N GLN A 502 9.61 40.61 -9.96
CA GLN A 502 8.52 39.84 -9.36
C GLN A 502 7.18 40.59 -9.50
N MET A 503 6.13 39.87 -9.90
CA MET A 503 4.78 40.41 -10.02
C MET A 503 3.70 39.35 -9.77
N GLY A 504 2.48 39.81 -9.44
CA GLY A 504 1.30 38.96 -9.39
C GLY A 504 0.63 38.90 -10.77
N ILE A 505 0.21 37.69 -11.16
CA ILE A 505 -0.60 37.44 -12.36
C ILE A 505 -1.91 36.83 -11.88
N ASP A 506 -3.02 37.45 -12.24
CA ASP A 506 -4.37 36.97 -11.92
C ASP A 506 -5.01 36.26 -13.14
N ALA A 507 -4.85 36.82 -14.35
CA ALA A 507 -5.43 36.20 -15.54
C ALA A 507 -4.60 36.37 -16.81
N VAL A 508 -4.93 35.55 -17.83
CA VAL A 508 -4.38 35.67 -19.17
C VAL A 508 -5.49 35.70 -20.22
N GLY A 509 -5.54 36.75 -21.01
CA GLY A 509 -6.44 36.91 -22.16
C GLY A 509 -5.83 36.40 -23.46
N ILE A 510 -6.64 35.89 -24.36
CA ILE A 510 -6.27 35.52 -25.73
C ILE A 510 -7.26 36.19 -26.67
N SER A 511 -6.79 37.12 -27.50
CA SER A 511 -7.61 37.77 -28.52
C SER A 511 -7.29 37.25 -29.92
N PHE A 512 -8.32 36.98 -30.72
CA PHE A 512 -8.20 36.47 -32.08
C PHE A 512 -9.44 36.79 -32.93
N ASP A 513 -9.37 36.55 -34.23
CA ASP A 513 -10.55 36.61 -35.12
C ASP A 513 -11.20 35.22 -35.17
N ALA A 514 -12.45 35.12 -34.73
CA ALA A 514 -13.20 33.86 -34.70
C ALA A 514 -13.30 33.17 -36.08
N GLN A 515 -13.23 33.92 -37.19
CA GLN A 515 -13.22 33.32 -38.53
C GLN A 515 -11.94 32.53 -38.84
N ARG A 516 -10.84 32.81 -38.13
CA ARG A 516 -9.52 32.21 -38.35
C ARG A 516 -9.19 31.10 -37.34
N ALA A 517 -10.06 30.91 -36.34
CA ALA A 517 -9.90 29.87 -35.35
C ALA A 517 -10.58 28.56 -35.83
N PRO A 518 -10.01 27.39 -35.48
CA PRO A 518 -10.70 26.12 -35.55
C PRO A 518 -12.03 26.17 -34.81
N ARG A 519 -12.97 25.29 -35.19
CA ARG A 519 -14.27 25.20 -34.54
C ARG A 519 -14.16 24.83 -33.06
N GLU A 520 -13.16 24.06 -32.68
CA GLU A 520 -12.91 23.69 -31.29
C GLU A 520 -11.44 23.90 -30.98
N LEU A 521 -11.16 24.54 -29.84
CA LEU A 521 -9.81 24.80 -29.33
C LEU A 521 -9.73 24.38 -27.86
N THR A 522 -8.62 23.78 -27.49
CA THR A 522 -8.20 23.65 -26.08
C THR A 522 -7.18 24.73 -25.77
N LEU A 523 -7.46 25.56 -24.77
CA LEU A 523 -6.58 26.61 -24.28
C LEU A 523 -5.91 26.13 -22.99
N ILE A 524 -4.59 26.30 -22.91
CA ILE A 524 -3.76 25.76 -21.83
C ILE A 524 -2.86 26.87 -21.27
N VAL A 525 -2.90 27.04 -19.95
CA VAL A 525 -1.95 27.87 -19.19
C VAL A 525 -1.04 26.93 -18.40
N ASP A 526 0.25 26.92 -18.75
CA ASP A 526 1.25 26.09 -18.09
C ASP A 526 1.65 26.70 -16.74
N ASP A 527 1.99 25.86 -15.75
CA ASP A 527 2.54 26.34 -14.49
C ASP A 527 4.00 26.81 -14.67
N ALA A 528 4.28 28.03 -14.23
CA ALA A 528 5.60 28.67 -14.38
C ALA A 528 6.68 28.11 -13.43
N PHE A 529 6.28 27.45 -12.34
CA PHE A 529 7.18 26.81 -11.39
C PHE A 529 7.49 25.37 -11.80
N ASP A 530 6.46 24.64 -12.24
CA ASP A 530 6.58 23.27 -12.72
C ASP A 530 5.88 23.10 -14.08
N PRO A 531 6.60 23.19 -15.21
CA PRO A 531 6.00 23.10 -16.55
C PRO A 531 5.42 21.71 -16.90
N ARG A 532 5.50 20.73 -15.99
CA ARG A 532 4.75 19.46 -16.10
C ARG A 532 3.28 19.62 -15.72
N LEU A 533 2.95 20.64 -14.91
CA LEU A 533 1.60 20.94 -14.43
C LEU A 533 0.93 22.00 -15.31
N GLN A 534 -0.40 22.02 -15.27
CA GLN A 534 -1.22 22.97 -16.02
C GLN A 534 -2.14 23.72 -15.04
N LEU A 535 -1.97 25.03 -14.92
CA LEU A 535 -2.81 25.85 -14.04
C LEU A 535 -4.27 25.90 -14.51
N MET A 536 -4.48 25.76 -15.82
CA MET A 536 -5.80 25.74 -16.43
C MET A 536 -5.76 25.12 -17.83
N THR A 537 -6.70 24.22 -18.11
CA THR A 537 -6.88 23.59 -19.43
C THR A 537 -8.36 23.55 -19.80
N VAL A 538 -8.80 24.36 -20.77
CA VAL A 538 -10.23 24.52 -21.09
C VAL A 538 -10.54 24.31 -22.57
N ASP A 539 -11.63 23.61 -22.84
CA ASP A 539 -12.16 23.43 -24.19
C ASP A 539 -13.24 24.46 -24.54
N VAL A 540 -13.07 25.15 -25.67
CA VAL A 540 -14.02 26.13 -26.22
C VAL A 540 -14.49 25.74 -27.62
N GLU A 541 -15.79 25.91 -27.88
CA GLU A 541 -16.37 25.79 -29.24
C GLU A 541 -16.59 27.19 -29.81
N ILE A 542 -15.94 27.46 -30.94
CA ILE A 542 -15.91 28.76 -31.59
C ILE A 542 -16.89 28.78 -32.76
N SER A 543 -17.66 29.86 -32.87
CA SER A 543 -18.63 30.06 -33.96
C SER A 543 -18.77 31.52 -34.37
N GLY A 544 -19.25 31.78 -35.58
CA GLY A 544 -19.51 33.14 -36.07
C GLY A 544 -18.24 33.85 -36.60
N SER A 545 -18.21 35.18 -36.48
CA SER A 545 -17.15 36.00 -37.05
C SER A 545 -16.92 37.30 -36.28
N GLY A 546 -15.68 37.77 -36.22
CA GLY A 546 -15.32 39.04 -35.59
C GLY A 546 -14.20 38.87 -34.55
N PRO A 547 -13.67 40.00 -34.04
CA PRO A 547 -12.69 39.97 -32.97
C PRO A 547 -13.32 39.41 -31.70
N THR A 548 -12.64 38.46 -31.07
CA THR A 548 -13.08 37.75 -29.87
C THR A 548 -11.96 37.78 -28.85
N LEU A 549 -12.32 37.91 -27.57
CA LEU A 549 -11.39 37.86 -26.45
C LEU A 549 -11.91 36.87 -25.41
N VAL A 550 -11.10 35.87 -25.09
CA VAL A 550 -11.32 34.97 -23.96
C VAL A 550 -10.28 35.25 -22.89
N VAL A 551 -10.70 35.47 -21.66
CA VAL A 551 -9.84 35.67 -20.49
C VAL A 551 -9.88 34.41 -19.64
N LEU A 552 -8.71 33.81 -19.44
CA LEU A 552 -8.49 32.65 -18.58
C LEU A 552 -8.06 33.17 -17.21
N ASP A 553 -9.02 33.27 -16.31
CA ASP A 553 -8.82 33.66 -14.91
C ASP A 553 -8.43 32.39 -14.13
N HIS A 554 -7.13 32.11 -14.17
CA HIS A 554 -6.54 30.93 -13.54
C HIS A 554 -6.22 31.23 -12.07
N ILE A 555 -5.82 30.22 -11.30
CA ILE A 555 -5.36 30.46 -9.92
C ILE A 555 -4.22 31.48 -9.92
N ASP A 556 -4.37 32.59 -9.18
CA ASP A 556 -3.37 33.67 -9.19
C ASP A 556 -1.98 33.15 -8.83
N GLN A 557 -0.96 33.71 -9.48
CA GLN A 557 0.44 33.32 -9.29
C GLN A 557 1.30 34.52 -8.91
N VAL A 558 2.27 34.30 -8.03
CA VAL A 558 3.37 35.25 -7.78
C VAL A 558 4.60 34.78 -8.56
N ILE A 559 4.86 35.39 -9.70
CA ILE A 559 5.95 34.98 -10.59
C ILE A 559 7.24 35.74 -10.26
N PRO A 560 8.34 35.05 -9.94
CA PRO A 560 9.65 35.69 -9.74
C PRO A 560 10.21 36.30 -11.03
N ALA A 561 11.12 37.27 -10.88
CA ALA A 561 11.88 37.78 -12.02
C ALA A 561 12.63 36.64 -12.75
N GLY A 562 12.55 36.61 -14.08
CA GLY A 562 13.25 35.61 -14.89
C GLY A 562 12.53 34.26 -15.05
N LYS A 563 11.37 34.04 -14.39
CA LYS A 563 10.55 32.83 -14.59
C LYS A 563 9.54 33.03 -15.71
N SER A 564 9.49 32.08 -16.63
CA SER A 564 8.72 32.19 -17.87
C SER A 564 7.29 31.68 -17.73
N VAL A 565 6.35 32.36 -18.37
CA VAL A 565 4.94 31.95 -18.50
C VAL A 565 4.68 31.50 -19.93
N SER A 566 4.05 30.33 -20.08
CA SER A 566 3.72 29.70 -21.37
C SER A 566 2.21 29.52 -21.49
N ILE A 567 1.68 29.88 -22.66
CA ILE A 567 0.27 29.71 -23.01
C ILE A 567 0.20 29.05 -24.38
N ARG A 568 -0.61 28.01 -24.46
CA ARG A 568 -0.77 27.19 -25.66
C ARG A 568 -2.24 27.11 -26.04
N ALA A 569 -2.50 27.02 -27.34
CA ALA A 569 -3.80 26.64 -27.85
C ALA A 569 -3.59 25.49 -28.83
N ILE A 570 -4.43 24.46 -28.74
CA ILE A 570 -4.42 23.31 -29.65
C ILE A 570 -5.79 23.09 -30.24
N ASP A 571 -5.86 22.64 -31.48
CA ASP A 571 -7.13 22.26 -32.13
C ASP A 571 -7.63 20.89 -31.66
N ALA A 572 -8.80 20.47 -32.15
CA ALA A 572 -9.39 19.16 -31.84
C ALA A 572 -8.56 17.97 -32.31
N GLN A 573 -7.54 18.18 -33.15
CA GLN A 573 -6.59 17.17 -33.59
C GLN A 573 -5.30 17.20 -32.75
N GLY A 574 -5.16 18.14 -31.81
CA GLY A 574 -3.99 18.31 -30.96
C GLY A 574 -2.90 19.19 -31.57
N ASN A 575 -3.13 19.83 -32.72
CA ASN A 575 -2.14 20.67 -33.37
C ASN A 575 -2.06 22.04 -32.71
N PRO A 576 -0.84 22.60 -32.51
CA PRO A 576 -0.68 23.98 -32.04
C PRO A 576 -1.36 24.98 -32.96
N TRP A 577 -2.13 25.90 -32.38
CA TRP A 577 -2.81 26.98 -33.09
C TRP A 577 -2.38 28.34 -32.57
N THR A 578 -1.99 29.24 -33.48
CA THR A 578 -1.59 30.61 -33.12
C THR A 578 -2.26 31.67 -33.99
N ALA A 579 -2.38 31.46 -35.31
CA ALA A 579 -3.13 32.26 -36.32
C ALA A 579 -3.24 33.80 -36.11
N GLY A 580 -2.20 34.45 -35.56
CA GLY A 580 -2.20 35.89 -35.28
C GLY A 580 -2.99 36.28 -34.01
N ALA A 581 -3.26 35.33 -33.14
CA ALA A 581 -3.79 35.56 -31.80
C ALA A 581 -2.74 36.25 -30.93
N GLU A 582 -3.21 37.17 -30.08
CA GLU A 582 -2.38 37.89 -29.11
C GLU A 582 -2.79 37.49 -27.70
N VAL A 583 -1.78 37.28 -26.85
CA VAL A 583 -1.94 37.08 -25.42
C VAL A 583 -1.95 38.45 -24.73
N HIS A 584 -2.85 38.63 -23.76
CA HIS A 584 -2.99 39.80 -22.90
C HIS A 584 -2.74 39.36 -21.46
N LEU A 585 -1.77 39.98 -20.79
CA LEU A 585 -1.50 39.68 -19.39
C LEU A 585 -2.23 40.65 -18.47
N TYR A 586 -3.00 40.10 -17.55
CA TYR A 586 -3.60 40.82 -16.43
C TYR A 586 -2.68 40.63 -15.22
N THR A 587 -2.41 41.72 -14.51
CA THR A 587 -1.45 41.72 -13.41
C THR A 587 -2.04 42.38 -12.20
N THR A 588 -1.68 41.85 -11.04
CA THR A 588 -2.07 42.36 -9.74
C THR A 588 -0.83 42.53 -8.86
N THR A 589 -1.03 43.02 -7.64
CA THR A 589 0.08 43.09 -6.69
C THR A 589 0.49 41.68 -6.25
N PRO A 590 1.78 41.39 -6.03
CA PRO A 590 2.20 40.11 -5.46
C PRO A 590 1.45 39.74 -4.18
N LEU A 591 1.11 40.73 -3.35
CA LEU A 591 0.37 40.52 -2.11
C LEU A 591 -1.08 40.05 -2.34
N ALA A 592 -1.73 40.52 -3.39
CA ALA A 592 -3.08 40.08 -3.75
C ALA A 592 -3.05 38.66 -4.31
N ALA A 593 -2.16 38.40 -5.29
CA ALA A 593 -2.00 37.06 -5.88
C ALA A 593 -1.60 35.99 -4.85
N LEU A 594 -0.84 36.38 -3.82
CA LEU A 594 -0.42 35.47 -2.74
C LEU A 594 -1.60 34.78 -2.04
N GLN A 595 -2.77 35.42 -2.00
CA GLN A 595 -3.97 34.87 -1.35
C GLN A 595 -4.48 33.59 -2.01
N GLN A 596 -4.25 33.40 -3.31
CA GLN A 596 -4.57 32.16 -4.01
C GLN A 596 -3.32 31.30 -4.25
N ALA A 597 -2.18 31.93 -4.56
CA ALA A 597 -0.95 31.23 -4.89
C ALA A 597 -0.45 30.33 -3.74
N LEU A 598 -0.41 30.85 -2.51
CA LEU A 598 0.13 30.08 -1.38
C LEU A 598 -0.75 28.87 -1.03
N PRO A 599 -2.09 28.98 -0.86
CA PRO A 599 -2.95 27.81 -0.65
C PRO A 599 -2.83 26.76 -1.75
N HIS A 600 -2.72 27.17 -3.01
CA HIS A 600 -2.53 26.24 -4.12
C HIS A 600 -1.19 25.48 -4.02
N ARG A 601 -0.08 26.17 -3.72
CA ARG A 601 1.22 25.51 -3.52
C ARG A 601 1.19 24.54 -2.34
N LYS A 602 0.52 24.90 -1.24
CA LYS A 602 0.35 24.02 -0.07
C LYS A 602 -0.48 22.78 -0.40
N PHE A 603 -1.51 22.92 -1.23
CA PHE A 603 -2.30 21.80 -1.74
C PHE A 603 -1.43 20.84 -2.57
N LEU A 604 -0.64 21.36 -3.52
CA LEU A 604 0.29 20.55 -4.32
C LEU A 604 1.34 19.81 -3.46
N VAL A 605 1.92 20.48 -2.46
CA VAL A 605 2.87 19.84 -1.52
C VAL A 605 2.20 18.68 -0.79
N LYS A 606 0.99 18.86 -0.26
CA LYS A 606 0.26 17.80 0.44
C LYS A 606 -0.03 16.62 -0.50
N THR A 607 -0.43 16.90 -1.73
CA THR A 607 -0.68 15.91 -2.78
C THR A 607 0.54 15.06 -3.11
N LEU A 608 1.67 15.71 -3.38
CA LEU A 608 2.94 15.03 -3.68
C LEU A 608 3.46 14.26 -2.45
N PHE A 609 3.34 14.85 -1.26
CA PHE A 609 3.76 14.22 -0.02
C PHE A 609 2.95 12.96 0.25
N ALA A 610 1.61 13.03 0.21
CA ALA A 610 0.75 11.87 0.45
C ALA A 610 1.16 10.71 -0.45
N CYS A 611 1.33 10.96 -1.76
CA CYS A 611 1.77 9.96 -2.74
C CYS A 611 3.12 9.28 -2.43
N LEU A 612 4.03 10.00 -1.78
CA LEU A 612 5.39 9.55 -1.47
C LEU A 612 5.54 9.12 -0.01
N SER A 613 4.54 9.40 0.82
CA SER A 613 4.51 9.02 2.23
C SER A 613 4.41 7.53 2.45
N GLU A 614 4.05 6.80 1.40
CA GLU A 614 4.04 5.36 1.36
C GLU A 614 5.47 4.77 1.28
N PRO A 615 6.20 4.94 0.16
CA PRO A 615 7.57 4.47 0.07
C PRO A 615 8.58 5.23 0.95
N ARG A 616 8.17 6.38 1.54
CA ARG A 616 8.96 7.29 2.41
C ARG A 616 10.42 7.44 1.97
N PRO A 617 10.70 7.74 0.70
CA PRO A 617 12.05 7.66 0.16
C PRO A 617 13.07 8.56 0.90
N TRP A 618 12.61 9.66 1.51
CA TRP A 618 13.43 10.55 2.33
C TRP A 618 14.01 9.90 3.60
N THR A 619 13.49 8.78 4.10
CA THR A 619 14.13 8.07 5.23
C THR A 619 15.49 7.49 4.86
N GLY A 620 15.73 7.27 3.56
CA GLY A 620 17.01 6.86 2.99
C GLY A 620 17.95 8.02 2.66
N LEU A 621 17.58 9.28 2.96
CA LEU A 621 18.43 10.44 2.67
C LEU A 621 19.76 10.33 3.45
N PRO A 622 20.92 10.33 2.76
CA PRO A 622 22.22 10.24 3.42
C PRO A 622 22.43 11.41 4.39
N ARG A 623 23.05 11.17 5.55
CA ARG A 623 23.35 12.23 6.52
C ARG A 623 24.28 13.31 5.96
N GLU A 624 25.17 12.93 5.05
CA GLU A 624 26.13 13.82 4.38
C GLU A 624 26.06 13.64 2.85
N GLY A 625 26.49 14.64 2.08
CA GLY A 625 26.55 14.58 0.61
C GLY A 625 25.46 15.39 -0.12
N SER A 626 25.62 15.51 -1.44
CA SER A 626 24.73 16.28 -2.33
C SER A 626 23.38 15.59 -2.49
N ILE A 627 22.32 16.38 -2.32
CA ILE A 627 20.93 15.94 -2.48
C ILE A 627 20.64 15.72 -3.96
N GLU A 628 21.20 16.54 -4.84
CA GLU A 628 21.07 16.42 -6.30
C GLU A 628 21.66 15.09 -6.79
N ALA A 629 22.84 14.71 -6.29
CA ALA A 629 23.43 13.41 -6.59
C ALA A 629 22.57 12.25 -6.07
N TRP A 630 21.94 12.42 -4.90
CA TRP A 630 21.01 11.44 -4.36
C TRP A 630 19.76 11.29 -5.22
N PHE A 631 19.13 12.39 -5.66
CA PHE A 631 18.00 12.35 -6.59
C PHE A 631 18.38 11.57 -7.86
N GLN A 632 19.52 11.85 -8.47
CA GLN A 632 19.97 11.17 -9.70
C GLN A 632 20.19 9.66 -9.54
N GLN A 633 20.50 9.19 -8.33
CA GLN A 633 20.76 7.77 -8.05
C GLN A 633 19.53 7.03 -7.51
N HIS A 634 18.54 7.76 -6.99
CA HIS A 634 17.37 7.16 -6.36
C HIS A 634 16.31 6.79 -7.40
N ARG A 635 15.69 5.60 -7.25
CA ARG A 635 14.63 5.11 -8.16
C ARG A 635 13.40 6.03 -8.28
N MET A 636 13.20 6.89 -7.28
CA MET A 636 12.11 7.89 -7.20
C MET A 636 12.64 9.33 -7.26
N GLY A 637 13.84 9.52 -7.82
CA GLY A 637 14.55 10.80 -7.85
C GLY A 637 13.71 11.95 -8.41
N ASN A 638 12.99 11.69 -9.50
CA ASN A 638 12.13 12.69 -10.13
C ASN A 638 11.02 13.14 -9.19
N GLN A 639 10.28 12.21 -8.58
CA GLN A 639 9.18 12.52 -7.66
C GLN A 639 9.68 13.25 -6.40
N LEU A 640 10.83 12.84 -5.88
CA LEU A 640 11.52 13.50 -4.78
C LEU A 640 11.87 14.95 -5.15
N GLU A 641 12.47 15.17 -6.32
CA GLU A 641 12.80 16.52 -6.80
C GLU A 641 11.56 17.40 -6.92
N GLN A 642 10.41 16.87 -7.40
CA GLN A 642 9.16 17.65 -7.45
C GLN A 642 8.69 18.03 -6.06
N LEU A 643 8.68 17.09 -5.11
CA LEU A 643 8.23 17.35 -3.74
C LEU A 643 9.13 18.39 -3.06
N PHE A 644 10.45 18.25 -3.15
CA PHE A 644 11.39 19.21 -2.55
C PHE A 644 11.23 20.59 -3.21
N THR A 645 11.13 20.65 -4.54
CA THR A 645 10.93 21.90 -5.28
C THR A 645 9.60 22.56 -4.90
N ALA A 646 8.52 21.79 -4.77
CA ALA A 646 7.21 22.31 -4.38
C ALA A 646 7.23 22.92 -2.96
N VAL A 647 7.95 22.29 -2.02
CA VAL A 647 8.16 22.82 -0.68
C VAL A 647 8.98 24.11 -0.73
N ASP A 648 10.09 24.13 -1.48
CA ASP A 648 10.93 25.33 -1.66
C ASP A 648 10.16 26.47 -2.31
N ASP A 649 9.29 26.17 -3.28
CA ASP A 649 8.46 27.14 -3.96
C ASP A 649 7.42 27.75 -3.01
N ALA A 650 6.78 26.94 -2.15
CA ALA A 650 5.87 27.42 -1.13
C ALA A 650 6.58 28.29 -0.07
N LEU A 651 7.77 27.86 0.40
CA LEU A 651 8.60 28.63 1.33
C LEU A 651 9.16 29.91 0.71
N ARG A 652 9.34 29.97 -0.61
CA ARG A 652 9.72 31.21 -1.29
C ARG A 652 8.61 32.24 -1.27
N LEU A 653 7.34 31.79 -1.30
CA LEU A 653 6.17 32.65 -1.18
C LEU A 653 5.98 33.15 0.26
N ASP A 654 6.15 32.25 1.24
CA ASP A 654 6.11 32.58 2.66
C ASP A 654 7.17 31.78 3.46
N PRO A 655 8.35 32.38 3.74
CA PRO A 655 9.44 31.69 4.44
C PRO A 655 9.13 31.35 5.91
N VAL A 656 8.08 31.93 6.49
CA VAL A 656 7.69 31.70 7.89
C VAL A 656 6.43 30.83 8.03
N ASP A 657 5.92 30.26 6.93
CA ASP A 657 4.80 29.32 6.98
C ASP A 657 5.21 28.05 7.74
N GLU A 658 4.69 27.89 8.95
CA GLU A 658 5.02 26.79 9.85
C GLU A 658 4.70 25.41 9.24
N GLN A 659 3.70 25.31 8.36
CA GLN A 659 3.34 24.03 7.73
C GLN A 659 4.40 23.61 6.73
N MET A 660 4.85 24.54 5.89
CA MET A 660 5.87 24.25 4.88
C MET A 660 7.24 24.01 5.52
N GLN A 661 7.56 24.72 6.61
CA GLN A 661 8.75 24.45 7.42
C GLN A 661 8.74 23.03 8.00
N GLN A 662 7.58 22.53 8.45
CA GLN A 662 7.46 21.14 8.93
C GLN A 662 7.67 20.13 7.81
N TYR A 663 7.12 20.34 6.60
CA TYR A 663 7.39 19.46 5.46
C TYR A 663 8.87 19.44 5.11
N GLU A 664 9.51 20.61 4.98
CA GLU A 664 10.95 20.72 4.71
C GLU A 664 11.74 19.94 5.77
N GLN A 665 11.54 20.26 7.05
CA GLN A 665 12.23 19.62 8.16
C GLN A 665 12.00 18.10 8.21
N TRP A 666 10.78 17.63 7.87
CA TRP A 666 10.47 16.21 7.82
C TRP A 666 11.19 15.48 6.69
N LEU A 667 11.30 16.10 5.52
CA LEU A 667 12.10 15.57 4.40
C LEU A 667 13.59 15.49 4.75
N TYR A 668 14.06 16.40 5.62
CA TYR A 668 15.42 16.39 6.18
C TYR A 668 15.55 15.70 7.53
N ARG A 669 14.50 15.00 8.01
CA ARG A 669 14.41 14.50 9.39
C ARG A 669 15.65 13.71 9.83
N ALA A 670 16.20 12.86 8.97
CA ALA A 670 17.39 12.06 9.28
C ALA A 670 18.66 12.89 9.57
N ARG A 671 18.74 14.12 9.03
CA ARG A 671 19.86 15.07 9.23
C ARG A 671 19.65 15.95 10.44
N ILE A 672 18.42 16.42 10.68
CA ILE A 672 18.15 17.45 11.70
C ILE A 672 17.65 16.89 13.04
N ARG A 673 17.21 15.62 13.11
CA ARG A 673 16.69 15.04 14.36
C ARG A 673 17.61 15.29 15.58
N PRO A 674 18.95 15.10 15.49
CA PRO A 674 19.85 15.38 16.61
C PRO A 674 19.94 16.86 17.02
N GLU A 675 19.41 17.77 16.20
CA GLU A 675 19.49 19.23 16.38
C GLU A 675 18.13 19.84 16.82
N LEU A 676 17.09 19.00 17.00
CA LEU A 676 15.78 19.48 17.45
C LEU A 676 15.92 20.15 18.83
N LYS A 677 15.25 21.30 18.97
CA LYS A 677 15.30 22.07 20.21
C LYS A 677 14.54 21.34 21.31
N THR A 678 15.17 21.20 22.47
CA THR A 678 14.49 20.72 23.67
C THR A 678 13.28 21.60 24.00
N PRO A 679 12.08 21.02 24.12
CA PRO A 679 10.87 21.73 24.52
C PRO A 679 10.99 22.41 25.88
N ILE A 680 10.20 23.46 26.10
CA ILE A 680 10.01 24.04 27.43
C ILE A 680 8.72 23.44 28.00
N LEU A 681 8.85 22.58 29.01
CA LEU A 681 7.67 22.03 29.70
C LEU A 681 6.91 23.14 30.44
N SER A 682 5.65 23.37 30.07
CA SER A 682 4.71 24.09 30.91
C SER A 682 4.20 23.14 32.00
N ASP A 683 4.88 23.09 33.14
CA ASP A 683 4.59 22.12 34.19
C ASP A 683 4.20 22.80 35.52
N ASP A 684 3.13 22.29 36.12
CA ASP A 684 2.58 22.72 37.41
C ASP A 684 3.30 22.10 38.64
N SER A 685 4.29 21.22 38.41
CA SER A 685 5.06 20.45 39.41
C SER A 685 6.58 20.54 39.20
N PRO A 686 7.19 21.75 39.24
CA PRO A 686 8.62 21.94 38.98
C PRO A 686 9.55 21.20 39.94
N ASP A 687 9.03 20.80 41.12
CA ASP A 687 9.76 20.07 42.15
C ASP A 687 9.79 18.54 41.91
N ALA A 688 9.10 18.03 40.89
CA ALA A 688 9.12 16.61 40.54
C ALA A 688 10.46 16.20 39.88
N PRO A 689 10.91 14.94 40.04
CA PRO A 689 12.07 14.40 39.34
C PRO A 689 12.01 14.59 37.82
N GLN A 690 13.15 14.88 37.19
CA GLN A 690 13.21 15.12 35.75
C GLN A 690 12.72 13.91 34.95
N TRP A 691 13.12 12.69 35.32
CA TRP A 691 12.67 11.46 34.64
C TRP A 691 11.14 11.35 34.66
N ALA A 692 10.50 11.64 35.78
CA ALA A 692 9.05 11.53 35.93
C ALA A 692 8.32 12.57 35.08
N ARG A 693 8.81 13.81 35.09
CA ARG A 693 8.26 14.93 34.32
C ARG A 693 8.32 14.64 32.82
N TRP A 694 9.49 14.24 32.34
CA TRP A 694 9.70 13.96 30.91
C TRP A 694 9.05 12.66 30.46
N ALA A 695 8.98 11.62 31.31
CA ALA A 695 8.27 10.38 30.97
C ALA A 695 6.78 10.66 30.80
N ARG A 696 6.16 11.40 31.74
CA ARG A 696 4.76 11.86 31.63
C ARG A 696 4.55 12.75 30.40
N ALA A 697 5.44 13.70 30.14
CA ALA A 697 5.33 14.59 28.98
C ALA A 697 5.40 13.81 27.67
N ALA A 698 6.33 12.86 27.52
CA ALA A 698 6.53 12.06 26.32
C ALA A 698 5.27 11.30 25.91
N TRP A 699 4.66 10.52 26.81
CA TRP A 699 3.47 9.76 26.43
C TRP A 699 2.23 10.64 26.24
N LEU A 700 2.03 11.70 27.04
CA LEU A 700 0.90 12.63 26.86
C LEU A 700 1.01 13.39 25.55
N THR A 701 2.22 13.76 25.15
CA THR A 701 2.48 14.39 23.86
C THR A 701 2.20 13.42 22.72
N ALA A 702 2.72 12.18 22.78
CA ALA A 702 2.48 11.16 21.77
C ALA A 702 1.00 10.75 21.66
N ARG A 703 0.27 10.73 22.78
CA ARG A 703 -1.17 10.42 22.87
C ARG A 703 -2.05 11.33 22.00
N ARG A 704 -1.57 12.53 21.64
CA ARG A 704 -2.28 13.43 20.72
C ARG A 704 -2.44 12.84 19.32
N VAL A 705 -1.51 12.00 18.88
CA VAL A 705 -1.54 11.36 17.56
C VAL A 705 -2.74 10.42 17.42
N PRO A 706 -2.88 9.32 18.20
CA PRO A 706 -4.06 8.46 18.10
C PRO A 706 -5.37 9.19 18.41
N ALA A 707 -5.36 10.18 19.33
CA ALA A 707 -6.53 11.01 19.57
C ALA A 707 -6.99 11.74 18.31
N TRP A 708 -6.06 12.34 17.55
CA TRP A 708 -6.36 13.00 16.30
C TRP A 708 -6.96 12.04 15.27
N TRP A 709 -6.37 10.85 15.08
CA TRP A 709 -6.88 9.85 14.13
C TRP A 709 -8.29 9.38 14.51
N LEU A 710 -8.55 9.12 15.79
CA LEU A 710 -9.88 8.77 16.30
C LEU A 710 -10.91 9.90 16.10
N ASP A 711 -10.49 11.16 16.20
CA ASP A 711 -11.39 12.32 16.08
C ASP A 711 -11.67 12.71 14.61
N HIS A 712 -10.73 12.47 13.70
CA HIS A 712 -10.77 13.01 12.33
C HIS A 712 -10.92 11.95 11.24
N ARG A 713 -10.56 10.70 11.51
CA ARG A 713 -10.43 9.65 10.48
C ARG A 713 -11.27 8.41 10.72
N LEU A 714 -11.50 8.05 11.99
CA LEU A 714 -12.30 6.87 12.35
C LEU A 714 -13.68 6.90 11.71
N VAL A 715 -14.09 5.79 11.09
CA VAL A 715 -15.48 5.51 10.67
C VAL A 715 -16.08 4.35 11.47
N GLU A 716 -17.38 4.10 11.32
CA GLU A 716 -18.14 3.12 12.12
C GLU A 716 -17.61 1.68 12.04
N THR A 717 -16.92 1.34 10.94
CA THR A 717 -16.26 0.04 10.71
C THR A 717 -14.92 -0.13 11.42
N GLY A 718 -14.37 0.91 12.05
CA GLY A 718 -13.06 0.86 12.71
C GLY A 718 -11.89 1.32 11.82
N GLU A 719 -12.14 1.63 10.55
CA GLU A 719 -11.14 2.07 9.58
C GLU A 719 -10.75 3.56 9.75
N PHE A 720 -9.52 3.88 9.37
CA PHE A 720 -8.91 5.21 9.26
C PHE A 720 -8.56 5.61 7.83
N GLY A 721 -8.69 4.68 6.88
CA GLY A 721 -8.67 4.94 5.45
C GLY A 721 -7.46 4.40 4.68
N GLY A 722 -6.81 3.34 5.15
CA GLY A 722 -5.83 2.57 4.37
C GLY A 722 -6.30 1.13 4.08
N ALA A 723 -7.61 0.90 3.99
CA ALA A 723 -8.22 -0.43 3.98
C ALA A 723 -7.89 -1.24 5.26
N VAL A 724 -8.38 -2.48 5.32
CA VAL A 724 -8.16 -3.33 6.49
C VAL A 724 -6.67 -3.54 6.73
N GLY A 725 -5.92 -3.98 5.70
CA GLY A 725 -4.46 -4.15 5.75
C GLY A 725 -3.68 -3.03 6.46
N ASP A 726 -3.72 -1.81 5.93
CA ASP A 726 -2.88 -0.73 6.46
C ASP A 726 -3.38 -0.20 7.82
N ASP A 727 -4.69 -0.27 8.06
CA ASP A 727 -5.27 0.23 9.31
C ASP A 727 -4.98 -0.68 10.51
N THR A 728 -4.89 -2.01 10.31
CA THR A 728 -4.46 -2.92 11.38
C THR A 728 -3.02 -2.63 11.82
N ASP A 729 -2.14 -2.30 10.87
CA ASP A 729 -0.77 -1.86 11.14
C ASP A 729 -0.72 -0.57 11.97
N LEU A 730 -1.63 0.37 11.70
CA LEU A 730 -1.77 1.58 12.51
C LEU A 730 -2.15 1.25 13.96
N TYR A 731 -3.09 0.32 14.17
CA TYR A 731 -3.43 -0.14 15.52
C TYR A 731 -2.23 -0.79 16.23
N GLN A 732 -1.41 -1.58 15.52
CA GLN A 732 -0.19 -2.15 16.10
C GLN A 732 0.83 -1.07 16.51
N ASN A 733 0.91 0.05 15.79
CA ASN A 733 1.73 1.19 16.20
C ASN A 733 1.16 1.93 17.44
N PHE A 734 -0.11 1.71 17.81
CA PHE A 734 -0.77 2.29 18.98
C PHE A 734 -0.96 1.30 20.14
N VAL A 735 -0.38 0.11 20.06
CA VAL A 735 -0.53 -0.99 21.04
C VAL A 735 -0.27 -0.58 22.50
N ASP A 736 0.75 0.25 22.73
CA ASP A 736 1.23 0.58 24.07
C ASP A 736 0.27 1.45 24.89
N PHE A 737 -0.62 2.23 24.25
CA PHE A 737 -1.51 3.15 24.98
C PHE A 737 -2.48 2.41 25.92
N ALA A 738 -2.92 1.21 25.56
CA ALA A 738 -3.77 0.37 26.40
C ALA A 738 -3.06 -0.16 27.66
N TYR A 739 -1.73 -0.08 27.71
CA TYR A 739 -0.94 -0.47 28.89
C TYR A 739 -0.69 0.71 29.85
N PHE A 740 -0.96 1.96 29.42
CA PHE A 740 -0.80 3.16 30.26
C PHE A 740 -2.11 3.58 30.92
N GLU A 741 -3.23 3.50 30.21
CA GLU A 741 -4.53 3.87 30.74
C GLU A 741 -5.61 2.91 30.26
N SER A 742 -6.68 2.76 31.06
CA SER A 742 -7.86 1.95 30.70
C SER A 742 -9.05 2.80 30.22
N GLY A 743 -8.93 4.13 30.24
CA GLY A 743 -9.96 5.08 29.81
C GLY A 743 -9.47 5.98 28.67
N GLY A 744 -10.18 7.07 28.41
CA GLY A 744 -9.70 8.12 27.49
C GLY A 744 -9.44 7.62 26.07
N VAL A 745 -8.19 7.75 25.60
CA VAL A 745 -7.82 7.36 24.24
C VAL A 745 -7.70 5.84 24.13
N ALA A 746 -7.20 5.15 25.14
CA ALA A 746 -7.05 3.69 25.13
C ALA A 746 -8.40 2.97 24.93
N ALA A 747 -9.43 3.34 25.71
CA ALA A 747 -10.76 2.73 25.57
C ALA A 747 -11.36 2.95 24.17
N ARG A 748 -11.16 4.13 23.59
CA ARG A 748 -11.61 4.45 22.22
C ARG A 748 -10.83 3.67 21.17
N LEU A 749 -9.51 3.51 21.35
CA LEU A 749 -8.66 2.68 20.48
C LEU A 749 -9.09 1.22 20.53
N GLN A 750 -9.35 0.67 21.71
CA GLN A 750 -9.80 -0.72 21.88
C GLN A 750 -11.17 -0.98 21.24
N GLU A 751 -12.14 -0.07 21.40
CA GLU A 751 -13.43 -0.19 20.71
C GLU A 751 -13.27 -0.11 19.18
N ALA A 752 -12.49 0.84 18.69
CA ALA A 752 -12.25 1.02 17.26
C ALA A 752 -11.50 -0.18 16.64
N ALA A 753 -10.53 -0.73 17.37
CA ALA A 753 -9.82 -1.95 17.00
C ALA A 753 -10.74 -3.18 16.99
N ALA A 754 -11.67 -3.29 17.94
CA ALA A 754 -12.67 -4.36 17.96
C ALA A 754 -13.61 -4.29 16.76
N ARG A 755 -14.02 -3.07 16.35
CA ARG A 755 -14.79 -2.83 15.13
C ARG A 755 -14.01 -3.28 13.88
N LEU A 756 -12.72 -2.93 13.77
CA LEU A 756 -11.87 -3.34 12.65
C LEU A 756 -11.65 -4.86 12.62
N ALA A 757 -11.44 -5.50 13.77
CA ALA A 757 -11.33 -6.97 13.86
C ALA A 757 -12.62 -7.65 13.39
N HIS A 758 -13.78 -7.13 13.80
CA HIS A 758 -15.07 -7.63 13.32
C HIS A 758 -15.25 -7.41 11.81
N LEU A 759 -14.85 -6.26 11.28
CA LEU A 759 -14.85 -6.01 9.84
C LEU A 759 -13.99 -7.06 9.12
N ALA A 760 -12.75 -7.27 9.53
CA ALA A 760 -11.83 -8.22 8.91
C ALA A 760 -12.41 -9.65 8.84
N GLU A 761 -13.01 -10.14 9.94
CA GLU A 761 -13.72 -11.43 9.95
C GLU A 761 -14.87 -11.50 8.93
N LEU A 762 -15.57 -10.38 8.71
CA LEU A 762 -16.67 -10.31 7.76
C LEU A 762 -16.21 -10.16 6.31
N THR A 763 -15.05 -9.54 6.04
CA THR A 763 -14.65 -9.13 4.69
C THR A 763 -13.37 -9.79 4.16
N THR A 764 -12.33 -9.94 4.97
CA THR A 764 -10.98 -10.35 4.53
C THR A 764 -10.59 -11.75 4.99
N LEU A 765 -11.12 -12.23 6.11
CA LEU A 765 -10.73 -13.51 6.71
C LEU A 765 -11.74 -14.64 6.46
N THR A 766 -11.24 -15.86 6.34
CA THR A 766 -12.00 -17.10 6.34
C THR A 766 -11.25 -18.17 7.12
N GLY A 767 -11.91 -18.74 8.13
CA GLY A 767 -11.30 -19.78 8.97
C GLY A 767 -9.98 -19.38 9.64
N GLY A 768 -9.71 -18.09 9.88
CA GLY A 768 -8.46 -17.59 10.47
C GLY A 768 -7.30 -17.38 9.49
N ILE A 769 -7.52 -17.41 8.17
CA ILE A 769 -6.55 -16.99 7.15
C ILE A 769 -7.20 -16.00 6.19
N ASN A 770 -6.39 -15.29 5.41
CA ASN A 770 -6.91 -14.40 4.37
C ASN A 770 -7.69 -15.18 3.28
N ARG A 771 -8.87 -14.67 2.90
CA ARG A 771 -9.69 -15.21 1.80
C ARG A 771 -8.95 -15.20 0.47
N SER A 772 -8.15 -14.17 0.23
CA SER A 772 -7.35 -14.02 -0.98
C SER A 772 -5.94 -14.57 -0.76
N THR A 773 -5.36 -15.14 -1.82
CA THR A 773 -3.97 -15.60 -1.80
C THR A 773 -3.02 -14.46 -2.20
N MET A 774 -2.06 -14.15 -1.34
CA MET A 774 -1.09 -13.06 -1.50
C MET A 774 0.22 -13.37 -0.75
N ASP A 775 1.16 -12.44 -0.71
CA ASP A 775 2.40 -12.65 0.06
C ASP A 775 2.14 -12.63 1.58
N PRO A 776 3.00 -13.28 2.39
CA PRO A 776 2.80 -13.44 3.82
C PRO A 776 2.66 -12.13 4.61
N LEU A 777 3.24 -11.02 4.16
CA LEU A 777 3.13 -9.76 4.89
C LEU A 777 1.69 -9.24 4.82
N HIS A 778 1.16 -9.08 3.61
CA HIS A 778 -0.20 -8.60 3.43
C HIS A 778 -1.23 -9.63 3.91
N ALA A 779 -0.96 -10.94 3.79
CA ALA A 779 -1.82 -11.97 4.35
C ALA A 779 -1.96 -11.85 5.89
N TYR A 780 -0.90 -11.38 6.56
CA TYR A 780 -0.89 -11.10 8.00
C TYR A 780 -1.61 -9.79 8.36
N GLU A 781 -1.43 -8.75 7.55
CA GLU A 781 -1.98 -7.40 7.77
C GLU A 781 -3.50 -7.31 7.54
N GLU A 782 -4.07 -8.20 6.73
CA GLU A 782 -5.51 -8.23 6.42
C GLU A 782 -6.39 -8.79 7.56
N GLY A 783 -5.91 -8.73 8.81
CA GLY A 783 -6.70 -8.99 10.01
C GLY A 783 -6.07 -9.97 11.02
N LEU A 784 -5.13 -10.83 10.61
CA LEU A 784 -4.49 -11.78 11.54
C LEU A 784 -3.73 -11.05 12.66
N ASN A 785 -3.02 -9.99 12.27
CA ASN A 785 -2.29 -9.11 13.17
C ASN A 785 -3.22 -8.40 14.17
N GLN A 786 -4.45 -8.09 13.76
CA GLN A 786 -5.49 -7.45 14.54
C GLN A 786 -6.16 -8.42 15.51
N GLU A 787 -6.44 -9.65 15.09
CA GLU A 787 -6.96 -10.69 15.97
C GLU A 787 -5.98 -11.01 17.11
N ALA A 788 -4.69 -11.09 16.80
CA ALA A 788 -3.64 -11.27 17.80
C ALA A 788 -3.49 -10.06 18.75
N LEU A 789 -3.62 -8.83 18.22
CA LEU A 789 -3.65 -7.62 19.04
C LEU A 789 -4.84 -7.63 20.02
N MET A 790 -6.03 -7.98 19.52
CA MET A 790 -7.24 -8.05 20.35
C MET A 790 -7.13 -9.13 21.41
N ALA A 791 -6.65 -10.34 21.08
CA ALA A 791 -6.44 -11.42 22.06
C ALA A 791 -5.58 -10.99 23.25
N ALA A 792 -4.64 -10.06 23.05
CA ALA A 792 -3.83 -9.54 24.14
C ALA A 792 -4.42 -8.35 24.89
N TRP A 793 -5.12 -7.45 24.20
CA TRP A 793 -5.82 -6.34 24.86
C TRP A 793 -7.03 -6.81 25.68
N THR A 794 -7.67 -7.90 25.25
CA THR A 794 -8.79 -8.56 25.95
C THR A 794 -8.35 -9.93 26.43
N TYR A 795 -7.31 -9.97 27.27
CA TYR A 795 -6.74 -11.21 27.80
C TYR A 795 -7.81 -12.14 28.41
N GLY A 796 -7.96 -13.33 27.82
CA GLY A 796 -8.96 -14.33 28.21
C GLY A 796 -10.29 -14.24 27.48
N ASP A 797 -10.52 -13.26 26.60
CA ASP A 797 -11.73 -13.25 25.78
C ASP A 797 -11.73 -14.47 24.83
N PRO A 798 -12.75 -15.35 24.93
CA PRO A 798 -12.74 -16.61 24.19
C PRO A 798 -12.94 -16.42 22.69
N VAL A 799 -13.59 -15.34 22.23
CA VAL A 799 -13.84 -15.13 20.81
C VAL A 799 -12.53 -14.81 20.09
N TYR A 800 -11.75 -13.88 20.62
CA TYR A 800 -10.46 -13.51 20.02
C TYR A 800 -9.43 -14.64 20.13
N LEU A 801 -9.37 -15.33 21.27
CA LEU A 801 -8.43 -16.44 21.43
C LEU A 801 -8.77 -17.62 20.50
N GLU A 802 -10.05 -17.97 20.35
CA GLU A 802 -10.46 -19.02 19.42
C GLU A 802 -10.26 -18.64 17.95
N ARG A 803 -10.35 -17.35 17.60
CA ARG A 803 -9.93 -16.86 16.28
C ARG A 803 -8.43 -17.03 16.08
N CYS A 804 -7.61 -16.73 17.09
CA CYS A 804 -6.19 -17.03 17.07
C CYS A 804 -5.89 -18.54 16.96
N MET A 805 -6.68 -19.41 17.61
CA MET A 805 -6.56 -20.88 17.44
C MET A 805 -6.92 -21.32 16.02
N ALA A 806 -7.98 -20.74 15.43
CA ALA A 806 -8.35 -21.00 14.05
C ALA A 806 -7.27 -20.53 13.08
N ALA A 807 -6.68 -19.35 13.32
CA ALA A 807 -5.55 -18.84 12.55
C ALA A 807 -4.31 -19.73 12.69
N ALA A 808 -3.93 -20.13 13.90
CA ALA A 808 -2.80 -21.02 14.15
C ALA A 808 -2.93 -22.36 13.41
N ARG A 809 -4.12 -22.98 13.43
CA ARG A 809 -4.40 -24.20 12.66
C ARG A 809 -4.23 -23.97 11.16
N SER A 810 -4.77 -22.86 10.66
CA SER A 810 -4.74 -22.51 9.23
C SER A 810 -3.35 -22.15 8.73
N VAL A 811 -2.56 -21.49 9.55
CA VAL A 811 -1.15 -21.20 9.30
C VAL A 811 -0.34 -22.48 9.28
N ALA A 812 -0.61 -23.43 10.18
CA ALA A 812 0.03 -24.73 10.14
C ALA A 812 -0.29 -25.50 8.84
N ASP A 813 -1.51 -25.37 8.30
CA ASP A 813 -1.92 -26.01 7.04
C ASP A 813 -1.12 -25.54 5.83
N VAL A 814 -0.47 -24.37 5.87
CA VAL A 814 0.42 -23.84 4.80
C VAL A 814 1.91 -24.07 5.07
N THR A 815 2.23 -24.89 6.07
CA THR A 815 3.60 -25.33 6.37
C THR A 815 3.85 -26.78 5.95
N VAL A 816 5.11 -27.19 5.95
CA VAL A 816 5.56 -28.57 5.74
C VAL A 816 6.68 -28.87 6.73
N VAL A 817 6.80 -30.15 7.12
CA VAL A 817 7.95 -30.65 7.87
C VAL A 817 8.83 -31.44 6.91
N THR A 818 10.10 -31.08 6.83
CA THR A 818 11.08 -31.71 5.94
C THR A 818 11.59 -33.04 6.48
N ASP A 819 12.37 -33.78 5.68
CA ASP A 819 13.03 -35.01 6.11
C ASP A 819 14.02 -34.80 7.29
N ARG A 820 14.47 -33.56 7.52
CA ARG A 820 15.32 -33.19 8.66
C ARG A 820 14.53 -32.92 9.93
N GLY A 821 13.20 -32.86 9.84
CA GLY A 821 12.31 -32.51 10.95
C GLY A 821 12.09 -31.00 11.12
N HIS A 822 12.57 -30.17 10.19
CA HIS A 822 12.39 -28.73 10.24
C HIS A 822 11.01 -28.36 9.68
N ARG A 823 10.30 -27.45 10.34
CA ARG A 823 9.06 -26.89 9.81
C ARG A 823 9.34 -25.61 9.02
N HIS A 824 8.85 -25.56 7.80
CA HIS A 824 8.94 -24.38 6.94
C HIS A 824 7.58 -24.01 6.36
N PHE A 825 7.36 -22.72 6.11
CA PHE A 825 6.26 -22.30 5.24
C PHE A 825 6.50 -22.84 3.84
N ARG A 826 5.46 -23.38 3.20
CA ARG A 826 5.62 -24.04 1.90
C ARG A 826 5.99 -23.05 0.80
N SER A 827 5.29 -21.93 0.74
CA SER A 827 5.38 -20.99 -0.37
C SER A 827 5.27 -19.54 0.08
N GLN A 828 5.82 -18.61 -0.70
CA GLN A 828 5.57 -17.17 -0.61
C GLN A 828 4.10 -16.77 -0.81
N LEU A 829 3.21 -17.70 -1.15
CA LEU A 829 1.78 -17.45 -1.29
C LEU A 829 1.02 -18.02 -0.08
N ILE A 830 0.25 -17.16 0.59
CA ILE A 830 -0.52 -17.47 1.78
C ILE A 830 -1.97 -16.99 1.57
N GLY A 831 -2.94 -17.82 1.93
CA GLY A 831 -4.36 -17.55 1.78
C GLY A 831 -5.16 -18.85 1.72
N GLU A 832 -6.48 -18.72 1.53
CA GLU A 832 -7.38 -19.88 1.52
C GLU A 832 -7.01 -20.90 0.43
N ASP A 833 -6.73 -20.45 -0.80
CA ASP A 833 -6.34 -21.37 -1.88
C ASP A 833 -4.98 -22.03 -1.65
N ALA A 834 -4.06 -21.31 -0.98
CA ALA A 834 -2.71 -21.80 -0.68
C ALA A 834 -2.72 -23.00 0.30
N ARG A 835 -3.79 -23.19 1.08
CA ARG A 835 -3.93 -24.36 1.98
C ARG A 835 -3.93 -25.67 1.20
N ALA A 836 -4.55 -25.70 0.02
CA ALA A 836 -4.65 -26.89 -0.83
C ALA A 836 -3.39 -27.10 -1.70
N ASP A 837 -2.59 -26.05 -1.90
CA ASP A 837 -1.36 -26.13 -2.68
C ASP A 837 -0.22 -26.74 -1.85
N THR A 838 0.28 -27.89 -2.30
CA THR A 838 1.39 -28.60 -1.67
C THR A 838 2.75 -28.22 -2.26
N THR A 839 2.78 -27.28 -3.21
CA THR A 839 4.02 -26.83 -3.87
C THR A 839 4.91 -26.10 -2.86
N THR A 840 6.21 -26.38 -2.92
CA THR A 840 7.21 -25.76 -2.05
C THR A 840 8.08 -24.81 -2.86
N ASP A 841 8.32 -23.60 -2.35
CA ASP A 841 9.30 -22.65 -2.86
C ASP A 841 10.29 -22.20 -1.76
N VAL A 842 10.24 -20.95 -1.32
CA VAL A 842 11.10 -20.30 -0.34
C VAL A 842 10.28 -19.94 0.89
N ASP A 843 10.70 -20.42 2.06
CA ASP A 843 10.31 -19.84 3.34
C ASP A 843 11.13 -18.57 3.55
N GLY A 844 10.52 -17.44 3.22
CA GLY A 844 11.16 -16.13 3.19
C GLY A 844 10.85 -15.23 4.37
N GLN A 845 11.27 -13.99 4.19
CA GLN A 845 11.46 -13.00 5.23
C GLN A 845 10.20 -12.66 6.06
N ALA A 846 9.02 -12.56 5.45
CA ALA A 846 7.80 -12.07 6.11
C ALA A 846 6.93 -13.16 6.76
N HIS A 847 7.15 -14.44 6.46
CA HIS A 847 6.41 -15.55 7.07
C HIS A 847 6.41 -15.60 8.60
N PRO A 848 7.48 -15.23 9.32
CA PRO A 848 7.45 -15.27 10.78
C PRO A 848 6.30 -14.49 11.41
N SER A 849 5.80 -13.42 10.77
CA SER A 849 4.65 -12.66 11.26
C SER A 849 3.36 -13.48 11.28
N MET A 850 3.22 -14.47 10.39
CA MET A 850 2.07 -15.38 10.37
C MET A 850 1.96 -16.23 11.64
N TRP A 851 3.06 -16.41 12.39
CA TRP A 851 3.04 -17.12 13.67
C TRP A 851 2.48 -16.31 14.84
N HIS A 852 2.23 -15.01 14.68
CA HIS A 852 1.79 -14.15 15.78
C HIS A 852 0.52 -14.66 16.49
N PRO A 853 -0.58 -15.06 15.81
CA PRO A 853 -1.74 -15.66 16.49
C PRO A 853 -1.40 -16.95 17.26
N ALA A 854 -0.53 -17.80 16.70
CA ALA A 854 -0.09 -19.03 17.35
C ALA A 854 0.73 -18.73 18.62
N LEU A 855 1.60 -17.71 18.57
CA LEU A 855 2.37 -17.25 19.72
C LEU A 855 1.47 -16.70 20.83
N GLU A 856 0.37 -16.00 20.51
CA GLU A 856 -0.61 -15.56 21.51
C GLU A 856 -1.31 -16.73 22.19
N VAL A 857 -1.73 -17.75 21.42
CA VAL A 857 -2.33 -18.98 22.00
C VAL A 857 -1.32 -19.70 22.89
N LEU A 858 -0.07 -19.84 22.41
CA LEU A 858 0.99 -20.48 23.18
C LEU A 858 1.29 -19.71 24.47
N TRP A 859 1.33 -18.38 24.42
CA TRP A 859 1.51 -17.55 25.60
C TRP A 859 0.37 -17.74 26.60
N TYR A 860 -0.87 -17.85 26.12
CA TYR A 860 -2.05 -17.96 26.96
C TYR A 860 -2.16 -19.32 27.68
N ASN A 861 -2.03 -20.44 26.96
CA ASN A 861 -2.33 -21.77 27.51
C ASN A 861 -1.27 -22.86 27.26
N GLU A 862 -0.03 -22.48 26.90
CA GLU A 862 1.08 -23.43 26.69
C GLU A 862 0.70 -24.59 25.73
N HIS A 863 -0.08 -24.31 24.67
CA HIS A 863 -0.63 -25.35 23.79
C HIS A 863 0.46 -26.27 23.20
N PRO A 864 0.44 -27.59 23.46
CA PRO A 864 1.55 -28.49 23.14
C PRO A 864 1.75 -28.66 21.64
N VAL A 865 0.67 -28.69 20.86
CA VAL A 865 0.74 -28.79 19.39
C VAL A 865 1.38 -27.55 18.77
N ILE A 866 1.05 -26.35 19.28
CA ILE A 866 1.64 -25.10 18.78
C ILE A 866 3.09 -24.99 19.24
N SER A 867 3.37 -25.36 20.49
CA SER A 867 4.74 -25.43 21.01
C SER A 867 5.61 -26.31 20.12
N GLN A 868 5.12 -27.49 19.73
CA GLN A 868 5.82 -28.37 18.81
C GLN A 868 6.07 -27.68 17.46
N TRP A 869 5.04 -27.10 16.83
CA TRP A 869 5.19 -26.46 15.52
C TRP A 869 6.21 -25.31 15.51
N LEU A 870 6.15 -24.46 16.53
CA LEU A 870 7.05 -23.31 16.64
C LEU A 870 8.48 -23.73 16.96
N GLN A 871 8.68 -24.79 17.75
CA GLN A 871 10.01 -25.37 17.99
C GLN A 871 10.57 -26.01 16.72
N GLU A 872 9.80 -26.85 16.01
CA GLU A 872 10.21 -27.41 14.71
C GLU A 872 10.61 -26.33 13.70
N TRP A 873 9.92 -25.19 13.71
CA TRP A 873 10.23 -24.05 12.86
C TRP A 873 11.49 -23.32 13.33
N ALA A 874 11.54 -22.89 14.59
CA ALA A 874 12.63 -22.10 15.13
C ALA A 874 13.96 -22.88 15.15
N ASP A 875 13.93 -24.17 15.52
CA ASP A 875 15.10 -25.04 15.51
C ASP A 875 15.66 -25.21 14.09
N GLY A 876 14.78 -25.34 13.09
CA GLY A 876 15.20 -25.39 11.68
C GLY A 876 15.92 -24.12 11.22
N TRP A 877 15.44 -22.95 11.65
CA TRP A 877 16.12 -21.69 11.38
C TRP A 877 17.46 -21.56 12.14
N LEU A 878 17.53 -21.96 13.42
CA LEU A 878 18.78 -21.97 14.19
C LEU A 878 19.86 -22.83 13.51
N ASP A 879 19.47 -23.97 12.93
CA ASP A 879 20.34 -24.87 12.17
C ASP A 879 20.97 -24.19 10.93
N HIS A 880 20.33 -23.14 10.41
CA HIS A 880 20.82 -22.35 9.27
C HIS A 880 21.59 -21.09 9.67
N PHE A 881 21.67 -20.78 10.96
CA PHE A 881 22.36 -19.59 11.44
C PHE A 881 23.84 -19.86 11.67
N GLU A 882 24.65 -18.93 11.17
CA GLU A 882 26.08 -18.88 11.43
C GLU A 882 26.40 -17.53 12.10
N PRO A 883 27.41 -17.47 12.98
CA PRO A 883 27.89 -16.22 13.56
C PRO A 883 28.13 -15.11 12.53
N GLY A 884 27.40 -14.00 12.65
CA GLY A 884 27.45 -12.87 11.71
C GLY A 884 26.84 -13.13 10.32
N ARG A 885 26.15 -14.26 10.13
CA ARG A 885 25.42 -14.63 8.90
C ARG A 885 24.14 -15.39 9.27
N TYR A 886 23.07 -14.64 9.46
CA TYR A 886 21.76 -15.15 9.91
C TYR A 886 20.83 -15.30 8.72
N ALA A 887 20.42 -16.53 8.44
CA ALA A 887 19.50 -16.86 7.36
C ALA A 887 18.15 -16.13 7.53
N HIS A 888 17.57 -15.70 6.40
CA HIS A 888 16.25 -15.04 6.37
C HIS A 888 15.36 -15.54 5.22
N ALA A 889 15.89 -16.46 4.43
CA ALA A 889 15.21 -17.09 3.31
C ALA A 889 15.83 -18.47 3.07
N VAL A 890 15.00 -19.51 3.00
CA VAL A 890 15.41 -20.90 2.80
C VAL A 890 14.55 -21.53 1.70
N ASP A 891 15.19 -22.13 0.69
CA ASP A 891 14.49 -23.01 -0.26
C ASP A 891 13.99 -24.24 0.49
N VAL A 892 12.68 -24.42 0.54
CA VAL A 892 12.00 -25.38 1.43
C VAL A 892 12.31 -26.83 1.03
N ALA A 893 12.40 -27.11 -0.27
CA ALA A 893 12.62 -28.46 -0.77
C ALA A 893 14.04 -28.98 -0.49
N SER A 894 15.04 -28.10 -0.59
CA SER A 894 16.46 -28.45 -0.41
C SER A 894 17.04 -28.04 0.94
N GLU A 895 16.32 -27.21 1.70
CA GLU A 895 16.80 -26.48 2.88
C GLU A 895 18.09 -25.68 2.64
N ARG A 896 18.25 -25.18 1.40
CA ARG A 896 19.36 -24.31 1.06
C ARG A 896 19.03 -22.87 1.47
N VAL A 897 19.93 -22.25 2.21
CA VAL A 897 19.84 -20.81 2.52
C VAL A 897 19.93 -20.00 1.23
N GLU A 898 18.84 -19.36 0.83
CA GLU A 898 18.74 -18.46 -0.33
C GLU A 898 19.19 -17.04 0.00
N GLY A 899 19.12 -16.64 1.28
CA GLY A 899 19.71 -15.39 1.71
C GLY A 899 19.90 -15.26 3.22
N ALA A 900 20.81 -14.37 3.60
CA ALA A 900 21.23 -14.14 4.97
C ALA A 900 21.69 -12.69 5.18
N ASN A 901 21.61 -12.22 6.43
CA ASN A 901 22.00 -10.88 6.86
C ASN A 901 23.06 -10.91 7.98
N GLN A 902 23.77 -9.80 8.16
CA GLN A 902 24.69 -9.62 9.29
C GLN A 902 23.98 -9.16 10.57
N ARG A 903 22.79 -8.54 10.44
CA ARG A 903 21.92 -8.20 11.56
C ARG A 903 21.14 -9.47 11.95
N PRO A 904 21.24 -9.95 13.20
CA PRO A 904 20.56 -11.16 13.62
C PRO A 904 19.05 -11.02 13.45
N LEU A 905 18.44 -12.05 12.86
CA LEU A 905 16.98 -12.22 12.76
C LEU A 905 16.27 -11.05 12.04
N TYR A 906 16.96 -10.44 11.07
CA TYR A 906 16.38 -9.44 10.16
C TYR A 906 15.76 -10.13 8.94
N GLY A 907 14.64 -10.81 9.17
CA GLY A 907 13.71 -11.28 8.16
C GLY A 907 12.36 -10.59 8.35
N GLY A 908 11.87 -9.91 7.30
CA GLY A 908 10.50 -9.43 7.17
C GLY A 908 10.19 -8.31 8.14
N TYR A 909 10.82 -7.15 7.92
CA TYR A 909 10.60 -5.93 8.71
C TYR A 909 10.82 -6.10 10.24
N GLY A 910 11.42 -7.21 10.69
CA GLY A 910 11.67 -7.51 12.11
C GLY A 910 10.87 -8.70 12.67
N GLY A 911 9.93 -9.26 11.89
CA GLY A 911 9.04 -10.33 12.34
C GLY A 911 9.78 -11.58 12.83
N GLN A 912 10.85 -12.01 12.15
CA GLN A 912 11.63 -13.19 12.58
C GLN A 912 12.20 -13.00 13.98
N GLY A 913 12.86 -11.87 14.21
CA GLY A 913 13.43 -11.57 15.51
C GLY A 913 12.39 -11.41 16.60
N SER A 914 11.21 -10.85 16.27
CA SER A 914 10.13 -10.74 17.23
C SER A 914 9.57 -12.11 17.61
N ALA A 915 9.36 -13.00 16.65
CA ALA A 915 8.93 -14.38 16.91
C ALA A 915 9.94 -15.14 17.79
N PHE A 916 11.25 -15.03 17.50
CA PHE A 916 12.30 -15.65 18.31
C PHE A 916 12.40 -15.06 19.72
N ALA A 917 12.32 -13.73 19.86
CA ALA A 917 12.28 -13.08 21.17
C ALA A 917 11.04 -13.50 21.97
N PHE A 918 9.88 -13.66 21.31
CA PHE A 918 8.66 -14.14 21.95
C PHE A 918 8.83 -15.59 22.41
N LEU A 919 9.33 -16.49 21.55
CA LEU A 919 9.61 -17.87 21.92
C LEU A 919 10.57 -17.98 23.10
N ALA A 920 11.67 -17.24 23.09
CA ALA A 920 12.62 -17.18 24.21
C ALA A 920 11.95 -16.73 25.53
N THR A 921 11.02 -15.78 25.45
CA THR A 921 10.23 -15.33 26.60
C THR A 921 9.26 -16.41 27.09
N ILE A 922 8.55 -17.10 26.19
CA ILE A 922 7.59 -18.15 26.58
C ILE A 922 8.32 -19.36 27.16
N THR A 923 9.30 -19.91 26.45
CA THR A 923 9.96 -21.18 26.82
C THR A 923 11.02 -20.99 27.91
N GLY A 924 11.61 -19.80 28.00
CA GLY A 924 12.81 -19.59 28.83
C GLY A 924 14.06 -20.26 28.26
N ASP A 925 13.99 -20.80 27.04
CA ASP A 925 15.14 -21.35 26.36
C ASP A 925 16.01 -20.22 25.79
N ARG A 926 17.27 -20.21 26.21
CA ARG A 926 18.23 -19.20 25.79
C ARG A 926 18.70 -19.39 24.35
N ASP A 927 18.55 -20.59 23.79
CA ASP A 927 19.02 -20.89 22.43
C ASP A 927 18.24 -20.05 21.39
N TYR A 928 16.94 -19.81 21.61
CA TYR A 928 16.14 -18.89 20.78
C TYR A 928 16.57 -17.42 20.89
N ALA A 929 17.31 -17.04 21.93
CA ALA A 929 17.88 -15.70 22.09
C ALA A 929 19.38 -15.63 21.74
N ALA A 930 20.02 -16.76 21.43
CA ALA A 930 21.46 -16.84 21.20
C ALA A 930 21.97 -15.89 20.10
N PRO A 931 21.28 -15.74 18.93
CA PRO A 931 21.72 -14.81 17.89
C PRO A 931 21.84 -13.36 18.37
N PHE A 932 20.97 -12.93 19.30
CA PHE A 932 21.03 -11.59 19.88
C PHE A 932 22.22 -11.42 20.82
N PHE A 933 22.42 -12.36 21.74
CA PHE A 933 23.55 -12.33 22.67
C PHE A 933 24.90 -12.36 21.94
N GLU A 934 24.97 -13.11 20.84
CA GLU A 934 26.15 -13.16 19.99
C GLU A 934 26.45 -11.80 19.35
N ALA A 935 25.44 -11.14 18.76
CA ALA A 935 25.59 -9.81 18.19
C ALA A 935 26.00 -8.75 19.24
N TYR A 936 25.41 -8.79 20.44
CA TYR A 936 25.80 -7.90 21.54
C TYR A 936 27.24 -8.16 22.01
N SER A 937 27.66 -9.44 22.08
CA SER A 937 29.05 -9.80 22.42
C SER A 937 30.05 -9.33 21.36
N ALA A 938 29.62 -9.22 20.11
CA ALA A 938 30.39 -8.61 19.02
C ALA A 938 30.39 -7.06 19.04
N GLY A 939 29.76 -6.44 20.04
CA GLY A 939 29.67 -4.98 20.20
C GLY A 939 28.60 -4.32 19.33
N GLN A 940 27.71 -5.09 18.70
CA GLN A 940 26.57 -4.53 17.99
C GLN A 940 25.53 -4.05 19.00
N THR A 941 24.96 -2.86 18.79
CA THR A 941 23.81 -2.37 19.57
C THR A 941 22.50 -2.40 18.77
N SER A 942 22.58 -2.74 17.48
CA SER A 942 21.43 -2.79 16.58
C SER A 942 21.15 -4.24 16.16
N THR A 943 20.14 -4.84 16.78
CA THR A 943 19.58 -6.17 16.46
C THR A 943 18.22 -6.01 15.80
N SER A 944 17.63 -7.08 15.25
CA SER A 944 16.28 -7.05 14.67
C SER A 944 15.33 -7.94 15.46
N PRO A 945 14.20 -7.43 15.98
CA PRO A 945 13.85 -6.02 16.09
C PRO A 945 14.84 -5.27 16.99
N ALA A 946 14.92 -3.95 16.84
CA ALA A 946 15.84 -3.13 17.63
C ALA A 946 15.41 -3.07 19.11
N ASP A 947 16.37 -2.74 19.98
CA ASP A 947 16.14 -2.43 21.40
C ASP A 947 15.63 -3.61 22.26
N LEU A 948 15.98 -4.85 21.91
CA LEU A 948 15.68 -6.05 22.70
C LEU A 948 16.57 -6.22 23.96
N ILE A 949 17.51 -5.32 24.22
CA ILE A 949 18.47 -5.47 25.33
C ILE A 949 17.73 -5.58 26.67
N LEU A 950 16.74 -4.73 26.93
CA LEU A 950 15.98 -4.76 28.18
C LEU A 950 15.05 -5.97 28.24
N ASP A 951 14.37 -6.32 27.13
CA ASP A 951 13.54 -7.53 27.02
C ASP A 951 14.34 -8.77 27.46
N LEU A 952 15.56 -8.93 26.93
CA LEU A 952 16.45 -10.06 27.24
C LEU A 952 17.11 -9.95 28.61
N LEU A 953 17.46 -8.74 29.08
CA LEU A 953 18.00 -8.52 30.42
C LEU A 953 16.98 -8.87 31.49
N HIS A 954 15.74 -8.45 31.33
CA HIS A 954 14.65 -8.77 32.24
C HIS A 954 14.36 -10.27 32.26
N ARG A 955 14.40 -10.94 31.10
CA ARG A 955 14.15 -12.38 31.00
C ARG A 955 15.28 -13.25 31.53
N PHE A 956 16.53 -12.98 31.12
CA PHE A 956 17.67 -13.89 31.32
C PHE A 956 18.72 -13.37 32.31
N GLY A 957 18.64 -12.11 32.73
CA GLY A 957 19.61 -11.48 33.63
C GLY A 957 20.91 -11.06 32.92
N ALA A 958 21.71 -10.25 33.62
CA ALA A 958 22.93 -9.66 33.08
C ALA A 958 24.02 -10.70 32.74
N ASP A 959 24.08 -11.81 33.49
CA ASP A 959 25.05 -12.88 33.27
C ASP A 959 24.92 -13.51 31.87
N ALA A 960 23.72 -13.50 31.28
CA ALA A 960 23.47 -13.99 29.93
C ALA A 960 24.20 -13.18 28.84
N PHE A 961 24.68 -11.98 29.14
CA PHE A 961 25.47 -11.15 28.21
C PHE A 961 26.98 -11.41 28.31
N GLY A 962 27.44 -12.37 29.12
CA GLY A 962 28.86 -12.75 29.18
C GLY A 962 29.80 -11.63 29.66
N GLY A 963 29.28 -10.64 30.40
CA GLY A 963 30.04 -9.48 30.88
C GLY A 963 30.19 -8.34 29.86
N HIS A 964 29.60 -8.44 28.67
CA HIS A 964 29.67 -7.40 27.65
C HIS A 964 28.66 -6.27 27.85
N LEU A 965 27.57 -6.52 28.58
CA LEU A 965 26.46 -5.57 28.76
C LEU A 965 26.92 -4.18 29.24
N GLU A 966 27.81 -4.15 30.23
CA GLU A 966 28.33 -2.89 30.82
C GLU A 966 29.24 -2.09 29.87
N THR A 967 29.72 -2.72 28.80
CA THR A 967 30.63 -2.09 27.82
C THR A 967 29.92 -1.58 26.57
N LEU A 968 28.63 -1.91 26.41
CA LEU A 968 27.84 -1.47 25.27
C LEU A 968 27.53 0.03 25.39
N PRO A 969 27.55 0.79 24.28
CA PRO A 969 27.16 2.20 24.28
C PRO A 969 25.64 2.34 24.34
N LEU A 970 25.05 2.04 25.50
CA LEU A 970 23.60 2.10 25.72
C LEU A 970 23.12 3.55 25.80
N GLN A 971 21.83 3.77 25.51
CA GLN A 971 21.16 5.08 25.53
C GLN A 971 19.75 4.93 26.12
N GLY A 972 19.13 6.05 26.51
CA GLY A 972 17.74 6.09 26.95
C GLY A 972 17.44 5.16 28.13
N PRO A 973 16.28 4.47 28.14
CA PRO A 973 15.93 3.56 29.22
C PRO A 973 16.97 2.46 29.49
N ALA A 974 17.65 1.94 28.46
CA ALA A 974 18.67 0.91 28.63
C ALA A 974 19.89 1.41 29.42
N ALA A 975 20.34 2.64 29.15
CA ALA A 975 21.42 3.27 29.92
C ALA A 975 21.02 3.52 31.38
N ALA A 976 19.77 3.96 31.61
CA ALA A 976 19.25 4.18 32.96
C ALA A 976 19.18 2.89 33.78
N VAL A 977 18.69 1.79 33.19
CA VAL A 977 18.55 0.50 33.89
C VAL A 977 19.90 -0.17 34.13
N VAL A 978 20.80 -0.18 33.14
CA VAL A 978 22.08 -0.90 33.23
C VAL A 978 23.13 -0.08 33.96
N HIS A 979 23.31 1.20 33.61
CA HIS A 979 24.39 2.04 34.13
C HIS A 979 23.95 3.01 35.22
N GLY A 980 22.64 3.10 35.52
CA GLY A 980 22.10 4.10 36.45
C GLY A 980 22.08 5.53 35.90
N ASP A 981 22.22 5.70 34.58
CA ASP A 981 22.28 7.00 33.91
C ASP A 981 20.87 7.53 33.61
N LEU A 982 20.24 8.18 34.60
CA LEU A 982 18.93 8.81 34.44
C LEU A 982 18.97 10.04 33.53
N ASP A 983 20.12 10.70 33.37
CA ASP A 983 20.25 11.85 32.48
C ASP A 983 20.11 11.40 31.01
N ALA A 984 20.73 10.27 30.63
CA ALA A 984 20.54 9.67 29.30
C ALA A 984 19.08 9.28 29.00
N LEU A 985 18.31 8.87 30.03
CA LEU A 985 16.87 8.64 29.88
C LEU A 985 16.11 9.96 29.67
N VAL A 986 16.41 10.97 30.46
CA VAL A 986 15.78 12.29 30.34
C VAL A 986 16.04 12.90 28.96
N GLU A 987 17.28 12.84 28.46
CA GLU A 987 17.65 13.31 27.12
C GLU A 987 16.86 12.58 26.02
N ALA A 988 16.72 11.26 26.13
CA ALA A 988 15.95 10.48 25.16
C ALA A 988 14.45 10.85 25.16
N LEU A 989 13.85 11.04 26.34
CA LEU A 989 12.45 11.46 26.47
C LEU A 989 12.24 12.90 25.99
N GLN A 990 13.20 13.80 26.23
CA GLN A 990 13.19 15.17 25.69
C GLN A 990 13.17 15.16 24.17
N GLN A 991 13.98 14.30 23.55
CA GLN A 991 14.04 14.13 22.11
C GLN A 991 12.72 13.60 21.54
N ASP A 992 12.04 12.70 22.26
CA ASP A 992 10.73 12.17 21.87
C ASP A 992 9.64 13.25 21.93
N VAL A 993 9.63 14.10 22.96
CA VAL A 993 8.70 15.24 23.03
C VAL A 993 9.01 16.24 21.91
N ALA A 994 10.29 16.57 21.70
CA ALA A 994 10.73 17.50 20.66
C ALA A 994 10.28 17.06 19.26
N GLU A 995 10.40 15.77 18.98
CA GLU A 995 9.98 15.14 17.74
C GLU A 995 8.49 15.36 17.46
N ILE A 996 7.62 15.02 18.41
CA ILE A 996 6.17 15.14 18.20
C ILE A 996 5.72 16.59 18.20
N GLU A 997 6.28 17.47 19.04
CA GLU A 997 5.93 18.90 19.01
C GLU A 997 6.37 19.58 17.72
N THR A 998 7.53 19.19 17.17
CA THR A 998 8.02 19.73 15.90
C THR A 998 7.19 19.21 14.73
N PHE A 999 6.82 17.93 14.75
CA PHE A 999 6.25 17.24 13.59
C PHE A 999 4.80 16.77 13.80
N GLU A 1000 4.05 17.39 14.71
CA GLU A 1000 2.67 16.98 15.04
C GLU A 1000 1.82 16.82 13.79
N ARG A 1001 1.94 17.74 12.82
CA ARG A 1001 1.18 17.68 11.56
C ARG A 1001 1.57 16.49 10.70
N MET A 1002 2.84 16.10 10.69
CA MET A 1002 3.35 14.99 9.87
C MET A 1002 2.83 13.63 10.34
N TYR A 1003 2.54 13.49 11.63
CA TYR A 1003 1.87 12.32 12.20
C TYR A 1003 0.33 12.37 12.11
N THR A 1004 -0.25 13.50 11.71
CA THR A 1004 -1.70 13.77 11.76
C THR A 1004 -2.22 14.40 10.46
N SER A 1005 -2.43 15.72 10.44
CA SER A 1005 -3.07 16.49 9.37
C SER A 1005 -2.35 16.53 8.02
N ALA A 1006 -1.11 16.05 7.93
CA ALA A 1006 -0.43 15.77 6.66
C ALA A 1006 -1.00 14.53 5.95
N GLU A 1007 -1.73 13.68 6.68
CA GLU A 1007 -2.48 12.51 6.20
C GLU A 1007 -1.65 11.57 5.32
N PRO A 1008 -0.53 11.02 5.82
CA PRO A 1008 0.18 9.95 5.12
C PRO A 1008 -0.63 8.65 5.14
N PHE A 1009 -0.17 7.63 4.40
CA PHE A 1009 -0.71 6.27 4.47
C PHE A 1009 -0.67 5.73 5.91
N THR A 1010 -1.70 4.99 6.31
CA THR A 1010 -1.98 4.67 7.73
C THR A 1010 -0.96 3.70 8.32
N ASP A 1011 -0.46 2.76 7.54
CA ASP A 1011 0.64 1.85 7.91
C ASP A 1011 2.02 2.54 7.96
N ARG A 1012 2.11 3.82 7.57
CA ARG A 1012 3.34 4.64 7.59
C ARG A 1012 3.43 5.61 8.76
N ILE A 1013 2.47 5.56 9.69
CA ILE A 1013 2.51 6.29 10.97
C ILE A 1013 3.29 5.48 12.02
N PHE A 1014 4.62 5.46 11.88
CA PHE A 1014 5.52 4.86 12.87
C PHE A 1014 5.76 5.81 14.05
N LEU A 1015 5.01 5.65 15.13
CA LEU A 1015 5.11 6.51 16.33
C LEU A 1015 6.34 6.15 17.21
N SER A 1016 7.55 6.19 16.64
CA SER A 1016 8.78 5.80 17.35
C SER A 1016 9.07 6.60 18.63
N ALA A 1017 8.51 7.79 18.77
CA ALA A 1017 8.67 8.66 19.94
C ALA A 1017 7.95 8.14 21.20
N ILE A 1018 7.02 7.17 21.08
CA ILE A 1018 6.39 6.59 22.29
C ILE A 1018 7.29 5.56 22.98
N ARG A 1019 8.23 4.95 22.23
CA ARG A 1019 9.01 3.78 22.66
C ARG A 1019 9.69 3.95 24.02
N ASN A 1020 10.39 5.06 24.25
CA ASN A 1020 11.12 5.23 25.52
C ASN A 1020 10.15 5.36 26.70
N ALA A 1021 9.04 6.08 26.51
CA ALA A 1021 7.98 6.15 27.51
C ALA A 1021 7.31 4.78 27.72
N SER A 1022 7.07 4.00 26.67
CA SER A 1022 6.55 2.63 26.78
C SER A 1022 7.42 1.75 27.65
N ILE A 1023 8.73 1.76 27.40
CA ILE A 1023 9.71 1.00 28.20
C ILE A 1023 9.73 1.51 29.64
N CYS A 1024 9.72 2.83 29.86
CA CYS A 1024 9.65 3.37 31.22
C CYS A 1024 8.40 2.89 31.96
N TYR A 1025 7.22 2.99 31.36
CA TYR A 1025 5.98 2.66 32.05
C TYR A 1025 5.82 1.16 32.21
N THR A 1026 6.21 0.35 31.23
CA THR A 1026 5.79 -1.05 31.16
C THR A 1026 6.94 -2.04 31.24
N GLY A 1027 8.20 -1.59 31.17
CA GLY A 1027 9.38 -2.46 31.08
C GLY A 1027 9.65 -3.03 29.68
N GLY A 1028 8.77 -2.78 28.72
CA GLY A 1028 8.89 -3.24 27.33
C GLY A 1028 8.13 -2.33 26.36
N TYR A 1029 8.02 -2.75 25.11
CA TYR A 1029 7.20 -2.05 24.12
C TYR A 1029 6.85 -2.99 22.97
N ALA A 1030 5.73 -2.72 22.29
CA ALA A 1030 5.41 -3.35 21.02
C ALA A 1030 5.16 -2.29 19.94
N SER A 1031 5.24 -2.71 18.69
CA SER A 1031 4.92 -1.90 17.52
C SER A 1031 4.58 -2.81 16.35
N ARG A 1032 4.26 -2.24 15.19
CA ARG A 1032 4.20 -3.01 13.94
C ARG A 1032 5.43 -3.90 13.78
N ASN A 1033 5.21 -5.19 13.53
CA ASN A 1033 6.24 -6.25 13.39
C ASN A 1033 7.21 -6.44 14.57
N LYS A 1034 6.97 -5.79 15.72
CA LYS A 1034 7.55 -6.12 17.03
C LYS A 1034 6.41 -6.45 17.99
N PHE A 1035 5.98 -7.70 17.95
CA PHE A 1035 4.80 -8.20 18.65
C PHE A 1035 5.12 -9.10 19.86
N ASN A 1036 6.40 -9.31 20.19
CA ASN A 1036 6.77 -10.07 21.38
C ASN A 1036 6.24 -9.42 22.66
N ARG A 1037 5.64 -10.23 23.54
CA ARG A 1037 5.09 -9.79 24.83
C ARG A 1037 6.20 -9.40 25.79
N SER A 1038 6.68 -8.16 25.69
CA SER A 1038 7.73 -7.59 26.54
C SER A 1038 7.20 -6.70 27.66
N HIS A 1039 5.94 -6.26 27.60
CA HIS A 1039 5.31 -5.50 28.69
C HIS A 1039 5.32 -6.34 29.97
N ALA A 1040 5.96 -5.82 31.01
CA ALA A 1040 6.01 -6.41 32.34
C ALA A 1040 4.76 -6.10 33.17
N VAL A 1041 4.26 -4.87 33.01
CA VAL A 1041 3.15 -4.33 33.78
C VAL A 1041 2.26 -3.45 32.92
N SER A 1042 0.96 -3.44 33.20
CA SER A 1042 0.03 -2.38 32.76
C SER A 1042 -0.55 -1.64 33.95
N TRP A 1043 -0.92 -0.38 33.75
CA TRP A 1043 -1.44 0.50 34.78
C TRP A 1043 -2.87 0.95 34.46
N SER A 1044 -3.69 1.09 35.49
CA SER A 1044 -5.08 1.53 35.35
C SER A 1044 -5.52 2.35 36.55
N GLY A 1045 -6.48 3.26 36.38
CA GLY A 1045 -7.11 4.02 37.48
C GLY A 1045 -6.37 5.29 37.94
N PHE A 1046 -5.10 5.50 37.57
CA PHE A 1046 -4.33 6.67 38.04
C PHE A 1046 -4.61 7.99 37.32
N SER A 1047 -5.46 8.01 36.29
CA SER A 1047 -5.62 9.12 35.34
C SER A 1047 -4.31 9.44 34.59
N THR A 1048 -4.19 10.64 34.00
CA THR A 1048 -2.97 11.11 33.34
C THR A 1048 -1.94 11.72 34.30
N ASP A 1049 -2.23 11.77 35.61
CA ASP A 1049 -1.43 12.48 36.62
C ASP A 1049 -0.40 11.59 37.34
N TYR A 1050 0.24 10.70 36.60
CA TYR A 1050 1.29 9.85 37.15
C TYR A 1050 2.44 9.62 36.16
N ALA A 1051 3.56 9.12 36.69
CA ALA A 1051 4.66 8.56 35.92
C ALA A 1051 5.14 7.24 36.52
N ALA A 1052 5.73 6.41 35.68
CA ALA A 1052 6.31 5.12 36.05
C ALA A 1052 7.67 4.92 35.36
N PHE A 1053 8.60 4.28 36.07
CA PHE A 1053 9.88 3.80 35.54
C PHE A 1053 10.17 2.40 36.07
N VAL A 1054 10.01 1.39 35.20
CA VAL A 1054 10.32 -0.01 35.47
C VAL A 1054 11.83 -0.20 35.40
N GLU A 1055 12.43 -0.58 36.53
CA GLU A 1055 13.87 -0.82 36.64
C GLU A 1055 14.21 -2.31 36.55
N ARG A 1056 13.27 -3.18 36.92
CA ARG A 1056 13.45 -4.63 36.89
C ARG A 1056 12.11 -5.34 36.67
N ALA A 1057 12.10 -6.34 35.80
CA ALA A 1057 10.88 -7.07 35.42
C ALA A 1057 11.15 -8.53 35.04
N GLY A 1058 11.77 -9.31 35.93
CA GLY A 1058 12.03 -10.73 35.69
C GLY A 1058 10.88 -11.64 36.15
N PRO A 1059 10.95 -12.95 35.88
CA PRO A 1059 9.90 -13.90 36.26
C PRO A 1059 9.68 -14.03 37.78
N GLU A 1060 10.69 -13.71 38.59
CA GLU A 1060 10.67 -13.88 40.04
C GLU A 1060 10.63 -12.54 40.80
N SER A 1061 10.79 -11.41 40.12
CA SER A 1061 10.86 -10.11 40.79
C SER A 1061 10.56 -8.95 39.87
N PHE A 1062 9.98 -7.91 40.45
CA PHE A 1062 9.66 -6.66 39.77
C PHE A 1062 10.05 -5.47 40.65
N ARG A 1063 10.51 -4.38 40.03
CA ARG A 1063 10.76 -3.10 40.69
C ARG A 1063 10.43 -1.94 39.77
N ALA A 1064 9.68 -0.97 40.28
CA ALA A 1064 9.41 0.27 39.57
C ALA A 1064 9.36 1.47 40.53
N ARG A 1065 9.78 2.62 40.01
CA ARG A 1065 9.50 3.92 40.59
C ARG A 1065 8.19 4.45 40.03
N LEU A 1066 7.40 5.09 40.87
CA LEU A 1066 6.16 5.76 40.51
C LEU A 1066 6.17 7.19 41.03
N TYR A 1067 5.50 8.09 40.33
CA TYR A 1067 5.32 9.46 40.79
C TYR A 1067 3.87 9.89 40.58
N ASN A 1068 3.23 10.44 41.61
CA ASN A 1068 1.89 11.03 41.51
C ASN A 1068 1.99 12.55 41.50
N PHE A 1069 1.54 13.16 40.41
CA PHE A 1069 1.53 14.62 40.22
C PHE A 1069 0.35 15.29 40.95
N SER A 1070 -0.65 14.52 41.37
CA SER A 1070 -1.78 15.05 42.13
C SER A 1070 -1.42 15.27 43.60
N LYS A 1071 -2.02 16.31 44.19
CA LYS A 1071 -1.98 16.54 45.65
C LYS A 1071 -2.83 15.52 46.43
N ALA A 1072 -3.68 14.77 45.74
CA ALA A 1072 -4.52 13.72 46.32
C ALA A 1072 -3.95 12.33 46.02
N ARG A 1073 -4.24 11.38 46.92
CA ARG A 1073 -3.97 9.95 46.67
C ARG A 1073 -4.71 9.50 45.40
N ARG A 1074 -4.08 8.62 44.63
CA ARG A 1074 -4.66 8.02 43.43
C ARG A 1074 -4.77 6.51 43.65
N LEU A 1075 -6.00 6.00 43.59
CA LEU A 1075 -6.28 4.57 43.62
C LEU A 1075 -6.26 4.06 42.18
N GLY A 1076 -5.47 3.04 41.93
CA GLY A 1076 -5.38 2.37 40.64
C GLY A 1076 -4.96 0.92 40.83
N ALA A 1077 -4.61 0.27 39.73
CA ALA A 1077 -4.15 -1.12 39.76
C ALA A 1077 -3.00 -1.35 38.79
N ALA A 1078 -2.12 -2.27 39.18
CA ALA A 1078 -1.06 -2.84 38.35
C ALA A 1078 -1.46 -4.26 37.93
N ARG A 1079 -1.26 -4.61 36.65
CA ARG A 1079 -1.36 -6.02 36.20
C ARG A 1079 0.01 -6.49 35.78
N PHE A 1080 0.47 -7.59 36.37
CA PHE A 1080 1.77 -8.16 36.07
C PHE A 1080 1.63 -9.23 34.99
N TRP A 1081 2.44 -9.12 33.94
CA TRP A 1081 2.37 -9.99 32.77
C TRP A 1081 3.52 -10.99 32.70
N GLN A 1082 4.69 -10.63 33.27
CA GLN A 1082 5.93 -11.42 33.17
C GLN A 1082 6.29 -12.18 34.45
N LEU A 1083 5.67 -11.84 35.59
CA LEU A 1083 5.84 -12.61 36.82
C LEU A 1083 5.24 -14.01 36.64
N ALA A 1084 5.99 -15.03 37.08
CA ALA A 1084 5.50 -16.40 37.11
C ALA A 1084 4.33 -16.55 38.10
N HIS A 1085 3.57 -17.64 38.01
CA HIS A 1085 2.57 -17.92 39.04
C HIS A 1085 3.26 -18.24 40.37
N GLY A 1086 2.89 -17.52 41.42
CA GLY A 1086 3.59 -17.63 42.69
C GLY A 1086 2.95 -16.83 43.81
N ARG A 1087 3.39 -17.10 45.03
CA ARG A 1087 3.16 -16.24 46.18
C ARG A 1087 4.32 -15.26 46.29
N TYR A 1088 4.00 -13.99 46.30
CA TYR A 1088 4.93 -12.88 46.30
C TYR A 1088 4.76 -12.01 47.54
N ARG A 1089 5.82 -11.29 47.88
CA ARG A 1089 5.78 -10.17 48.80
C ARG A 1089 5.89 -8.88 48.02
N ILE A 1090 4.95 -7.98 48.22
CA ILE A 1090 4.97 -6.63 47.68
C ILE A 1090 5.43 -5.69 48.80
N HIS A 1091 6.53 -4.98 48.56
CA HIS A 1091 6.97 -3.84 49.36
C HIS A 1091 6.62 -2.56 48.62
N ARG A 1092 5.98 -1.62 49.31
CA ARG A 1092 5.63 -0.31 48.75
C ARG A 1092 5.88 0.80 49.76
N GLY A 1093 6.31 1.96 49.29
CA GLY A 1093 6.49 3.12 50.17
C GLY A 1093 6.93 4.38 49.43
N PRO A 1094 7.01 5.51 50.14
CA PRO A 1094 7.44 6.77 49.57
C PRO A 1094 8.91 6.71 49.14
N ASP A 1095 9.25 7.52 48.13
CA ASP A 1095 10.62 7.79 47.67
C ASP A 1095 10.71 9.31 47.49
N ALA A 1096 11.00 10.02 48.58
CA ALA A 1096 10.98 11.47 48.63
C ALA A 1096 12.30 12.10 48.18
N ASP A 1097 13.40 11.35 48.19
CA ASP A 1097 14.72 11.80 47.73
C ASP A 1097 15.10 11.33 46.31
N ASP A 1098 14.24 10.52 45.67
CA ASP A 1098 14.39 10.00 44.30
C ASP A 1098 15.63 9.13 44.11
N ASP A 1099 16.11 8.47 45.18
CA ASP A 1099 17.19 7.50 45.10
C ASP A 1099 16.72 6.11 44.59
N GLY A 1100 15.41 5.96 44.41
CA GLY A 1100 14.75 4.73 43.96
C GLY A 1100 14.49 3.73 45.07
N ARG A 1101 14.77 4.05 46.34
CA ARG A 1101 14.54 3.15 47.48
C ARG A 1101 13.36 3.65 48.30
N ILE A 1102 12.75 2.71 49.03
CA ILE A 1102 11.68 3.05 49.96
C ILE A 1102 12.24 3.80 51.17
N ASP A 1103 11.72 5.01 51.39
CA ASP A 1103 11.98 5.80 52.58
C ASP A 1103 11.30 5.22 53.81
N GLY A 1104 12.09 4.99 54.86
CA GLY A 1104 11.57 4.53 56.14
C GLY A 1104 11.09 3.08 56.11
N GLN A 1105 9.90 2.83 56.65
CA GLN A 1105 9.34 1.47 56.75
C GLN A 1105 8.37 1.20 55.61
N ALA A 1106 8.68 0.23 54.77
CA ALA A 1106 7.80 -0.22 53.69
C ALA A 1106 6.49 -0.80 54.23
N GLU A 1107 5.38 -0.47 53.56
CA GLU A 1107 4.16 -1.26 53.63
C GLU A 1107 4.40 -2.59 52.90
N THR A 1108 3.95 -3.68 53.50
CA THR A 1108 4.23 -5.03 53.01
C THR A 1108 2.96 -5.85 52.94
N GLU A 1109 2.76 -6.55 51.83
CA GLU A 1109 1.62 -7.44 51.61
C GLU A 1109 2.09 -8.72 50.93
N ASP A 1110 1.62 -9.88 51.42
CA ASP A 1110 1.85 -11.16 50.75
C ASP A 1110 0.63 -11.48 49.89
N VAL A 1111 0.83 -11.66 48.59
CA VAL A 1111 -0.24 -11.88 47.60
C VAL A 1111 0.09 -13.08 46.71
N ILE A 1112 -0.94 -13.72 46.16
CA ILE A 1112 -0.76 -14.66 45.05
C ILE A 1112 -0.90 -13.86 43.77
N ILE A 1113 0.09 -13.93 42.89
CA ILE A 1113 0.05 -13.25 41.59
C ILE A 1113 -0.31 -14.27 40.51
N ARG A 1114 -1.34 -13.95 39.76
CA ARG A 1114 -1.73 -14.60 38.52
C ARG A 1114 -1.57 -13.60 37.38
N ARG A 1115 -1.23 -14.10 36.19
CA ARG A 1115 -0.94 -13.23 35.04
C ARG A 1115 -2.17 -12.37 34.70
N GLY A 1116 -1.97 -11.07 34.56
CA GLY A 1116 -3.01 -10.13 34.13
C GLY A 1116 -4.04 -9.74 35.19
N GLU A 1117 -4.05 -10.39 36.37
CA GLU A 1117 -4.96 -10.01 37.45
C GLU A 1117 -4.56 -8.66 38.07
N PRO A 1118 -5.54 -7.77 38.35
CA PRO A 1118 -5.28 -6.48 38.98
C PRO A 1118 -4.81 -6.64 40.42
N ILE A 1119 -3.75 -5.91 40.77
CA ILE A 1119 -3.34 -5.66 42.15
C ILE A 1119 -3.54 -4.18 42.46
N ASP A 1120 -4.32 -3.88 43.49
CA ASP A 1120 -4.61 -2.52 43.90
C ASP A 1120 -3.35 -1.79 44.39
N ILE A 1121 -3.17 -0.59 43.86
CA ILE A 1121 -2.08 0.32 44.19
C ILE A 1121 -2.67 1.65 44.66
N ASP A 1122 -2.35 2.01 45.91
CA ASP A 1122 -2.66 3.32 46.48
C ASP A 1122 -1.43 4.23 46.38
N LEU A 1123 -1.41 5.03 45.31
CA LEU A 1123 -0.29 5.89 45.00
C LEU A 1123 -0.37 7.22 45.79
N GLN A 1124 0.62 7.43 46.67
CA GLN A 1124 0.73 8.65 47.48
C GLN A 1124 1.14 9.84 46.62
N PRO A 1125 0.80 11.09 47.00
CA PRO A 1125 1.37 12.28 46.37
C PRO A 1125 2.91 12.26 46.41
N GLY A 1126 3.57 12.56 45.28
CA GLY A 1126 5.03 12.51 45.17
C GLY A 1126 5.56 11.14 44.71
N GLY A 1127 6.85 10.89 44.99
CA GLY A 1127 7.55 9.66 44.60
C GLY A 1127 7.19 8.46 45.46
N SER A 1128 7.17 7.28 44.85
CA SER A 1128 6.95 5.99 45.50
C SER A 1128 7.70 4.88 44.78
N VAL A 1129 8.07 3.82 45.51
CA VAL A 1129 8.71 2.64 44.95
C VAL A 1129 7.84 1.42 45.24
N ILE A 1130 7.73 0.53 44.27
CA ILE A 1130 7.12 -0.79 44.41
C ILE A 1130 8.18 -1.84 44.08
N GLU A 1131 8.36 -2.78 44.99
CA GLU A 1131 9.21 -3.96 44.84
C GLU A 1131 8.37 -5.21 45.07
N VAL A 1132 8.52 -6.21 44.20
CA VAL A 1132 7.81 -7.47 44.26
C VAL A 1132 8.85 -8.58 44.25
N GLU A 1133 8.80 -9.45 45.25
CA GLU A 1133 9.76 -10.54 45.43
C GLU A 1133 9.03 -11.88 45.59
N LEU A 1134 9.47 -12.90 44.84
CA LEU A 1134 8.91 -14.23 44.95
C LEU A 1134 9.25 -14.86 46.31
N LEU A 1135 8.22 -15.30 47.03
CA LEU A 1135 8.36 -16.08 48.26
C LEU A 1135 8.32 -17.58 47.97
N GLU A 1136 7.42 -17.99 47.08
CA GLU A 1136 7.16 -19.38 46.73
C GLU A 1136 6.63 -19.48 45.31
N ALA A 1137 7.36 -20.19 44.45
CA ALA A 1137 6.86 -20.56 43.12
C ALA A 1137 5.69 -21.55 43.25
N LEU A 1138 4.61 -21.29 42.52
CA LEU A 1138 3.46 -22.17 42.45
C LEU A 1138 3.40 -22.85 41.07
N PRO A 1139 2.68 -23.97 40.91
CA PRO A 1139 2.53 -24.63 39.60
C PRO A 1139 1.93 -23.69 38.55
N SER A 1140 2.42 -23.75 37.31
CA SER A 1140 1.86 -22.96 36.19
C SER A 1140 0.36 -23.21 36.04
N LEU A 1141 -0.42 -22.13 35.91
CA LEU A 1141 -1.86 -22.20 35.66
C LEU A 1141 -2.18 -22.36 34.18
N GLN A 1142 -1.25 -22.06 33.27
CA GLN A 1142 -1.45 -22.10 31.82
C GLN A 1142 -1.88 -23.49 31.30
N SER A 1143 -1.67 -24.54 32.09
CA SER A 1143 -2.09 -25.92 31.80
C SER A 1143 -3.43 -26.34 32.43
N GLU A 1144 -4.13 -25.44 33.13
CA GLU A 1144 -5.42 -25.68 33.76
C GLU A 1144 -6.59 -25.54 32.78
N ALA A 1145 -7.82 -25.80 33.23
CA ALA A 1145 -9.02 -25.48 32.45
C ALA A 1145 -9.17 -23.95 32.32
N ASP A 1146 -10.08 -23.48 31.48
CA ASP A 1146 -10.43 -22.06 31.48
C ASP A 1146 -11.81 -21.88 30.87
N LEU A 1147 -12.84 -21.80 31.71
CA LEU A 1147 -14.19 -21.50 31.31
C LEU A 1147 -14.30 -20.01 31.06
N ALA A 1148 -14.93 -19.62 29.95
CA ALA A 1148 -14.92 -18.21 29.55
C ALA A 1148 -16.25 -17.80 28.91
N LEU A 1149 -16.59 -16.52 29.08
CA LEU A 1149 -17.69 -15.83 28.44
C LEU A 1149 -17.14 -14.63 27.64
N SER A 1150 -17.74 -14.31 26.49
CA SER A 1150 -17.47 -13.07 25.79
C SER A 1150 -18.73 -12.20 25.65
N PRO A 1151 -18.63 -10.87 25.85
CA PRO A 1151 -19.72 -9.97 25.47
C PRO A 1151 -20.02 -10.00 23.97
N LEU A 1152 -19.11 -10.50 23.12
CA LEU A 1152 -19.32 -10.65 21.68
C LEU A 1152 -20.22 -11.85 21.31
N ASP A 1153 -20.39 -12.82 22.23
CA ASP A 1153 -21.21 -14.03 22.00
C ASP A 1153 -22.59 -13.99 22.68
N ILE A 1154 -22.82 -13.00 23.55
CA ILE A 1154 -24.07 -12.88 24.31
C ILE A 1154 -25.04 -11.93 23.60
N THR A 1155 -26.27 -12.39 23.40
CA THR A 1155 -27.36 -11.62 22.78
C THR A 1155 -28.56 -11.52 23.72
N ILE A 1156 -29.20 -10.35 23.74
CA ILE A 1156 -30.46 -10.11 24.45
C ILE A 1156 -31.60 -10.01 23.43
N VAL A 1157 -32.58 -10.92 23.50
CA VAL A 1157 -33.74 -10.95 22.60
C VAL A 1157 -35.03 -10.93 23.43
N GLY A 1158 -35.71 -9.77 23.45
CA GLY A 1158 -36.94 -9.61 24.23
C GLY A 1158 -36.67 -9.73 25.73
N ASP A 1159 -37.25 -10.75 26.35
CA ASP A 1159 -37.08 -11.13 27.75
C ASP A 1159 -36.17 -12.36 27.93
N ALA A 1160 -35.27 -12.61 26.98
CA ALA A 1160 -34.33 -13.73 27.02
C ALA A 1160 -32.88 -13.28 26.79
N ILE A 1161 -31.96 -14.01 27.43
CA ILE A 1161 -30.52 -13.90 27.22
C ILE A 1161 -30.03 -15.23 26.63
N LEU A 1162 -29.25 -15.15 25.56
CA LEU A 1162 -28.59 -16.29 24.93
C LEU A 1162 -27.08 -16.03 24.89
N GLY A 1163 -26.28 -17.07 25.07
CA GLY A 1163 -24.82 -16.97 24.95
C GLY A 1163 -24.18 -18.36 24.96
N SER A 1164 -22.85 -18.40 25.00
CA SER A 1164 -22.09 -19.65 25.12
C SER A 1164 -21.06 -19.58 26.23
N VAL A 1165 -20.88 -20.69 26.95
CA VAL A 1165 -19.68 -20.90 27.76
C VAL A 1165 -18.65 -21.63 26.91
N HIS A 1166 -17.44 -21.12 26.90
CA HIS A 1166 -16.30 -21.69 26.21
C HIS A 1166 -15.41 -22.41 27.21
N ASN A 1167 -14.65 -23.43 26.75
CA ASN A 1167 -13.44 -23.85 27.45
C ASN A 1167 -12.25 -23.52 26.53
N ILE A 1168 -11.39 -22.61 26.95
CA ILE A 1168 -10.21 -22.16 26.19
C ILE A 1168 -8.87 -22.58 26.84
N GLY A 1169 -8.96 -23.36 27.92
CA GLY A 1169 -7.81 -23.90 28.64
C GLY A 1169 -7.35 -25.26 28.09
N ARG A 1170 -6.79 -26.08 28.99
CA ARG A 1170 -6.11 -27.35 28.68
C ARG A 1170 -6.68 -28.57 29.42
N LYS A 1171 -7.68 -28.37 30.28
CA LYS A 1171 -8.37 -29.45 31.00
C LYS A 1171 -9.88 -29.33 30.85
N SER A 1172 -10.59 -30.47 30.94
CA SER A 1172 -12.04 -30.45 30.97
C SER A 1172 -12.54 -29.84 32.28
N ALA A 1173 -13.58 -29.02 32.21
CA ALA A 1173 -14.20 -28.39 33.37
C ALA A 1173 -15.72 -28.53 33.33
N HIS A 1174 -16.34 -28.55 34.50
CA HIS A 1174 -17.78 -28.62 34.65
C HIS A 1174 -18.34 -27.19 34.74
N ALA A 1175 -19.13 -26.78 33.74
CA ALA A 1175 -19.62 -25.42 33.61
C ALA A 1175 -21.00 -25.24 34.22
N VAL A 1176 -21.11 -24.30 35.16
CA VAL A 1176 -22.38 -23.79 35.68
C VAL A 1176 -22.42 -22.29 35.43
N VAL A 1177 -23.42 -21.83 34.68
CA VAL A 1177 -23.64 -20.40 34.42
C VAL A 1177 -24.70 -19.86 35.37
N THR A 1178 -24.41 -18.71 35.98
CA THR A 1178 -25.24 -18.02 36.96
C THR A 1178 -25.61 -16.63 36.42
N LEU A 1179 -26.90 -16.31 36.39
CA LEU A 1179 -27.42 -14.96 36.14
C LEU A 1179 -27.78 -14.30 37.48
N THR A 1180 -27.11 -13.21 37.80
CA THR A 1180 -27.34 -12.41 39.00
C THR A 1180 -28.02 -11.07 38.64
N PRO A 1181 -29.27 -10.81 39.08
CA PRO A 1181 -29.98 -9.58 38.74
C PRO A 1181 -29.43 -8.35 39.45
N ALA A 1182 -29.37 -7.20 38.78
CA ALA A 1182 -28.85 -5.95 39.37
C ALA A 1182 -29.65 -5.42 40.56
N GLY A 1183 -30.92 -5.81 40.67
CA GLY A 1183 -31.85 -5.39 41.74
C GLY A 1183 -31.82 -6.23 43.01
N GLY A 1184 -30.91 -7.22 43.13
CA GLY A 1184 -30.87 -8.14 44.27
C GLY A 1184 -31.97 -9.22 44.25
N GLY A 1185 -32.45 -9.58 43.06
CA GLY A 1185 -33.35 -10.72 42.84
C GLY A 1185 -32.64 -12.07 43.07
N ALA A 1186 -33.40 -13.17 43.05
CA ALA A 1186 -32.82 -14.50 43.16
C ALA A 1186 -31.99 -14.83 41.91
N ALA A 1187 -30.75 -15.27 42.10
CA ALA A 1187 -29.90 -15.72 40.99
C ALA A 1187 -30.50 -16.97 40.32
N GLN A 1188 -30.35 -17.05 39.00
CA GLN A 1188 -30.77 -18.20 38.20
C GLN A 1188 -29.52 -18.96 37.76
N GLN A 1189 -29.59 -20.30 37.70
CA GLN A 1189 -28.44 -21.13 37.32
C GLN A 1189 -28.82 -22.15 36.26
N ILE A 1190 -27.88 -22.40 35.35
CA ILE A 1190 -27.96 -23.44 34.32
C ILE A 1190 -26.69 -24.28 34.44
N ASP A 1191 -26.86 -25.57 34.65
CA ASP A 1191 -25.79 -26.56 34.60
C ASP A 1191 -25.62 -27.03 33.16
N LEU A 1192 -24.46 -26.74 32.56
CA LEU A 1192 -24.12 -27.10 31.18
C LEU A 1192 -23.32 -28.41 31.10
N GLY A 1193 -22.99 -29.01 32.24
CA GLY A 1193 -22.17 -30.20 32.33
C GLY A 1193 -20.71 -29.94 31.98
N GLN A 1194 -20.01 -30.99 31.55
CA GLN A 1194 -18.58 -30.94 31.25
C GLN A 1194 -18.31 -30.37 29.84
N ILE A 1195 -17.32 -29.48 29.76
CA ILE A 1195 -16.79 -28.93 28.51
C ILE A 1195 -15.32 -29.34 28.41
N ASP A 1196 -14.96 -30.09 27.36
CA ASP A 1196 -13.59 -30.52 27.11
C ASP A 1196 -12.72 -29.38 26.54
N PRO A 1197 -11.39 -29.42 26.68
CA PRO A 1197 -10.51 -28.38 26.14
C PRO A 1197 -10.34 -28.52 24.61
N PRO A 1198 -9.95 -27.44 23.91
CA PRO A 1198 -9.74 -27.41 22.47
C PRO A 1198 -8.35 -27.96 22.09
N ASP A 1199 -8.05 -29.21 22.47
CA ASP A 1199 -6.76 -29.87 22.21
C ASP A 1199 -6.37 -29.96 20.73
N ASP A 1200 -7.35 -29.89 19.84
CA ASP A 1200 -7.23 -29.89 18.38
C ASP A 1200 -7.35 -28.47 17.77
N LEU A 1201 -7.26 -27.42 18.61
CA LEU A 1201 -7.47 -26.02 18.26
C LEU A 1201 -8.89 -25.72 17.74
N VAL A 1202 -9.84 -26.66 17.87
CA VAL A 1202 -11.24 -26.45 17.49
C VAL A 1202 -12.03 -25.99 18.72
N PRO A 1203 -12.75 -24.85 18.65
CA PRO A 1203 -13.55 -24.32 19.75
C PRO A 1203 -14.41 -25.37 20.46
N ARG A 1204 -14.49 -25.26 21.79
CA ARG A 1204 -15.30 -26.13 22.65
C ARG A 1204 -16.25 -25.28 23.47
N ARG A 1205 -17.55 -25.39 23.16
CA ARG A 1205 -18.58 -24.46 23.64
C ARG A 1205 -19.85 -25.20 24.06
N GLN A 1206 -20.57 -24.67 25.06
CA GLN A 1206 -21.93 -25.07 25.41
C GLN A 1206 -22.83 -23.84 25.44
N ALA A 1207 -23.94 -23.88 24.70
CA ALA A 1207 -24.89 -22.78 24.67
C ALA A 1207 -25.78 -22.76 25.92
N PHE A 1208 -26.12 -21.57 26.41
CA PHE A 1208 -27.09 -21.36 27.47
C PHE A 1208 -28.21 -20.41 27.05
N ARG A 1209 -29.35 -20.50 27.73
CA ARG A 1209 -30.49 -19.59 27.53
C ARG A 1209 -31.24 -19.37 28.83
N PHE A 1210 -31.41 -18.11 29.20
CA PHE A 1210 -32.32 -17.68 30.26
C PHE A 1210 -33.58 -17.04 29.64
N ASP A 1211 -34.76 -17.35 30.17
CA ASP A 1211 -36.07 -16.95 29.65
C ASP A 1211 -36.93 -16.25 30.72
N GLY A 1212 -37.92 -15.47 30.28
CA GLY A 1212 -38.91 -14.85 31.18
C GLY A 1212 -38.33 -13.77 32.08
N LEU A 1213 -37.32 -13.05 31.59
CA LEU A 1213 -36.50 -12.13 32.35
C LEU A 1213 -37.16 -10.76 32.53
N SER A 1214 -37.04 -10.24 33.74
CA SER A 1214 -37.40 -8.87 34.08
C SER A 1214 -36.33 -7.88 33.62
N ARG A 1215 -36.65 -6.58 33.62
CA ARG A 1215 -35.65 -5.54 33.29
C ARG A 1215 -34.42 -5.59 34.22
N SER A 1216 -34.61 -5.88 35.51
CA SER A 1216 -33.47 -5.99 36.45
C SER A 1216 -32.57 -7.19 36.18
N ASP A 1217 -33.08 -8.23 35.52
CA ASP A 1217 -32.28 -9.37 35.09
C ASP A 1217 -31.44 -8.99 33.86
N LEU A 1218 -32.03 -8.25 32.92
CA LEU A 1218 -31.36 -7.78 31.69
C LEU A 1218 -30.27 -6.73 31.94
N ASP A 1219 -30.27 -6.08 33.12
CA ASP A 1219 -29.23 -5.14 33.55
C ASP A 1219 -28.25 -5.79 34.56
N GLY A 1220 -28.32 -7.13 34.74
CA GLY A 1220 -27.53 -7.91 35.70
C GLY A 1220 -26.15 -8.37 35.21
N ILE A 1221 -25.64 -9.44 35.81
CA ILE A 1221 -24.33 -10.05 35.51
C ILE A 1221 -24.52 -11.53 35.20
N ILE A 1222 -23.84 -12.03 34.16
CA ILE A 1222 -23.66 -13.47 33.94
C ILE A 1222 -22.27 -13.86 34.40
N GLU A 1223 -22.19 -14.97 35.13
CA GLU A 1223 -20.94 -15.52 35.62
C GLU A 1223 -20.90 -17.04 35.37
N VAL A 1224 -19.82 -17.54 34.77
CA VAL A 1224 -19.50 -18.97 34.77
C VAL A 1224 -18.63 -19.30 35.98
N ASP A 1225 -18.88 -20.45 36.59
CA ASP A 1225 -18.20 -20.88 37.82
C ASP A 1225 -18.25 -19.84 38.97
N ALA A 1226 -19.44 -19.30 39.25
CA ALA A 1226 -19.65 -18.32 40.34
C ALA A 1226 -19.31 -18.83 41.76
N GLN A 1227 -18.90 -20.09 41.91
CA GLN A 1227 -18.43 -20.67 43.17
C GLN A 1227 -16.90 -20.79 43.23
N HIS A 1228 -16.18 -20.45 42.15
CA HIS A 1228 -14.73 -20.55 42.00
C HIS A 1228 -14.22 -21.95 42.39
N VAL A 1229 -14.87 -23.00 41.87
CA VAL A 1229 -14.51 -24.39 42.16
C VAL A 1229 -13.62 -25.02 41.09
N VAL A 1230 -13.59 -24.45 39.88
CA VAL A 1230 -12.71 -24.84 38.79
C VAL A 1230 -11.37 -24.11 38.99
N SER A 1231 -10.27 -24.83 38.81
CA SER A 1231 -8.96 -24.18 38.71
C SER A 1231 -8.77 -23.72 37.28
N GLU A 1232 -8.54 -22.41 37.10
CA GLU A 1232 -8.57 -21.78 35.79
C GLU A 1232 -7.26 -21.04 35.45
N ILE A 1233 -6.99 -20.81 34.16
CA ILE A 1233 -5.85 -19.99 33.71
C ILE A 1233 -6.04 -18.57 34.22
N THR A 1234 -7.27 -18.04 34.08
CA THR A 1234 -7.69 -16.77 34.64
C THR A 1234 -9.18 -16.83 34.99
N GLU A 1235 -9.61 -16.02 35.96
CA GLU A 1235 -11.03 -15.87 36.29
C GLU A 1235 -11.59 -14.54 35.73
N LEU A 1236 -10.77 -13.75 35.03
CA LEU A 1236 -11.13 -12.43 34.51
C LEU A 1236 -12.20 -12.48 33.41
N ASN A 1237 -12.30 -13.62 32.73
CA ASN A 1237 -13.21 -13.90 31.63
C ASN A 1237 -14.45 -14.70 32.08
N ASN A 1238 -14.62 -14.94 33.38
CA ASN A 1238 -15.77 -15.65 33.91
C ASN A 1238 -17.03 -14.79 33.94
N VAL A 1239 -16.90 -13.47 33.87
CA VAL A 1239 -17.96 -12.52 34.20
C VAL A 1239 -18.25 -11.58 33.03
N VAL A 1240 -19.53 -11.43 32.66
CA VAL A 1240 -20.00 -10.40 31.73
C VAL A 1240 -21.08 -9.54 32.38
N ASP A 1241 -20.87 -8.22 32.36
CA ASP A 1241 -21.86 -7.22 32.74
C ASP A 1241 -22.82 -6.95 31.57
N LEU A 1242 -24.09 -7.34 31.74
CA LEU A 1242 -25.11 -7.25 30.69
C LEU A 1242 -25.39 -5.81 30.24
N ARG A 1243 -25.08 -4.82 31.09
CA ARG A 1243 -25.26 -3.40 30.74
C ARG A 1243 -24.32 -2.96 29.61
N GLN A 1244 -23.19 -3.64 29.45
CA GLN A 1244 -22.19 -3.34 28.43
C GLN A 1244 -22.52 -3.97 27.08
N ILE A 1245 -23.31 -5.05 27.07
CA ILE A 1245 -23.65 -5.81 25.85
C ILE A 1245 -24.43 -4.96 24.85
N HIS A 1246 -25.28 -4.05 25.32
CA HIS A 1246 -26.00 -3.15 24.42
C HIS A 1246 -25.07 -2.28 23.57
N GLN A 1247 -23.91 -1.87 24.10
CA GLN A 1247 -22.90 -1.14 23.33
C GLN A 1247 -22.24 -2.06 22.30
N THR A 1248 -21.90 -3.29 22.70
CA THR A 1248 -21.31 -4.31 21.82
C THR A 1248 -22.19 -4.65 20.63
N LEU A 1249 -23.44 -5.06 20.89
CA LEU A 1249 -24.41 -5.39 19.85
C LEU A 1249 -24.72 -4.19 18.94
N ARG A 1250 -24.73 -2.98 19.51
CA ARG A 1250 -24.97 -1.76 18.73
C ARG A 1250 -23.85 -1.56 17.72
N TRP A 1251 -22.58 -1.60 18.14
CA TRP A 1251 -21.50 -1.36 17.20
C TRP A 1251 -21.33 -2.50 16.20
N GLN A 1252 -21.55 -3.76 16.58
CA GLN A 1252 -21.54 -4.89 15.63
C GLN A 1252 -22.59 -4.68 14.54
N GLY A 1253 -23.81 -4.30 14.93
CA GLY A 1253 -24.88 -3.97 13.99
C GLY A 1253 -24.55 -2.75 13.10
N GLU A 1254 -23.85 -1.75 13.63
CA GLU A 1254 -23.35 -0.60 12.84
C GLU A 1254 -22.34 -1.06 11.76
N VAL A 1255 -21.37 -1.92 12.12
CA VAL A 1255 -20.39 -2.50 11.17
C VAL A 1255 -21.10 -3.33 10.10
N GLU A 1256 -21.98 -4.26 10.50
CA GLU A 1256 -22.70 -5.13 9.55
C GLU A 1256 -23.61 -4.34 8.61
N THR A 1257 -24.27 -3.29 9.11
CA THR A 1257 -25.12 -2.41 8.29
C THR A 1257 -24.27 -1.63 7.29
N ALA A 1258 -23.12 -1.11 7.72
CA ALA A 1258 -22.23 -0.34 6.87
C ALA A 1258 -21.65 -1.13 5.68
N ILE A 1259 -21.55 -2.47 5.80
CA ILE A 1259 -21.07 -3.33 4.70
C ILE A 1259 -22.19 -4.13 4.01
N ALA A 1260 -23.45 -3.97 4.42
CA ALA A 1260 -24.59 -4.70 3.85
C ALA A 1260 -24.75 -4.60 2.32
N PRO A 1261 -24.34 -3.51 1.62
CA PRO A 1261 -24.33 -3.47 0.15
C PRO A 1261 -23.45 -4.55 -0.51
N GLN A 1262 -22.52 -5.17 0.23
CA GLN A 1262 -21.63 -6.23 -0.26
C GLN A 1262 -22.25 -7.64 -0.16
N ARG A 1263 -23.44 -7.81 0.44
CA ARG A 1263 -24.06 -9.13 0.72
C ARG A 1263 -25.19 -9.53 -0.25
N THR A 1264 -25.25 -8.97 -1.46
CA THR A 1264 -26.26 -9.32 -2.48
C THR A 1264 -25.83 -10.37 -3.51
N ASP A 1265 -24.74 -11.10 -3.28
CA ASP A 1265 -24.40 -12.33 -4.03
C ASP A 1265 -24.43 -13.57 -3.14
#